data_AF-A0A367I710-F1
#
_entry.id   AF-A0A367I710-F1
#
_cell.length_a   1.000
_cell.length_b   1.000
_cell.length_c   1.000
_cell.angle_alpha   90.00
_cell.angle_beta   90.00
_cell.angle_gamma   90.00
#
_symmetry.space_group_name_H-M   'P 1'
#
loop_
_entity.id
_entity.type
_entity.pdbx_description
1 polymer ?
#
loop_
_entity_poly.entity_id
_entity_poly.type
_entity_poly.pdbx_seq_one_letter_code
_entity_poly.pdbx_strand_id
1 'polypeptide(L)'
;MLQQIRENYNQFSNSLTTTQKRVIITSILFLDSLILGLTYDKGFLNLIDIVLLDNLPTDLIWLMQILESITAGFIVVKMFFDDIPKSNLRTVLIFLSPIFIIMIVFVTLEALLQGLETRATITLDLISISTGTLTWASTYLAIAIGLTLTYKVQRYGNFAQSEFFMIGMYLAMILVWSDYFVPMYDAPRDGVLTWSVLSWTLLGAFVLTGIAGIIIDRLVYRGFREENASPQVMMIASLGVALILRALTYLRFGSSRNMFEPDSDWRMPTMRWELPTTKFRFNLGERNLTPAEPFWDSNGNGIYDAGNNGLPESFTDLDGDNRWDAAQSYNHYNCEQTGVDEATGEPILSRIVSEESRPFFELYDTNIDCITQATTNYAYYKGIVPVVIFSSVMILLLLLTKTRLGRKMRAVADNPELAASSGINVEQIQLTSAFLSAGISGLGGAIFAITLRYNPETAFTLLLPSFAVIVLGTIGSIPGAIVASLIVGFVRALSSPILIGIGSPLGRSNYTAMDGVMPYIFLVAVLMIMPEGIGDAYEKWKVDRLRSKRTKEEQRRQSGESHKPSKIVTFVLAIFPLTALLGLHNWWNNRSDRAQSLAFLSLGGYSIHRLLLFIKRNSFSSEACSETCISNTNVDTNFGLIAGSDGILGPEDSPYFSDAISDIDISWLDLMQNEIWFVDFLTSIDNILWPLLPLLIYALALFQCQEYLSDENILKQSKKDIKTFKSINFSVKGYLDNSIYLVKYQYMRFTSVIDSFIKPIISFVKNNFSQNKNSIKKKFPILSDHMKYGRESILGSNIMFVIMLIILILFLIWLPISDSDNMNFNKTLQVSNVLLTLSIFILMSFSLNLHTGVTGMVNFGVIFFVGIGAITVGILTAPTEVHGYAWPVIPATIVAVLLAAAFGWALAYPTARLRMDYFAIVTISLGEIVRVLLAGEPLLRVGSIGSAIGISKYTLPLKEWWFCGSGVSTGPDSDYISADACRNDELLLGPANKAGELLNLSDINGVVEPAPYMFLLAVMGMVSVVLVWWLLETILSSPWGRILKAIREDEEVAQHHGHDVLSHKAASLALGAGIAGLAGVLWAWKLTGFEPSIMAPARSTFLVWAAFIIGGKANNKGMIIGAFIIVLMEFVFNVLVAAQGSPDLPLYTTADRIDRLFQWLVTNQWDVTKIFIVILIIGLLLKHRATIDIGISGAFIFLFTLFLMGERSIDESFTGGVIRADMAYVKVLLIGCLMLFSLKLNPKGLIPEVPFRPNKNLTIGESKDIQIEGEDT
;
A
#
# COMPACT_ATOMS: atom_id res chain seq x y z
N MET A 1 41.31 -32.64 -18.44
CA MET A 1 40.28 -33.21 -17.54
C MET A 1 39.04 -32.31 -17.44
N LEU A 2 39.10 -31.10 -16.88
CA LEU A 2 37.94 -30.18 -16.79
C LEU A 2 37.33 -29.79 -18.14
N GLN A 3 38.14 -29.56 -19.19
CA GLN A 3 37.65 -29.33 -20.55
C GLN A 3 36.91 -30.55 -21.13
N GLN A 4 37.42 -31.75 -20.88
CA GLN A 4 36.83 -33.00 -21.35
C GLN A 4 35.54 -33.34 -20.61
N ILE A 5 35.48 -33.03 -19.30
CA ILE A 5 34.23 -33.07 -18.52
C ILE A 5 33.24 -32.06 -19.07
N ARG A 6 33.67 -30.84 -19.43
CA ARG A 6 32.82 -29.81 -20.03
C ARG A 6 32.31 -30.19 -21.41
N GLU A 7 33.15 -30.81 -22.25
CA GLU A 7 32.76 -31.31 -23.58
C GLU A 7 31.77 -32.47 -23.46
N ASN A 8 32.05 -33.46 -22.61
CA ASN A 8 31.13 -34.57 -22.33
C ASN A 8 29.80 -34.05 -21.74
N TYR A 9 29.86 -33.07 -20.84
CA TYR A 9 28.67 -32.40 -20.30
C TYR A 9 27.90 -31.65 -21.37
N ASN A 10 28.57 -30.91 -22.25
CA ASN A 10 27.91 -30.20 -23.35
C ASN A 10 27.28 -31.16 -24.36
N GLN A 11 27.93 -32.29 -24.65
CA GLN A 11 27.43 -33.32 -25.54
C GLN A 11 26.21 -34.05 -24.95
N PHE A 12 26.27 -34.40 -23.66
CA PHE A 12 25.14 -34.94 -22.91
C PHE A 12 24.00 -33.93 -22.78
N SER A 13 24.31 -32.67 -22.45
CA SER A 13 23.33 -31.60 -22.37
C SER A 13 22.64 -31.38 -23.71
N ASN A 14 23.37 -31.36 -24.83
CA ASN A 14 22.78 -31.14 -26.14
C ASN A 14 21.89 -32.31 -26.64
N SER A 15 22.01 -33.52 -26.08
CA SER A 15 21.15 -34.65 -26.45
C SER A 15 19.75 -34.61 -25.80
N LEU A 16 19.61 -33.89 -24.68
CA LEU A 16 18.35 -33.72 -23.96
C LEU A 16 17.57 -32.50 -24.47
N THR A 17 16.26 -32.67 -24.66
CA THR A 17 15.34 -31.54 -24.90
C THR A 17 15.28 -30.62 -23.67
N THR A 18 14.98 -29.34 -23.86
CA THR A 18 14.86 -28.35 -22.77
C THR A 18 13.85 -28.78 -21.70
N THR A 19 12.77 -29.43 -22.12
CA THR A 19 11.78 -30.08 -21.27
C THR A 19 12.38 -31.18 -20.41
N GLN A 20 13.08 -32.14 -21.01
CA GLN A 20 13.68 -33.25 -20.27
C GLN A 20 14.68 -32.76 -19.22
N LYS A 21 15.48 -31.73 -19.53
CA LYS A 21 16.39 -31.11 -18.55
C LYS A 21 15.64 -30.52 -17.36
N ARG A 22 14.59 -29.75 -17.61
CA ARG A 22 13.78 -29.13 -16.56
C ARG A 22 13.09 -30.19 -15.69
N VAL A 23 12.55 -31.26 -16.27
CA VAL A 23 11.97 -32.38 -15.49
C VAL A 23 13.02 -33.01 -14.59
N ILE A 24 14.19 -33.40 -15.13
CA ILE A 24 15.24 -34.06 -14.37
C ILE A 24 15.71 -33.18 -13.20
N ILE A 25 16.00 -31.91 -13.46
CA ILE A 25 16.43 -30.96 -12.42
C ILE A 25 15.36 -30.85 -11.34
N THR A 26 14.10 -30.69 -11.73
CA THR A 26 13.00 -30.50 -10.78
C THR A 26 12.76 -31.74 -9.92
N SER A 27 12.84 -32.94 -10.51
CA SER A 27 12.73 -34.19 -9.77
C SER A 27 13.86 -34.38 -8.76
N ILE A 28 15.09 -33.98 -9.12
CA ILE A 28 16.23 -34.03 -8.19
C ILE A 28 16.02 -33.06 -7.02
N LEU A 29 15.65 -31.81 -7.30
CA LEU A 29 15.41 -30.80 -6.26
C LEU A 29 14.31 -31.23 -5.28
N PHE A 30 13.21 -31.82 -5.76
CA PHE A 30 12.15 -32.32 -4.88
C PHE A 30 12.61 -33.52 -4.04
N LEU A 31 13.39 -34.44 -4.61
CA LEU A 31 13.88 -35.60 -3.90
C LEU A 31 14.92 -35.21 -2.82
N ASP A 32 15.79 -34.26 -3.12
CA ASP A 32 16.76 -33.73 -2.17
C ASP A 32 16.07 -32.97 -1.03
N SER A 33 15.19 -32.03 -1.36
CA SER A 33 14.54 -31.18 -0.35
C SER A 33 13.46 -31.89 0.48
N LEU A 34 12.46 -32.52 -0.14
CA LEU A 34 11.30 -33.08 0.58
C LEU A 34 11.64 -34.38 1.30
N ILE A 35 12.30 -35.31 0.60
CA ILE A 35 12.51 -36.66 1.11
C ILE A 35 13.80 -36.70 1.93
N LEU A 36 14.94 -36.42 1.30
CA LEU A 36 16.23 -36.59 1.98
C LEU A 36 16.47 -35.51 3.03
N GLY A 37 16.20 -34.25 2.71
CA GLY A 37 16.40 -33.08 3.57
C GLY A 37 15.41 -33.02 4.71
N LEU A 38 14.21 -32.49 4.43
CA LEU A 38 13.22 -32.13 5.45
C LEU A 38 12.70 -33.32 6.27
N THR A 39 12.62 -34.53 5.69
CA THR A 39 12.05 -35.69 6.41
C THR A 39 13.11 -36.52 7.15
N TYR A 40 14.33 -36.63 6.61
CA TYR A 40 15.37 -37.56 7.11
C TYR A 40 16.69 -36.90 7.50
N ASP A 41 16.81 -35.57 7.45
CA ASP A 41 18.02 -34.80 7.77
C ASP A 41 19.28 -35.20 6.98
N LYS A 42 19.12 -35.66 5.74
CA LYS A 42 20.18 -36.19 4.85
C LYS A 42 20.23 -35.52 3.48
N GLY A 43 19.67 -34.32 3.34
CA GLY A 43 19.71 -33.55 2.09
C GLY A 43 21.12 -33.06 1.73
N PHE A 44 21.30 -32.54 0.52
CA PHE A 44 22.57 -31.98 0.06
C PHE A 44 23.08 -30.83 0.94
N LEU A 45 22.18 -30.02 1.48
CA LEU A 45 22.52 -28.93 2.41
C LEU A 45 23.00 -29.44 3.78
N ASN A 46 22.45 -30.55 4.29
CA ASN A 46 22.94 -31.20 5.51
C ASN A 46 24.32 -31.81 5.27
N LEU A 47 24.59 -32.36 4.08
CA LEU A 47 25.92 -32.82 3.70
C LEU A 47 26.95 -31.68 3.68
N ILE A 48 26.56 -30.47 3.26
CA ILE A 48 27.42 -29.29 3.33
C ILE A 48 27.70 -28.90 4.78
N ASP A 49 26.71 -29.00 5.67
CA ASP A 49 26.90 -28.68 7.08
C ASP A 49 27.87 -29.66 7.78
N ILE A 50 27.75 -30.95 7.48
CA ILE A 50 28.70 -31.97 7.94
C ILE A 50 30.13 -31.63 7.47
N VAL A 51 30.28 -31.12 6.24
CA VAL A 51 31.59 -30.66 5.72
C VAL A 51 32.07 -29.38 6.42
N LEU A 52 31.17 -28.55 6.93
CA LEU A 52 31.43 -27.32 7.68
C LEU A 52 31.53 -27.55 9.20
N LEU A 53 31.59 -28.81 9.65
CA LEU A 53 31.71 -29.22 11.06
C LEU A 53 30.51 -28.80 11.92
N ASP A 54 29.28 -28.94 11.40
CA ASP A 54 28.02 -28.71 12.12
C ASP A 54 27.92 -27.29 12.72
N ASN A 55 28.50 -26.31 12.03
CA ASN A 55 28.51 -24.91 12.45
C ASN A 55 27.32 -24.12 11.88
N LEU A 56 26.52 -24.69 10.98
CA LEU A 56 25.31 -24.02 10.50
C LEU A 56 24.17 -24.22 11.49
N PRO A 57 23.33 -23.20 11.73
CA PRO A 57 22.11 -23.39 12.48
C PRO A 57 21.20 -24.38 11.74
N THR A 58 20.71 -25.38 12.44
CA THR A 58 19.76 -26.36 11.90
C THR A 58 18.57 -25.65 11.24
N ASP A 59 17.94 -24.69 11.91
CA ASP A 59 16.85 -23.88 11.34
C ASP A 59 17.12 -23.28 9.94
N LEU A 60 18.38 -22.90 9.64
CA LEU A 60 18.75 -22.32 8.35
C LEU A 60 18.75 -23.36 7.23
N ILE A 61 19.20 -24.58 7.54
CA ILE A 61 19.26 -25.70 6.59
C ILE A 61 17.84 -26.05 6.14
N TRP A 62 16.92 -26.16 7.10
CA TRP A 62 15.52 -26.47 6.85
C TRP A 62 14.85 -25.36 6.05
N LEU A 63 15.13 -24.09 6.36
CA LEU A 63 14.62 -22.95 5.60
C LEU A 63 15.10 -22.96 4.14
N MET A 64 16.38 -23.27 3.91
CA MET A 64 16.93 -23.36 2.56
C MET A 64 16.35 -24.55 1.77
N GLN A 65 16.04 -25.67 2.42
CA GLN A 65 15.36 -26.81 1.79
C GLN A 65 13.89 -26.52 1.47
N ILE A 66 13.18 -25.78 2.32
CA ILE A 66 11.83 -25.29 2.01
C ILE A 66 11.89 -24.38 0.77
N LEU A 67 12.85 -23.45 0.73
CA LEU A 67 13.05 -22.58 -0.42
C LEU A 67 13.36 -23.39 -1.68
N GLU A 68 14.23 -24.40 -1.58
CA GLU A 68 14.56 -25.30 -2.68
C GLU A 68 13.31 -26.00 -3.24
N SER A 69 12.48 -26.59 -2.38
CA SER A 69 11.24 -27.26 -2.81
C SER A 69 10.23 -26.31 -3.44
N ILE A 70 10.07 -25.11 -2.88
CA ILE A 70 9.19 -24.07 -3.46
C ILE A 70 9.72 -23.63 -4.84
N THR A 71 11.04 -23.43 -4.99
CA THR A 71 11.64 -23.08 -6.28
C THR A 71 11.48 -24.18 -7.32
N ALA A 72 11.61 -25.46 -6.92
CA ALA A 72 11.31 -26.61 -7.75
C ALA A 72 9.85 -26.55 -8.24
N GLY A 73 8.91 -26.19 -7.35
CA GLY A 73 7.51 -25.92 -7.70
C GLY A 73 7.33 -24.85 -8.78
N PHE A 74 8.02 -23.72 -8.66
CA PHE A 74 7.98 -22.65 -9.67
C PHE A 74 8.57 -23.10 -11.02
N ILE A 75 9.60 -23.96 -11.02
CA ILE A 75 10.15 -24.51 -12.26
C ILE A 75 9.10 -25.37 -12.98
N VAL A 76 8.33 -26.21 -12.26
CA VAL A 76 7.22 -26.98 -12.84
C VAL A 76 6.16 -26.05 -13.45
N VAL A 77 5.77 -24.99 -12.73
CA VAL A 77 4.80 -24.02 -13.25
C VAL A 77 5.31 -23.39 -14.53
N LYS A 78 6.59 -22.99 -14.57
CA LYS A 78 7.21 -22.44 -15.77
C LYS A 78 7.19 -23.43 -16.95
N MET A 79 7.32 -24.74 -16.69
CA MET A 79 7.15 -25.75 -17.73
C MET A 79 5.73 -25.76 -18.32
N PHE A 80 4.70 -25.56 -17.50
CA PHE A 80 3.31 -25.45 -18.00
C PHE A 80 3.13 -24.27 -18.96
N PHE A 81 3.87 -23.17 -18.75
CA PHE A 81 3.84 -21.99 -19.61
C PHE A 81 4.69 -22.13 -20.86
N ASP A 82 5.97 -22.48 -20.73
CA ASP A 82 6.92 -22.38 -21.85
C ASP A 82 6.89 -23.61 -22.76
N ASP A 83 6.79 -24.79 -22.15
CA ASP A 83 7.20 -26.03 -22.80
C ASP A 83 6.03 -26.83 -23.39
N ILE A 84 4.82 -26.65 -22.86
CA ILE A 84 3.63 -27.35 -23.36
C ILE A 84 3.08 -26.61 -24.60
N PRO A 85 2.81 -27.29 -25.72
CA PRO A 85 2.23 -26.67 -26.91
C PRO A 85 0.82 -26.13 -26.64
N LYS A 86 0.40 -25.11 -27.40
CA LYS A 86 -0.92 -24.47 -27.27
C LYS A 86 -2.04 -25.51 -27.44
N SER A 87 -2.62 -25.93 -26.32
CA SER A 87 -3.65 -26.97 -26.22
C SER A 87 -4.61 -26.64 -25.08
N ASN A 88 -5.77 -27.31 -25.05
CA ASN A 88 -6.70 -27.19 -23.91
C ASN A 88 -6.02 -27.63 -22.61
N LEU A 89 -5.17 -28.66 -22.67
CA LEU A 89 -4.40 -29.17 -21.53
C LEU A 89 -3.42 -28.11 -20.97
N ARG A 90 -2.68 -27.40 -21.83
CA ARG A 90 -1.84 -26.26 -21.41
C ARG A 90 -2.66 -25.21 -20.67
N THR A 91 -3.83 -24.88 -21.21
CA THR A 91 -4.72 -23.85 -20.63
C THR A 91 -5.22 -24.29 -19.25
N VAL A 92 -5.59 -25.56 -19.10
CA VAL A 92 -6.02 -26.14 -17.82
C VAL A 92 -4.88 -26.18 -16.81
N LEU A 93 -3.66 -26.60 -17.20
CA LEU A 93 -2.50 -26.63 -16.31
C LEU A 93 -2.06 -25.24 -15.87
N ILE A 94 -2.09 -24.25 -16.78
CA ILE A 94 -1.84 -22.85 -16.43
C ILE A 94 -2.87 -22.36 -15.40
N PHE A 95 -4.14 -22.69 -15.60
CA PHE A 95 -5.22 -22.32 -14.67
C PHE A 95 -5.07 -23.00 -13.29
N LEU A 96 -4.64 -24.26 -13.25
CA LEU A 96 -4.41 -25.03 -12.01
C LEU A 96 -3.09 -24.69 -11.31
N SER A 97 -2.18 -23.96 -11.97
CA SER A 97 -0.84 -23.67 -11.43
C SER A 97 -0.81 -23.00 -10.04
N PRO A 98 -1.72 -22.07 -9.66
CA PRO A 98 -1.69 -21.48 -8.33
C PRO A 98 -2.05 -22.49 -7.23
N ILE A 99 -3.02 -23.37 -7.51
CA ILE A 99 -3.45 -24.43 -6.58
C ILE A 99 -2.32 -25.45 -6.42
N PHE A 100 -1.61 -25.76 -7.49
CA PHE A 100 -0.45 -26.64 -7.47
C PHE A 100 0.68 -26.09 -6.58
N ILE A 101 0.99 -24.79 -6.66
CA ILE A 101 1.99 -24.17 -5.77
C ILE A 101 1.56 -24.28 -4.30
N ILE A 102 0.28 -23.99 -3.98
CA ILE A 102 -0.23 -24.12 -2.62
C ILE A 102 -0.09 -25.57 -2.14
N MET A 103 -0.43 -26.55 -2.97
CA MET A 103 -0.27 -27.96 -2.63
C MET A 103 1.19 -28.31 -2.32
N ILE A 104 2.15 -27.81 -3.10
CA ILE A 104 3.58 -28.01 -2.81
C ILE A 104 3.95 -27.42 -1.46
N VAL A 105 3.46 -26.23 -1.12
CA VAL A 105 3.71 -25.61 0.20
C VAL A 105 3.18 -26.50 1.33
N PHE A 106 1.97 -27.05 1.20
CA PHE A 106 1.44 -27.99 2.19
C PHE A 106 2.28 -29.27 2.30
N VAL A 107 2.73 -29.83 1.18
CA VAL A 107 3.61 -31.01 1.16
C VAL A 107 4.97 -30.69 1.80
N THR A 108 5.53 -29.50 1.57
CA THR A 108 6.79 -29.08 2.23
C THR A 108 6.63 -28.92 3.72
N LEU A 109 5.50 -28.36 4.18
CA LEU A 109 5.21 -28.18 5.59
C LEU A 109 4.99 -29.52 6.29
N GLU A 110 4.32 -30.46 5.62
CA GLU A 110 4.17 -31.82 6.13
C GLU A 110 5.53 -32.49 6.34
N ALA A 111 6.42 -32.43 5.33
CA ALA A 111 7.76 -33.00 5.42
C ALA A 111 8.58 -32.34 6.55
N LEU A 112 8.53 -30.99 6.65
CA LEU A 112 9.16 -30.22 7.72
C LEU A 112 8.69 -30.65 9.11
N LEU A 113 7.38 -30.72 9.33
CA LEU A 113 6.83 -31.01 10.65
C LEU A 113 7.07 -32.46 11.07
N GLN A 114 7.04 -33.39 10.10
CA GLN A 114 7.45 -34.78 10.34
C GLN A 114 8.91 -34.87 10.76
N GLY A 115 9.82 -34.19 10.06
CA GLY A 115 11.22 -34.19 10.43
C GLY A 115 11.49 -33.52 11.79
N LEU A 116 10.73 -32.48 12.14
CA LEU A 116 10.81 -31.83 13.45
C LEU A 116 10.13 -32.61 14.58
N GLU A 117 9.47 -33.74 14.29
CA GLU A 117 8.67 -34.51 15.25
C GLU A 117 7.59 -33.65 15.96
N THR A 118 7.07 -32.64 15.26
CA THR A 118 6.07 -31.70 15.79
C THR A 118 4.75 -31.82 15.03
N ARG A 119 3.66 -31.33 15.63
CA ARG A 119 2.33 -31.35 15.03
C ARG A 119 1.78 -29.94 14.84
N ALA A 120 1.15 -29.68 13.70
CA ALA A 120 0.43 -28.44 13.44
C ALA A 120 -1.00 -28.72 13.00
N THR A 121 -1.96 -27.99 13.57
CA THR A 121 -3.36 -28.09 13.17
C THR A 121 -3.80 -26.78 12.54
N ILE A 122 -4.06 -26.80 11.24
CA ILE A 122 -4.55 -25.65 10.49
C ILE A 122 -6.06 -25.77 10.35
N THR A 123 -6.80 -24.80 10.85
CA THR A 123 -8.26 -24.74 10.73
C THR A 123 -8.66 -23.63 9.75
N LEU A 124 -9.25 -24.02 8.62
CA LEU A 124 -9.79 -23.11 7.62
C LEU A 124 -11.31 -23.04 7.76
N ASP A 125 -11.79 -21.87 8.14
CA ASP A 125 -13.21 -21.56 8.23
C ASP A 125 -13.67 -20.90 6.93
N LEU A 126 -14.51 -21.60 6.16
CA LEU A 126 -14.85 -21.18 4.80
C LEU A 126 -15.57 -19.83 4.76
N ILE A 127 -16.45 -19.58 5.74
CA ILE A 127 -17.21 -18.32 5.80
C ILE A 127 -16.33 -17.19 6.30
N SER A 128 -15.50 -17.43 7.31
CA SER A 128 -14.53 -16.43 7.79
C SER A 128 -13.56 -16.03 6.67
N ILE A 129 -13.05 -17.00 5.89
CA ILE A 129 -12.17 -16.74 4.74
C ILE A 129 -12.91 -15.97 3.65
N SER A 130 -14.15 -16.36 3.31
CA SER A 130 -14.94 -15.68 2.27
C SER A 130 -15.28 -14.24 2.64
N THR A 131 -15.77 -14.02 3.86
CA THR A 131 -16.13 -12.67 4.37
C THR A 131 -14.88 -11.79 4.56
N GLY A 132 -13.78 -12.36 5.07
CA GLY A 132 -12.48 -11.71 5.13
C GLY A 132 -11.95 -11.34 3.74
N THR A 133 -12.09 -12.24 2.77
CA THR A 133 -11.71 -12.00 1.36
C THR A 133 -12.45 -10.80 0.80
N LEU A 134 -13.77 -10.73 0.98
CA LEU A 134 -14.59 -9.63 0.48
C LEU A 134 -14.22 -8.29 1.15
N THR A 135 -13.98 -8.29 2.45
CA THR A 135 -13.62 -7.08 3.22
C THR A 135 -12.26 -6.51 2.77
N TRP A 136 -11.24 -7.37 2.67
CA TRP A 136 -9.92 -6.94 2.20
C TRP A 136 -9.91 -6.59 0.72
N ALA A 137 -10.60 -7.38 -0.12
CA ALA A 137 -10.69 -7.12 -1.55
C ALA A 137 -11.34 -5.76 -1.83
N SER A 138 -12.46 -5.46 -1.18
CA SER A 138 -13.16 -4.16 -1.35
C SER A 138 -12.29 -2.98 -0.91
N THR A 139 -11.59 -3.10 0.22
CA THR A 139 -10.66 -2.07 0.71
C THR A 139 -9.57 -1.77 -0.31
N TYR A 140 -8.87 -2.80 -0.81
CA TYR A 140 -7.83 -2.63 -1.82
C TYR A 140 -8.38 -2.15 -3.16
N LEU A 141 -9.58 -2.61 -3.52
CA LEU A 141 -10.25 -2.23 -4.77
C LEU A 141 -10.57 -0.73 -4.82
N ALA A 142 -10.98 -0.13 -3.71
CA ALA A 142 -11.33 1.30 -3.64
C ALA A 142 -10.13 2.21 -3.97
N ILE A 143 -8.94 1.87 -3.48
CA ILE A 143 -7.70 2.58 -3.80
C ILE A 143 -7.22 2.20 -5.21
N ALA A 144 -7.22 0.90 -5.53
CA ALA A 144 -6.75 0.38 -6.81
C ALA A 144 -7.52 0.98 -7.99
N ILE A 145 -8.83 1.14 -7.88
CA ILE A 145 -9.63 1.73 -8.97
C ILE A 145 -9.31 3.19 -9.19
N GLY A 146 -9.16 3.96 -8.10
CA GLY A 146 -8.71 5.34 -8.19
C GLY A 146 -7.39 5.45 -8.95
N LEU A 147 -6.41 4.60 -8.59
CA LEU A 147 -5.14 4.50 -9.28
C LEU A 147 -5.27 4.02 -10.73
N THR A 148 -6.12 3.02 -11.04
CA THR A 148 -6.31 2.56 -12.43
C THR A 148 -6.89 3.66 -13.30
N LEU A 149 -7.78 4.49 -12.76
CA LEU A 149 -8.38 5.60 -13.49
C LEU A 149 -7.35 6.70 -13.77
N THR A 150 -6.53 7.06 -12.77
CA THR A 150 -5.45 8.04 -12.97
C THR A 150 -4.41 7.51 -13.94
N TYR A 151 -4.00 6.24 -13.85
CA TYR A 151 -3.06 5.64 -14.80
C TYR A 151 -3.61 5.63 -16.22
N LYS A 152 -4.89 5.28 -16.39
CA LYS A 152 -5.52 5.20 -17.71
C LYS A 152 -5.55 6.56 -18.40
N VAL A 153 -5.90 7.63 -17.68
CA VAL A 153 -6.08 8.97 -18.28
C VAL A 153 -4.80 9.81 -18.24
N GLN A 154 -4.01 9.71 -17.17
CA GLN A 154 -2.86 10.59 -16.91
C GLN A 154 -1.50 9.91 -17.09
N ARG A 155 -1.43 8.57 -17.21
CA ARG A 155 -0.20 7.79 -17.50
C ARG A 155 0.94 7.90 -16.47
N TYR A 156 0.63 8.09 -15.18
CA TYR A 156 1.61 7.99 -14.09
C TYR A 156 0.98 7.37 -12.83
N GLY A 157 1.84 6.87 -11.93
CA GLY A 157 1.43 6.36 -10.63
C GLY A 157 1.21 7.47 -9.61
N ASN A 158 -0.03 7.61 -9.15
CA ASN A 158 -0.40 8.63 -8.18
C ASN A 158 -0.25 8.11 -6.74
N PHE A 159 0.91 8.30 -6.11
CA PHE A 159 1.14 7.90 -4.72
C PHE A 159 0.26 8.64 -3.71
N ALA A 160 -0.30 9.82 -4.06
CA ALA A 160 -1.27 10.52 -3.22
C ALA A 160 -2.65 9.84 -3.15
N GLN A 161 -2.89 8.77 -3.93
CA GLN A 161 -4.23 8.17 -3.99
C GLN A 161 -4.71 7.64 -2.64
N SER A 162 -3.83 7.04 -1.84
CA SER A 162 -4.16 6.62 -0.48
C SER A 162 -4.49 7.79 0.42
N GLU A 163 -3.93 8.97 0.20
CA GLU A 163 -4.26 10.13 1.02
C GLU A 163 -5.67 10.65 0.73
N PHE A 164 -6.23 10.43 -0.47
CA PHE A 164 -7.67 10.64 -0.69
C PHE A 164 -8.54 9.66 0.09
N PHE A 165 -8.07 8.41 0.23
CA PHE A 165 -8.69 7.42 1.12
C PHE A 165 -8.61 7.87 2.59
N MET A 166 -7.46 8.42 3.02
CA MET A 166 -7.31 9.03 4.35
C MET A 166 -8.27 10.20 4.56
N ILE A 167 -8.37 11.15 3.63
CA ILE A 167 -9.31 12.28 3.73
C ILE A 167 -10.73 11.75 3.85
N GLY A 168 -11.08 10.66 3.16
CA GLY A 168 -12.37 9.98 3.32
C GLY A 168 -12.63 9.47 4.75
N MET A 169 -11.63 8.84 5.38
CA MET A 169 -11.73 8.39 6.78
C MET A 169 -11.99 9.55 7.73
N TYR A 170 -11.24 10.65 7.59
CA TYR A 170 -11.41 11.83 8.46
C TYR A 170 -12.67 12.63 8.15
N LEU A 171 -13.12 12.70 6.89
CA LEU A 171 -14.39 13.35 6.57
C LEU A 171 -15.58 12.64 7.22
N ALA A 172 -15.53 11.31 7.34
CA ALA A 172 -16.55 10.56 8.05
C ALA A 172 -16.64 10.96 9.54
N MET A 173 -15.49 11.12 10.18
CA MET A 173 -15.40 11.62 11.55
C MET A 173 -15.86 13.08 11.68
N ILE A 174 -15.43 13.96 10.78
CA ILE A 174 -15.84 15.38 10.80
C ILE A 174 -17.36 15.51 10.72
N LEU A 175 -18.00 14.71 9.88
CA LEU A 175 -19.45 14.76 9.73
C LEU A 175 -20.17 14.33 11.02
N VAL A 176 -19.69 13.31 11.71
CA VAL A 176 -20.24 12.89 13.01
C VAL A 176 -20.07 13.94 14.08
N TRP A 177 -18.93 14.63 14.10
CA TRP A 177 -18.66 15.69 15.07
C TRP A 177 -19.37 17.01 14.77
N SER A 178 -20.07 17.11 13.64
CA SER A 178 -20.84 18.31 13.31
C SER A 178 -22.14 18.36 14.10
N ASP A 179 -22.51 19.53 14.60
CA ASP A 179 -23.69 19.75 15.45
C ASP A 179 -24.99 19.22 14.83
N TYR A 180 -25.05 19.14 13.50
CA TYR A 180 -26.19 18.61 12.77
C TYR A 180 -26.38 17.09 12.93
N PHE A 181 -25.29 16.31 12.92
CA PHE A 181 -25.35 14.84 12.99
C PHE A 181 -25.10 14.30 14.41
N VAL A 182 -24.57 15.11 15.32
CA VAL A 182 -24.29 14.74 16.72
C VAL A 182 -25.49 14.11 17.43
N PRO A 183 -26.73 14.67 17.38
CA PRO A 183 -27.87 14.06 18.07
C PRO A 183 -28.19 12.63 17.61
N MET A 184 -27.86 12.31 16.36
CA MET A 184 -28.04 10.97 15.78
C MET A 184 -26.88 10.03 16.14
N TYR A 185 -25.69 10.57 16.42
CA TYR A 185 -24.52 9.78 16.82
C TYR A 185 -24.51 9.42 18.31
N ASP A 186 -24.89 10.36 19.17
CA ASP A 186 -24.99 10.18 20.62
C ASP A 186 -26.32 9.49 21.03
N ALA A 187 -27.02 8.87 20.06
CA ALA A 187 -28.28 8.17 20.31
C ALA A 187 -28.08 6.98 21.27
N PRO A 188 -29.04 6.73 22.20
CA PRO A 188 -28.96 5.62 23.14
C PRO A 188 -29.04 4.28 22.41
N ARG A 189 -28.45 3.25 23.02
CA ARG A 189 -28.41 1.91 22.41
C ARG A 189 -29.78 1.24 22.43
N ASP A 190 -30.50 1.28 21.31
CA ASP A 190 -31.88 0.81 21.20
C ASP A 190 -32.03 -0.40 20.27
N GLY A 191 -31.00 -0.74 19.49
CA GLY A 191 -31.00 -1.88 18.57
C GLY A 191 -31.24 -1.51 17.11
N VAL A 192 -31.50 -0.24 16.81
CA VAL A 192 -31.86 0.24 15.47
C VAL A 192 -30.66 0.89 14.81
N LEU A 193 -30.37 0.52 13.55
CA LEU A 193 -29.27 1.13 12.81
C LEU A 193 -29.70 2.43 12.14
N THR A 194 -29.10 3.54 12.56
CA THR A 194 -29.28 4.84 11.90
C THR A 194 -28.53 4.91 10.55
N TRP A 195 -29.25 4.72 9.44
CA TRP A 195 -28.70 4.72 8.07
C TRP A 195 -28.42 6.10 7.49
N SER A 196 -29.06 7.14 8.02
CA SER A 196 -29.00 8.52 7.51
C SER A 196 -27.59 9.10 7.60
N VAL A 197 -26.95 8.99 8.78
CA VAL A 197 -25.58 9.45 9.04
C VAL A 197 -24.60 8.77 8.10
N LEU A 198 -24.71 7.44 7.94
CA LEU A 198 -23.86 6.70 7.03
C LEU A 198 -24.03 7.16 5.58
N SER A 199 -25.26 7.36 5.11
CA SER A 199 -25.55 7.74 3.73
C SER A 199 -25.01 9.13 3.38
N TRP A 200 -25.24 10.12 4.25
CA TRP A 200 -24.67 11.47 4.09
C TRP A 200 -23.16 11.46 4.17
N THR A 201 -22.59 10.63 5.04
CA THR A 201 -21.16 10.44 5.16
C THR A 201 -20.53 9.90 3.89
N LEU A 202 -21.11 8.88 3.27
CA LEU A 202 -20.61 8.31 2.02
C LEU A 202 -20.71 9.30 0.85
N LEU A 203 -21.82 10.03 0.75
CA LEU A 203 -22.01 11.05 -0.29
C LEU A 203 -21.06 12.23 -0.09
N GLY A 204 -20.96 12.74 1.14
CA GLY A 204 -20.05 13.81 1.53
C GLY A 204 -18.60 13.43 1.27
N ALA A 205 -18.19 12.23 1.69
CA ALA A 205 -16.86 11.70 1.42
C ALA A 205 -16.57 11.64 -0.07
N PHE A 206 -17.47 11.11 -0.91
CA PHE A 206 -17.28 11.05 -2.36
C PHE A 206 -17.11 12.44 -3.00
N VAL A 207 -18.00 13.38 -2.68
CA VAL A 207 -18.00 14.71 -3.30
C VAL A 207 -16.80 15.53 -2.83
N LEU A 208 -16.55 15.58 -1.52
CA LEU A 208 -15.51 16.44 -0.94
C LEU A 208 -14.11 15.93 -1.24
N THR A 209 -13.88 14.61 -1.19
CA THR A 209 -12.59 14.06 -1.66
C THR A 209 -12.42 14.23 -3.16
N GLY A 210 -13.49 14.13 -3.95
CA GLY A 210 -13.46 14.45 -5.38
C GLY A 210 -13.04 15.91 -5.64
N ILE A 211 -13.58 16.87 -4.87
CA ILE A 211 -13.20 18.29 -4.94
C ILE A 211 -11.74 18.46 -4.52
N ALA A 212 -11.28 17.80 -3.46
CA ALA A 212 -9.87 17.79 -3.06
C ALA A 212 -8.96 17.29 -4.20
N GLY A 213 -9.38 16.24 -4.92
CA GLY A 213 -8.71 15.75 -6.12
C GLY A 213 -8.59 16.80 -7.23
N ILE A 214 -9.65 17.56 -7.49
CA ILE A 214 -9.64 18.69 -8.45
C ILE A 214 -8.67 19.78 -8.01
N ILE A 215 -8.70 20.16 -6.73
CA ILE A 215 -7.84 21.23 -6.17
C ILE A 215 -6.37 20.86 -6.36
N ILE A 216 -5.99 19.63 -6.00
CA ILE A 216 -4.62 19.15 -6.11
C ILE A 216 -4.18 19.06 -7.57
N ASP A 217 -5.03 18.53 -8.45
CA ASP A 217 -4.71 18.44 -9.87
C ASP A 217 -4.46 19.84 -10.47
N ARG A 218 -5.25 20.83 -10.07
CA ARG A 218 -5.12 22.22 -10.55
C ARG A 218 -3.87 22.93 -10.00
N LEU A 219 -3.59 22.79 -8.71
CA LEU A 219 -2.48 23.48 -8.05
C LEU A 219 -1.11 22.87 -8.38
N VAL A 220 -1.07 21.55 -8.53
CA VAL A 220 0.19 20.79 -8.62
C VAL A 220 0.34 20.14 -9.99
N TYR A 221 -0.50 19.15 -10.33
CA TYR A 221 -0.24 18.27 -11.48
C TYR A 221 -0.37 18.96 -12.82
N ARG A 222 -1.28 19.93 -12.94
CA ARG A 222 -1.44 20.74 -14.15
C ARG A 222 -0.13 21.40 -14.57
N GLY A 223 0.59 22.02 -13.63
CA GLY A 223 1.85 22.71 -13.93
C GLY A 223 2.89 21.76 -14.53
N PHE A 224 3.05 20.58 -13.93
CA PHE A 224 3.97 19.57 -14.45
C PHE A 224 3.56 19.01 -15.82
N ARG A 225 2.26 18.93 -16.12
CA ARG A 225 1.78 18.52 -17.45
C ARG A 225 2.02 19.57 -18.51
N GLU A 226 1.82 20.85 -18.19
CA GLU A 226 2.09 21.96 -19.11
C GLU A 226 3.58 22.04 -19.46
N GLU A 227 4.46 21.60 -18.56
CA GLU A 227 5.91 21.50 -18.78
C GLU A 227 6.38 20.17 -19.43
N ASN A 228 5.45 19.31 -19.87
CA ASN A 228 5.75 17.97 -20.42
C ASN A 228 6.68 17.13 -19.52
N ALA A 229 6.51 17.23 -18.20
CA ALA A 229 7.31 16.47 -17.26
C ALA A 229 7.16 14.96 -17.49
N SER A 230 8.25 14.21 -17.33
CA SER A 230 8.20 12.76 -17.49
C SER A 230 7.27 12.12 -16.45
N PRO A 231 6.67 10.95 -16.74
CA PRO A 231 5.80 10.24 -15.79
C PRO A 231 6.44 10.00 -14.42
N GLN A 232 7.77 9.80 -14.40
CA GLN A 232 8.56 9.64 -13.20
C GLN A 232 8.52 10.90 -12.31
N VAL A 233 8.65 12.08 -12.90
CA VAL A 233 8.59 13.36 -12.17
C VAL A 233 7.17 13.58 -11.63
N MET A 234 6.14 13.25 -12.40
CA MET A 234 4.75 13.31 -11.93
C MET A 234 4.50 12.37 -10.74
N MET A 235 5.04 11.15 -10.81
CA MET A 235 4.96 10.18 -9.73
C MET A 235 5.66 10.68 -8.45
N ILE A 236 6.85 11.27 -8.57
CA ILE A 236 7.56 11.89 -7.44
C ILE A 236 6.78 13.10 -6.89
N ALA A 237 6.20 13.94 -7.75
CA ALA A 237 5.38 15.06 -7.32
C ALA A 237 4.17 14.58 -6.51
N SER A 238 3.53 13.47 -6.92
CA SER A 238 2.41 12.89 -6.17
C SER A 238 2.79 12.42 -4.77
N LEU A 239 4.03 12.01 -4.56
CA LEU A 239 4.55 11.67 -3.25
C LEU A 239 4.74 12.92 -2.37
N GLY A 240 5.22 14.02 -2.95
CA GLY A 240 5.28 15.32 -2.25
C GLY A 240 3.89 15.81 -1.83
N VAL A 241 2.88 15.66 -2.70
CA VAL A 241 1.48 15.91 -2.36
C VAL A 241 1.01 15.00 -1.22
N ALA A 242 1.38 13.71 -1.26
CA ALA A 242 0.96 12.77 -0.23
C ALA A 242 1.48 13.17 1.17
N LEU A 243 2.75 13.56 1.25
CA LEU A 243 3.37 14.07 2.49
C LEU A 243 2.68 15.33 3.01
N ILE A 244 2.31 16.26 2.11
CA ILE A 244 1.56 17.48 2.48
C ILE A 244 0.20 17.11 3.05
N LEU A 245 -0.58 16.27 2.36
CA LEU A 245 -1.92 15.89 2.80
C LEU A 245 -1.89 15.20 4.16
N ARG A 246 -0.95 14.26 4.35
CA ARG A 246 -0.79 13.55 5.61
C ARG A 246 -0.35 14.47 6.74
N ALA A 247 0.57 15.40 6.46
CA ALA A 247 1.00 16.36 7.47
C ALA A 247 -0.14 17.30 7.88
N LEU A 248 -0.97 17.73 6.93
CA LEU A 248 -2.14 18.57 7.22
C LEU A 248 -3.17 17.83 8.09
N THR A 249 -3.42 16.54 7.85
CA THR A 249 -4.31 15.75 8.71
C THR A 249 -3.72 15.49 10.08
N TYR A 250 -2.42 15.20 10.19
CA TYR A 250 -1.74 15.10 11.50
C TYR A 250 -1.78 16.40 12.29
N LEU A 251 -1.52 17.53 11.64
CA LEU A 251 -1.59 18.84 12.30
C LEU A 251 -3.01 19.11 12.81
N ARG A 252 -4.04 18.70 12.07
CA ARG A 252 -5.44 18.97 12.46
C ARG A 252 -6.00 17.99 13.49
N PHE A 253 -5.77 16.69 13.34
CA PHE A 253 -6.43 15.63 14.12
C PHE A 253 -5.48 14.89 15.08
N GLY A 254 -4.19 15.23 15.05
CA GLY A 254 -3.17 14.56 15.85
C GLY A 254 -2.81 13.16 15.34
N SER A 255 -2.05 12.46 16.16
CA SER A 255 -1.65 11.05 15.94
C SER A 255 -2.55 10.05 16.68
N SER A 256 -3.59 10.53 17.35
CA SER A 256 -4.55 9.69 18.05
C SER A 256 -5.21 8.70 17.09
N ARG A 257 -5.49 7.50 17.60
CA ARG A 257 -6.20 6.47 16.85
C ARG A 257 -7.68 6.66 17.06
N ASN A 258 -8.35 7.13 16.02
CA ASN A 258 -9.78 7.42 16.06
C ASN A 258 -10.56 6.31 15.36
N MET A 259 -11.85 6.27 15.63
CA MET A 259 -12.78 5.34 14.99
C MET A 259 -14.04 6.10 14.63
N PHE A 260 -14.61 5.77 13.48
CA PHE A 260 -15.89 6.32 13.07
C PHE A 260 -16.96 5.26 13.31
N GLU A 261 -18.00 5.63 14.05
CA GLU A 261 -19.17 4.79 14.28
C GLU A 261 -20.35 5.69 13.92
N PRO A 262 -21.23 5.31 12.98
CA PRO A 262 -22.36 6.19 12.63
C PRO A 262 -23.32 6.40 13.82
N ASP A 263 -23.44 5.38 14.66
CA ASP A 263 -24.26 5.31 15.87
C ASP A 263 -23.68 4.21 16.78
N SER A 264 -23.93 4.29 18.08
CA SER A 264 -23.48 3.37 19.12
C SER A 264 -23.94 1.91 18.90
N ASP A 265 -25.00 1.72 18.12
CA ASP A 265 -25.61 0.42 17.84
C ASP A 265 -24.90 -0.42 16.78
N TRP A 266 -24.06 0.20 15.94
CA TRP A 266 -23.31 -0.50 14.90
C TRP A 266 -22.33 -1.55 15.44
N ARG A 267 -22.01 -1.50 16.73
CA ARG A 267 -21.03 -2.38 17.38
C ARG A 267 -21.59 -3.24 18.50
N MET A 268 -22.91 -3.27 18.65
CA MET A 268 -23.51 -4.18 19.62
C MET A 268 -23.20 -5.63 19.26
N PRO A 269 -22.87 -6.48 20.26
CA PRO A 269 -22.68 -7.90 20.01
C PRO A 269 -23.89 -8.55 19.36
N THR A 270 -25.10 -8.05 19.53
CA THR A 270 -26.32 -8.60 18.88
C THR A 270 -26.39 -8.33 17.38
N MET A 271 -25.69 -7.32 16.85
CA MET A 271 -25.79 -6.85 15.46
C MET A 271 -24.83 -7.59 14.51
N ARG A 272 -25.10 -8.88 14.31
CA ARG A 272 -24.26 -9.82 13.54
C ARG A 272 -25.11 -10.77 12.72
N TRP A 273 -24.60 -11.17 11.56
CA TRP A 273 -25.18 -12.26 10.79
C TRP A 273 -24.58 -13.56 11.31
N GLU A 274 -25.46 -14.46 11.75
CA GLU A 274 -25.09 -15.82 12.12
C GLU A 274 -25.10 -16.67 10.85
N LEU A 275 -23.90 -16.95 10.33
CA LEU A 275 -23.74 -17.74 9.13
C LEU A 275 -23.21 -19.12 9.50
N PRO A 276 -23.94 -20.21 9.17
CA PRO A 276 -23.51 -21.57 9.48
C PRO A 276 -22.29 -21.94 8.65
N THR A 277 -21.18 -22.33 9.29
CA THR A 277 -19.90 -22.54 8.59
C THR A 277 -19.46 -24.00 8.56
N THR A 278 -18.69 -24.33 7.52
CA THR A 278 -17.93 -25.58 7.44
C THR A 278 -16.46 -25.29 7.73
N LYS A 279 -15.86 -26.10 8.59
CA LYS A 279 -14.44 -25.98 8.95
C LYS A 279 -13.67 -27.14 8.32
N PHE A 280 -12.61 -26.79 7.57
CA PHE A 280 -11.61 -27.75 7.13
C PHE A 280 -10.45 -27.73 8.12
N ARG A 281 -10.12 -28.87 8.72
CA ARG A 281 -8.95 -28.99 9.58
C ARG A 281 -7.92 -29.88 8.91
N PHE A 282 -6.71 -29.35 8.75
CA PHE A 282 -5.54 -30.09 8.28
C PHE A 282 -4.64 -30.36 9.47
N ASN A 283 -4.37 -31.63 9.75
CA ASN A 283 -3.43 -32.05 10.78
C ASN A 283 -2.13 -32.46 10.09
N LEU A 284 -1.09 -31.65 10.26
CA LEU A 284 0.23 -31.82 9.65
C LEU A 284 1.26 -32.32 10.66
N GLY A 285 2.25 -33.08 10.20
CA GLY A 285 3.36 -33.58 11.01
C GLY A 285 3.04 -34.88 11.75
N GLU A 286 3.40 -34.95 13.04
CA GLU A 286 3.16 -36.13 13.88
C GLU A 286 1.66 -36.28 14.19
N ARG A 287 1.10 -37.46 13.87
CA ARG A 287 -0.34 -37.73 13.99
C ARG A 287 -0.69 -38.77 15.04
N ASN A 288 0.29 -39.44 15.62
CA ASN A 288 0.08 -40.41 16.70
C ASN A 288 -0.27 -39.66 17.99
N LEU A 289 -1.22 -40.20 18.77
CA LEU A 289 -1.57 -39.66 20.08
C LEU A 289 -0.67 -40.33 21.13
N THR A 290 0.01 -39.54 21.95
CA THR A 290 0.69 -40.06 23.15
C THR A 290 -0.38 -40.41 24.18
N PRO A 291 -0.39 -41.64 24.76
CA PRO A 291 -1.30 -41.97 25.84
C PRO A 291 -1.16 -40.97 26.99
N ALA A 292 -2.26 -40.59 27.64
CA ALA A 292 -2.24 -39.69 28.79
C ALA A 292 -1.24 -40.17 29.86
N GLU A 293 -0.38 -39.28 30.36
CA GLU A 293 0.55 -39.61 31.44
C GLU A 293 -0.23 -40.01 32.71
N PRO A 294 0.13 -41.12 33.40
CA PRO A 294 -0.50 -41.47 34.66
C PRO A 294 -0.22 -40.39 35.71
N PHE A 295 -1.26 -39.99 36.45
CA PHE A 295 -1.15 -39.04 37.54
C PHE A 295 -0.37 -39.69 38.71
N TRP A 296 0.75 -39.09 39.10
CA TRP A 296 1.57 -39.54 40.25
C TRP A 296 1.18 -38.77 41.51
N ASP A 297 0.96 -39.45 42.62
CA ASP A 297 0.80 -38.77 43.91
C ASP A 297 2.14 -38.19 44.40
N SER A 298 2.10 -37.35 45.43
CA SER A 298 3.28 -36.70 46.02
C SER A 298 4.30 -37.66 46.67
N ASN A 299 4.03 -38.96 46.67
CA ASN A 299 4.90 -40.00 47.21
C ASN A 299 5.62 -40.82 46.12
N GLY A 300 5.40 -40.49 44.83
CA GLY A 300 6.13 -41.11 43.72
C GLY A 300 5.69 -42.54 43.38
N ASN A 301 4.52 -42.97 43.85
CA ASN A 301 3.93 -44.25 43.47
C ASN A 301 2.80 -44.01 42.46
N GLY A 302 2.85 -44.68 41.31
CA GLY A 302 1.75 -44.64 40.35
C GLY A 302 0.53 -45.31 40.98
N ILE A 303 -0.60 -44.62 41.02
CA ILE A 303 -1.83 -45.16 41.59
C ILE A 303 -2.35 -46.26 40.67
N TYR A 304 -2.16 -47.51 41.06
CA TYR A 304 -3.02 -48.62 40.67
C TYR A 304 -3.77 -49.03 41.93
N ASP A 305 -5.00 -48.56 42.11
CA ASP A 305 -5.84 -49.07 43.20
C ASP A 305 -6.39 -50.44 42.76
N ALA A 306 -5.90 -51.50 43.40
CA ALA A 306 -6.41 -52.84 43.20
C ALA A 306 -7.64 -52.99 44.08
N GLY A 307 -8.83 -52.84 43.46
CA GLY A 307 -10.08 -53.22 44.09
C GLY A 307 -10.04 -54.67 44.60
N ASN A 308 -10.88 -54.98 45.60
CA ASN A 308 -10.90 -56.22 46.38
C ASN A 308 -11.15 -57.54 45.60
N ASN A 309 -11.18 -57.46 44.26
CA ASN A 309 -11.43 -58.57 43.34
C ASN A 309 -10.20 -58.96 42.50
N GLY A 310 -9.05 -58.32 42.71
CA GLY A 310 -7.78 -58.68 42.04
C GLY A 310 -7.71 -58.32 40.55
N LEU A 311 -8.60 -57.45 40.07
CA LEU A 311 -8.53 -56.84 38.74
C LEU A 311 -8.14 -55.35 38.90
N PRO A 312 -7.23 -54.83 38.06
CA PRO A 312 -6.88 -53.41 38.08
C PRO A 312 -8.09 -52.57 37.61
N GLU A 313 -8.75 -51.90 38.54
CA GLU A 313 -9.80 -50.90 38.26
C GLU A 313 -9.18 -49.52 38.47
N SER A 314 -8.84 -48.83 37.38
CA SER A 314 -8.49 -47.41 37.40
C SER A 314 -8.65 -46.81 36.01
N PHE A 315 -9.90 -46.63 35.59
CA PHE A 315 -10.37 -45.40 34.96
C PHE A 315 -11.77 -45.17 35.52
N THR A 316 -12.07 -43.97 35.99
CA THR A 316 -13.48 -43.57 36.15
C THR A 316 -14.08 -43.52 34.76
N ASP A 317 -14.68 -44.63 34.39
CA ASP A 317 -15.76 -44.74 33.42
C ASP A 317 -16.80 -43.67 33.77
N LEU A 318 -16.95 -42.67 32.90
CA LEU A 318 -17.92 -41.57 33.08
C LEU A 318 -19.35 -42.03 32.72
N ASP A 319 -19.53 -43.24 32.17
CA ASP A 319 -20.82 -43.82 31.77
C ASP A 319 -21.18 -45.15 32.48
N GLY A 320 -20.27 -45.70 33.28
CA GLY A 320 -20.49 -46.80 34.24
C GLY A 320 -20.85 -48.17 33.65
N ASP A 321 -20.45 -48.48 32.42
CA ASP A 321 -20.84 -49.71 31.72
C ASP A 321 -19.81 -50.87 31.76
N ASN A 322 -18.58 -50.63 32.26
CA ASN A 322 -17.57 -51.68 32.48
C ASN A 322 -17.34 -52.61 31.26
N ARG A 323 -17.47 -52.12 30.02
CA ARG A 323 -17.15 -52.89 28.81
C ARG A 323 -15.72 -52.70 28.33
N TRP A 324 -15.11 -53.81 27.89
CA TRP A 324 -13.88 -53.80 27.10
C TRP A 324 -14.22 -53.43 25.65
N ASP A 325 -14.27 -52.13 25.37
CA ASP A 325 -14.44 -51.65 24.00
C ASP A 325 -13.08 -51.61 23.31
N ALA A 326 -12.87 -52.61 22.45
CA ALA A 326 -11.74 -52.65 21.54
C ALA A 326 -11.79 -51.44 20.58
N ALA A 327 -10.61 -50.86 20.35
CA ALA A 327 -10.31 -49.71 19.51
C ALA A 327 -11.30 -49.46 18.36
N GLN A 328 -12.01 -48.34 18.42
CA GLN A 328 -12.83 -47.83 17.33
C GLN A 328 -12.12 -46.64 16.66
N SER A 329 -12.18 -46.55 15.33
CA SER A 329 -11.55 -45.48 14.54
C SER A 329 -12.41 -44.20 14.51
N TYR A 330 -11.81 -43.07 14.16
CA TYR A 330 -12.43 -41.74 13.98
C TYR A 330 -13.59 -41.74 12.96
N ASN A 331 -14.75 -42.29 13.29
CA ASN A 331 -15.92 -42.28 12.43
C ASN A 331 -17.22 -42.34 13.27
N HIS A 332 -17.41 -41.39 14.19
CA HIS A 332 -18.76 -41.02 14.62
C HIS A 332 -18.94 -39.51 14.47
N TYR A 333 -19.95 -39.14 13.67
CA TYR A 333 -20.50 -37.79 13.49
C TYR A 333 -21.68 -37.54 14.43
N ASN A 334 -22.00 -38.50 15.30
CA ASN A 334 -23.11 -38.41 16.24
C ASN A 334 -22.58 -37.98 17.59
N CYS A 335 -23.31 -37.07 18.24
CA CYS A 335 -23.04 -36.67 19.60
C CYS A 335 -23.77 -37.59 20.57
N GLU A 336 -23.09 -37.92 21.67
CA GLU A 336 -23.71 -38.61 22.80
C GLU A 336 -23.75 -37.67 24.00
N GLN A 337 -24.80 -37.84 24.82
CA GLN A 337 -24.98 -37.08 26.04
C GLN A 337 -24.06 -37.64 27.12
N THR A 338 -23.03 -36.90 27.49
CA THR A 338 -22.04 -37.31 28.50
C THR A 338 -22.27 -36.68 29.87
N GLY A 339 -23.25 -35.78 29.98
CA GLY A 339 -23.63 -35.19 31.25
C GLY A 339 -24.87 -34.31 31.16
N VAL A 340 -25.20 -33.64 32.26
CA VAL A 340 -26.21 -32.58 32.34
C VAL A 340 -25.59 -31.45 33.16
N ASP A 341 -25.67 -30.21 32.66
CA ASP A 341 -25.15 -29.05 33.38
C ASP A 341 -26.03 -28.78 34.61
N GLU A 342 -25.44 -28.81 35.81
CA GLU A 342 -26.17 -28.71 37.08
C GLU A 342 -26.90 -27.37 37.26
N ALA A 343 -26.46 -26.30 36.56
CA ALA A 343 -27.05 -24.97 36.67
C ALA A 343 -28.23 -24.74 35.70
N THR A 344 -28.18 -25.33 34.51
CA THR A 344 -29.12 -25.06 33.41
C THR A 344 -30.05 -26.24 33.11
N GLY A 345 -29.71 -27.45 33.56
CA GLY A 345 -30.47 -28.68 33.30
C GLY A 345 -30.38 -29.17 31.86
N GLU A 346 -29.51 -28.58 31.03
CA GLU A 346 -29.34 -28.96 29.63
C GLU A 346 -28.37 -30.14 29.48
N PRO A 347 -28.63 -31.07 28.53
CA PRO A 347 -27.74 -32.20 28.27
C PRO A 347 -26.39 -31.71 27.72
N ILE A 348 -25.31 -32.06 28.40
CA ILE A 348 -23.94 -31.87 27.90
C ILE A 348 -23.70 -32.95 26.86
N LEU A 349 -23.72 -32.53 25.60
CA LEU A 349 -23.39 -33.39 24.47
C LEU A 349 -21.89 -33.27 24.20
N SER A 350 -21.17 -34.39 24.22
CA SER A 350 -19.74 -34.38 23.88
C SER A 350 -19.40 -35.48 22.90
N ARG A 351 -18.29 -35.29 22.19
CA ARG A 351 -17.78 -36.25 21.23
C ARG A 351 -16.79 -37.18 21.93
N ILE A 352 -17.07 -38.47 21.96
CA ILE A 352 -16.12 -39.48 22.43
C ILE A 352 -15.04 -39.65 21.35
N VAL A 353 -13.78 -39.44 21.72
CA VAL A 353 -12.61 -39.58 20.83
C VAL A 353 -11.76 -40.73 21.35
N SER A 354 -11.57 -41.77 20.55
CA SER A 354 -10.69 -42.90 20.83
C SER A 354 -9.26 -42.62 20.34
N GLU A 355 -8.26 -43.03 21.14
CA GLU A 355 -6.85 -42.75 20.90
C GLU A 355 -6.18 -43.80 19.99
N GLU A 356 -5.97 -43.47 18.70
CA GLU A 356 -4.94 -44.12 17.87
C GLU A 356 -4.15 -43.08 17.02
N SER A 357 -4.76 -42.38 16.06
CA SER A 357 -4.09 -41.30 15.28
C SER A 357 -5.08 -40.33 14.62
N ARG A 358 -4.68 -39.07 14.43
CA ARG A 358 -5.52 -38.04 13.76
C ARG A 358 -5.40 -38.11 12.23
N PRO A 359 -6.50 -38.04 11.46
CA PRO A 359 -6.43 -38.01 10.00
C PRO A 359 -5.81 -36.70 9.48
N PHE A 360 -5.14 -36.75 8.32
CA PHE A 360 -4.52 -35.56 7.69
C PHE A 360 -5.52 -34.45 7.39
N PHE A 361 -6.74 -34.81 7.01
CA PHE A 361 -7.81 -33.88 6.62
C PHE A 361 -9.11 -34.28 7.30
N GLU A 362 -9.73 -33.30 7.97
CA GLU A 362 -11.03 -33.41 8.60
C GLU A 362 -11.95 -32.32 8.04
N LEU A 363 -13.19 -32.69 7.74
CA LEU A 363 -14.26 -31.78 7.40
C LEU A 363 -15.37 -31.96 8.44
N TYR A 364 -15.75 -30.89 9.12
CA TYR A 364 -16.88 -30.92 10.05
C TYR A 364 -17.75 -29.67 9.91
N ASP A 365 -19.05 -29.90 10.07
CA ASP A 365 -20.10 -28.88 10.05
C ASP A 365 -20.34 -28.39 11.47
N THR A 366 -20.28 -27.08 11.67
CA THR A 366 -20.47 -26.46 13.00
C THR A 366 -21.91 -26.56 13.52
N ASN A 367 -22.89 -26.83 12.66
CA ASN A 367 -24.28 -27.03 13.09
C ASN A 367 -24.53 -28.39 13.74
N ILE A 368 -23.62 -29.35 13.56
CA ILE A 368 -23.77 -30.76 13.98
C ILE A 368 -22.80 -31.08 15.15
N ASP A 369 -21.87 -30.17 15.48
CA ASP A 369 -20.79 -30.41 16.44
C ASP A 369 -21.14 -29.94 17.86
N CYS A 370 -21.12 -30.86 18.82
CA CYS A 370 -21.70 -30.65 20.15
C CYS A 370 -20.80 -29.94 21.16
N ILE A 371 -19.53 -29.71 20.82
CA ILE A 371 -18.58 -29.06 21.72
C ILE A 371 -18.51 -27.54 21.48
N THR A 372 -19.02 -27.02 20.35
CA THR A 372 -19.11 -25.58 20.12
C THR A 372 -20.26 -25.21 19.18
N GLN A 373 -21.31 -24.54 19.68
CA GLN A 373 -22.21 -23.73 18.84
C GLN A 373 -21.47 -22.48 18.29
N ALA A 374 -20.36 -22.69 17.59
CA ALA A 374 -19.55 -21.63 17.02
C ALA A 374 -20.09 -21.24 15.64
N THR A 375 -21.24 -20.57 15.60
CA THR A 375 -21.66 -19.83 14.40
C THR A 375 -20.63 -18.75 14.10
N THR A 376 -20.27 -18.59 12.83
CA THR A 376 -19.41 -17.46 12.45
C THR A 376 -20.23 -16.20 12.44
N ASN A 377 -19.95 -15.38 13.44
CA ASN A 377 -20.61 -14.11 13.66
C ASN A 377 -20.00 -13.05 12.74
N TYR A 378 -20.67 -12.76 11.62
CA TYR A 378 -20.23 -11.72 10.70
C TYR A 378 -20.94 -10.40 11.01
N ALA A 379 -20.22 -9.48 11.64
CA ALA A 379 -20.77 -8.20 12.05
C ALA A 379 -21.26 -7.36 10.86
N TYR A 380 -22.42 -6.72 10.99
CA TYR A 380 -23.06 -5.95 9.91
C TYR A 380 -22.15 -4.87 9.33
N TYR A 381 -21.38 -4.17 10.18
CA TYR A 381 -20.45 -3.14 9.74
C TYR A 381 -19.30 -3.66 8.85
N LYS A 382 -18.87 -4.92 9.01
CA LYS A 382 -17.89 -5.53 8.09
C LYS A 382 -18.57 -5.92 6.78
N GLY A 383 -19.80 -6.38 6.87
CA GLY A 383 -20.65 -6.77 5.76
C GLY A 383 -20.92 -5.69 4.73
N ILE A 384 -21.15 -4.46 5.19
CA ILE A 384 -21.55 -3.37 4.32
C ILE A 384 -20.41 -2.83 3.44
N VAL A 385 -19.17 -2.92 3.90
CA VAL A 385 -17.97 -2.43 3.20
C VAL A 385 -17.90 -2.99 1.76
N PRO A 386 -17.91 -4.31 1.53
CA PRO A 386 -17.88 -4.83 0.17
C PRO A 386 -19.11 -4.44 -0.65
N VAL A 387 -20.31 -4.38 -0.06
CA VAL A 387 -21.54 -4.01 -0.78
C VAL A 387 -21.43 -2.60 -1.36
N VAL A 388 -21.00 -1.64 -0.55
CA VAL A 388 -20.84 -0.23 -0.97
C VAL A 388 -19.74 -0.08 -2.01
N ILE A 389 -18.60 -0.75 -1.85
CA ILE A 389 -17.50 -0.61 -2.81
C ILE A 389 -17.79 -1.31 -4.12
N PHE A 390 -18.18 -2.59 -4.13
CA PHE A 390 -18.45 -3.27 -5.40
C PHE A 390 -19.60 -2.62 -6.17
N SER A 391 -20.63 -2.08 -5.49
CA SER A 391 -21.69 -1.34 -6.15
C SER A 391 -21.20 -0.01 -6.75
N SER A 392 -20.44 0.81 -6.00
CA SER A 392 -19.86 2.06 -6.51
C SER A 392 -18.96 1.84 -7.73
N VAL A 393 -18.16 0.76 -7.70
CA VAL A 393 -17.29 0.34 -8.79
C VAL A 393 -18.07 -0.12 -10.01
N MET A 394 -19.15 -0.88 -9.80
CA MET A 394 -20.03 -1.31 -10.88
C MET A 394 -20.70 -0.10 -11.55
N ILE A 395 -21.13 0.89 -10.77
CA ILE A 395 -21.65 2.17 -11.28
C ILE A 395 -20.58 2.92 -12.08
N LEU A 396 -19.33 2.99 -11.59
CA LEU A 396 -18.23 3.58 -12.36
C LEU A 396 -18.00 2.83 -13.68
N LEU A 397 -18.02 1.50 -13.65
CA LEU A 397 -17.81 0.68 -14.86
C LEU A 397 -18.90 0.95 -15.90
N LEU A 398 -20.17 1.05 -15.47
CA LEU A 398 -21.28 1.45 -16.34
C LEU A 398 -21.08 2.87 -16.88
N LEU A 399 -20.65 3.80 -16.04
CA LEU A 399 -20.34 5.17 -16.44
C LEU A 399 -19.25 5.20 -17.53
N LEU A 400 -18.15 4.46 -17.36
CA LEU A 400 -17.03 4.48 -18.29
C LEU A 400 -17.31 3.72 -19.60
N THR A 401 -18.14 2.69 -19.56
CA THR A 401 -18.43 1.86 -20.74
C THR A 401 -19.62 2.37 -21.56
N LYS A 402 -20.68 2.88 -20.90
CA LYS A 402 -21.95 3.23 -21.55
C LYS A 402 -22.14 4.73 -21.79
N THR A 403 -21.46 5.62 -21.07
CA THR A 403 -21.70 7.07 -21.19
C THR A 403 -20.81 7.77 -22.22
N ARG A 404 -21.19 8.99 -22.60
CA ARG A 404 -20.36 9.87 -23.46
C ARG A 404 -19.06 10.29 -22.77
N LEU A 405 -19.10 10.52 -21.46
CA LEU A 405 -17.92 10.88 -20.67
C LEU A 405 -16.87 9.76 -20.75
N GLY A 406 -17.30 8.51 -20.56
CA GLY A 406 -16.43 7.34 -20.68
C GLY A 406 -15.81 7.14 -22.07
N ARG A 407 -16.51 7.52 -23.15
CA ARG A 407 -15.92 7.54 -24.51
C ARG A 407 -14.86 8.61 -24.67
N LYS A 408 -15.10 9.82 -24.16
CA LYS A 408 -14.10 10.91 -24.18
C LYS A 408 -12.87 10.55 -23.35
N MET A 409 -13.05 9.96 -22.16
CA MET A 409 -11.96 9.49 -21.31
C MET A 409 -11.08 8.46 -22.00
N ARG A 410 -11.66 7.49 -22.71
CA ARG A 410 -10.88 6.51 -23.49
C ARG A 410 -10.13 7.16 -24.65
N ALA A 411 -10.75 8.10 -25.37
CA ALA A 411 -10.06 8.82 -26.44
C ALA A 411 -8.85 9.62 -25.91
N VAL A 412 -9.00 10.31 -24.77
CA VAL A 412 -7.90 11.04 -24.12
C VAL A 412 -6.81 10.09 -23.59
N ALA A 413 -7.21 8.95 -23.04
CA ALA A 413 -6.28 7.91 -22.58
C ALA A 413 -5.42 7.36 -23.73
N ASP A 414 -6.02 7.14 -24.90
CA ASP A 414 -5.33 6.59 -26.08
C ASP A 414 -4.35 7.61 -26.68
N ASN A 415 -4.81 8.84 -26.95
CA ASN A 415 -3.95 9.93 -27.38
C ASN A 415 -4.58 11.30 -27.03
N PRO A 416 -4.02 12.03 -26.05
CA PRO A 416 -4.59 13.31 -25.62
C PRO A 416 -4.52 14.38 -26.72
N GLU A 417 -3.49 14.40 -27.56
CA GLU A 417 -3.31 15.38 -28.64
C GLU A 417 -4.33 15.17 -29.76
N LEU A 418 -4.56 13.91 -30.17
CA LEU A 418 -5.60 13.57 -31.16
C LEU A 418 -7.02 13.80 -30.61
N ALA A 419 -7.22 13.58 -29.32
CA ALA A 419 -8.48 13.91 -28.66
C ALA A 419 -8.73 15.43 -28.68
N ALA A 420 -7.71 16.24 -28.40
CA ALA A 420 -7.77 17.69 -28.44
C ALA A 420 -8.11 18.20 -29.85
N SER A 421 -7.46 17.67 -30.89
CA SER A 421 -7.75 18.04 -32.29
C SER A 421 -9.17 17.64 -32.74
N SER A 422 -9.74 16.61 -32.11
CA SER A 422 -11.15 16.19 -32.30
C SER A 422 -12.15 17.05 -31.51
N GLY A 423 -11.72 18.14 -30.87
CA GLY A 423 -12.57 19.05 -30.10
C GLY A 423 -12.91 18.56 -28.68
N ILE A 424 -12.20 17.57 -28.16
CA ILE A 424 -12.35 17.10 -26.78
C ILE A 424 -11.47 17.96 -25.86
N ASN A 425 -12.06 18.62 -24.87
CA ASN A 425 -11.30 19.35 -23.86
C ASN A 425 -10.58 18.35 -22.93
N VAL A 426 -9.29 18.13 -23.16
CA VAL A 426 -8.43 17.20 -22.41
C VAL A 426 -8.34 17.58 -20.93
N GLU A 427 -8.21 18.87 -20.63
CA GLU A 427 -8.10 19.38 -19.26
C GLU A 427 -9.34 19.03 -18.43
N GLN A 428 -10.54 19.22 -18.99
CA GLN A 428 -11.79 18.84 -18.30
C GLN A 428 -11.89 17.33 -18.08
N ILE A 429 -11.42 16.52 -19.03
CA ILE A 429 -11.42 15.06 -18.90
C ILE A 429 -10.45 14.60 -17.82
N GLN A 430 -9.28 15.24 -17.72
CA GLN A 430 -8.32 14.99 -16.64
C GLN A 430 -8.86 15.41 -15.27
N LEU A 431 -9.51 16.57 -15.15
CA LEU A 431 -10.13 17.03 -13.91
C LEU A 431 -11.29 16.13 -13.46
N THR A 432 -12.15 15.70 -14.38
CA THR A 432 -13.24 14.76 -14.07
C THR A 432 -12.70 13.37 -13.69
N SER A 433 -11.59 12.95 -14.29
CA SER A 433 -10.88 11.73 -13.88
C SER A 433 -10.31 11.85 -12.47
N ALA A 434 -9.71 13.00 -12.13
CA ALA A 434 -9.19 13.27 -10.78
C ALA A 434 -10.32 13.26 -9.74
N PHE A 435 -11.46 13.89 -10.06
CA PHE A 435 -12.66 13.90 -9.21
C PHE A 435 -13.19 12.50 -8.94
N LEU A 436 -13.45 11.71 -10.00
CA LEU A 436 -14.00 10.36 -9.86
C LEU A 436 -13.03 9.41 -9.14
N SER A 437 -11.73 9.55 -9.41
CA SER A 437 -10.69 8.75 -8.78
C SER A 437 -10.61 9.04 -7.27
N ALA A 438 -10.43 10.30 -6.90
CA ALA A 438 -10.33 10.71 -5.49
C ALA A 438 -11.64 10.41 -4.75
N GLY A 439 -12.80 10.65 -5.38
CA GLY A 439 -14.12 10.39 -4.84
C GLY A 439 -14.35 8.92 -4.44
N ILE A 440 -13.98 7.97 -5.30
CA ILE A 440 -14.14 6.54 -5.00
C ILE A 440 -13.19 6.10 -3.89
N SER A 441 -11.95 6.59 -3.89
CA SER A 441 -11.02 6.30 -2.80
C SER A 441 -11.48 6.91 -1.48
N GLY A 442 -12.02 8.13 -1.48
CA GLY A 442 -12.60 8.77 -0.30
C GLY A 442 -13.84 8.05 0.24
N LEU A 443 -14.74 7.62 -0.63
CA LEU A 443 -15.87 6.77 -0.25
C LEU A 443 -15.41 5.44 0.35
N GLY A 444 -14.34 4.86 -0.21
CA GLY A 444 -13.60 3.73 0.37
C GLY A 444 -13.09 3.97 1.77
N GLY A 445 -12.48 5.13 1.99
CA GLY A 445 -11.98 5.53 3.31
C GLY A 445 -13.11 5.67 4.33
N ALA A 446 -14.18 6.39 3.97
CA ALA A 446 -15.30 6.65 4.85
C ALA A 446 -15.97 5.36 5.35
N ILE A 447 -16.18 4.37 4.47
CA ILE A 447 -16.75 3.08 4.88
C ILE A 447 -15.75 2.22 5.66
N PHE A 448 -14.47 2.28 5.32
CA PHE A 448 -13.42 1.53 6.01
C PHE A 448 -13.17 2.03 7.43
N ALA A 449 -13.39 3.32 7.69
CA ALA A 449 -13.24 3.96 8.99
C ALA A 449 -14.11 3.34 10.11
N ILE A 450 -15.17 2.59 9.74
CA ILE A 450 -16.02 1.83 10.68
C ILE A 450 -15.38 0.52 11.12
N THR A 451 -14.47 -0.04 10.33
CA THR A 451 -13.96 -1.39 10.56
C THR A 451 -12.86 -1.46 11.60
N LEU A 452 -12.00 -0.44 11.62
CA LEU A 452 -10.75 -0.43 12.38
C LEU A 452 -10.45 0.99 12.87
N ARG A 453 -9.78 1.08 14.01
CA ARG A 453 -9.20 2.35 14.47
C ARG A 453 -8.11 2.78 13.50
N TYR A 454 -8.15 4.03 13.07
CA TYR A 454 -7.25 4.58 12.06
C TYR A 454 -6.47 5.78 12.61
N ASN A 455 -5.33 6.02 11.98
CA ASN A 455 -4.50 7.21 12.11
C ASN A 455 -4.14 7.72 10.71
N PRO A 456 -3.50 8.89 10.55
CA PRO A 456 -3.15 9.41 9.22
C PRO A 456 -2.18 8.51 8.41
N GLU A 457 -1.41 7.62 9.06
CA GLU A 457 -0.52 6.67 8.38
C GLU A 457 -1.25 5.44 7.81
N THR A 458 -2.44 5.11 8.34
CA THR A 458 -3.19 3.88 8.02
C THR A 458 -3.50 3.74 6.52
N ALA A 459 -3.78 4.85 5.82
CA ALA A 459 -4.09 4.76 4.40
C ALA A 459 -2.87 4.39 3.55
N PHE A 460 -1.68 4.86 3.93
CA PHE A 460 -0.45 4.60 3.18
C PHE A 460 -0.06 3.12 3.26
N THR A 461 -0.31 2.45 4.38
CA THR A 461 -0.06 1.00 4.50
C THR A 461 -0.99 0.19 3.57
N LEU A 462 -2.20 0.70 3.27
CA LEU A 462 -3.14 0.10 2.32
C LEU A 462 -2.82 0.42 0.85
N LEU A 463 -1.96 1.40 0.58
CA LEU A 463 -1.55 1.77 -0.77
C LEU A 463 -0.75 0.64 -1.45
N LEU A 464 0.17 0.04 -0.72
CA LEU A 464 1.10 -0.95 -1.28
C LEU A 464 0.37 -2.22 -1.74
N PRO A 465 -0.55 -2.85 -0.96
CA PRO A 465 -1.32 -4.00 -1.46
C PRO A 465 -2.25 -3.62 -2.62
N SER A 466 -2.70 -2.37 -2.66
CA SER A 466 -3.50 -1.84 -3.77
C SER A 466 -2.68 -1.72 -5.07
N PHE A 467 -1.37 -1.46 -4.98
CA PHE A 467 -0.48 -1.60 -6.14
C PHE A 467 -0.38 -3.05 -6.62
N ALA A 468 -0.34 -4.03 -5.72
CA ALA A 468 -0.38 -5.43 -6.12
C ALA A 468 -1.62 -5.75 -6.97
N VAL A 469 -2.79 -5.22 -6.58
CA VAL A 469 -4.04 -5.35 -7.33
C VAL A 469 -3.94 -4.75 -8.74
N ILE A 470 -3.39 -3.54 -8.88
CA ILE A 470 -3.28 -2.86 -10.19
C ILE A 470 -2.34 -3.60 -11.11
N VAL A 471 -1.21 -4.04 -10.57
CA VAL A 471 -0.17 -4.73 -11.34
C VAL A 471 -0.70 -6.08 -11.81
N LEU A 472 -1.31 -6.85 -10.91
CA LEU A 472 -1.93 -8.14 -11.23
C LEU A 472 -3.09 -7.98 -12.23
N GLY A 473 -3.92 -6.95 -12.03
CA GLY A 473 -5.09 -6.63 -12.86
C GLY A 473 -4.74 -5.95 -14.19
N THR A 474 -3.45 -5.72 -14.47
CA THR A 474 -2.92 -4.90 -15.56
C THR A 474 -3.29 -3.41 -15.44
N ILE A 475 -2.28 -2.55 -15.56
CA ILE A 475 -2.42 -1.10 -15.41
C ILE A 475 -3.50 -0.56 -16.37
N GLY A 476 -4.49 0.16 -15.82
CA GLY A 476 -5.56 0.82 -16.60
C GLY A 476 -6.78 -0.06 -16.95
N SER A 477 -6.80 -1.32 -16.51
CA SER A 477 -7.94 -2.23 -16.65
C SER A 477 -8.77 -2.31 -15.37
N ILE A 478 -9.94 -1.68 -15.37
CA ILE A 478 -10.87 -1.72 -14.23
C ILE A 478 -11.42 -3.14 -13.97
N PRO A 479 -11.87 -3.91 -14.99
CA PRO A 479 -12.30 -5.29 -14.76
C PRO A 479 -11.18 -6.19 -14.24
N GLY A 480 -9.94 -5.96 -14.71
CA GLY A 480 -8.77 -6.67 -14.21
C GLY A 480 -8.50 -6.35 -12.75
N ALA A 481 -8.62 -5.09 -12.33
CA ALA A 481 -8.49 -4.68 -10.93
C ALA A 481 -9.54 -5.34 -10.01
N ILE A 482 -10.79 -5.52 -10.47
CA ILE A 482 -11.84 -6.22 -9.71
C ILE A 482 -11.41 -7.66 -9.42
N VAL A 483 -11.03 -8.42 -10.45
CA VAL A 483 -10.60 -9.82 -10.29
C VAL A 483 -9.33 -9.90 -9.44
N ALA A 484 -8.36 -9.03 -9.71
CA ALA A 484 -7.12 -8.97 -8.95
C ALA A 484 -7.34 -8.65 -7.47
N SER A 485 -8.28 -7.77 -7.13
CA SER A 485 -8.60 -7.43 -5.74
C SER A 485 -9.16 -8.63 -4.97
N LEU A 486 -9.99 -9.45 -5.62
CA LEU A 486 -10.53 -10.67 -5.04
C LEU A 486 -9.41 -11.70 -4.82
N ILE A 487 -8.50 -11.85 -5.77
CA ILE A 487 -7.34 -12.76 -5.63
C ILE A 487 -6.44 -12.29 -4.49
N VAL A 488 -6.06 -11.02 -4.45
CA VAL A 488 -5.17 -10.47 -3.42
C VAL A 488 -5.83 -10.49 -2.04
N GLY A 489 -7.13 -10.16 -1.96
CA GLY A 489 -7.92 -10.28 -0.74
C GLY A 489 -8.01 -11.72 -0.24
N PHE A 490 -8.18 -12.68 -1.17
CA PHE A 490 -8.21 -14.11 -0.85
C PHE A 490 -6.87 -14.60 -0.32
N VAL A 491 -5.76 -14.24 -0.99
CA VAL A 491 -4.41 -14.59 -0.53
C VAL A 491 -4.17 -14.10 0.90
N ARG A 492 -4.57 -12.86 1.21
CA ARG A 492 -4.48 -12.31 2.58
C ARG A 492 -5.37 -13.08 3.56
N ALA A 493 -6.65 -13.26 3.25
CA ALA A 493 -7.61 -13.93 4.14
C ALA A 493 -7.25 -15.41 4.41
N LEU A 494 -6.76 -16.12 3.40
CA LEU A 494 -6.32 -17.51 3.51
C LEU A 494 -5.01 -17.62 4.30
N SER A 495 -4.11 -16.65 4.18
CA SER A 495 -2.80 -16.72 4.84
C SER A 495 -2.87 -16.64 6.37
N SER A 496 -3.82 -15.88 6.93
CA SER A 496 -3.94 -15.70 8.38
C SER A 496 -4.15 -17.02 9.14
N PRO A 497 -5.15 -17.87 8.85
CA PRO A 497 -5.34 -19.13 9.57
C PRO A 497 -4.19 -20.12 9.35
N ILE A 498 -3.55 -20.11 8.16
CA ILE A 498 -2.38 -20.94 7.88
C ILE A 498 -1.20 -20.53 8.77
N LEU A 499 -0.90 -19.23 8.85
CA LEU A 499 0.19 -18.69 9.67
C LEU A 499 -0.07 -18.90 11.17
N ILE A 500 -1.32 -18.80 11.64
CA ILE A 500 -1.69 -19.12 13.02
C ILE A 500 -1.44 -20.61 13.32
N GLY A 501 -1.94 -21.50 12.45
CA GLY A 501 -1.85 -22.95 12.66
C GLY A 501 -0.42 -23.47 12.66
N ILE A 502 0.48 -22.89 11.85
CA ILE A 502 1.90 -23.26 11.77
C ILE A 502 2.75 -22.53 12.82
N GLY A 503 2.43 -21.27 13.13
CA GLY A 503 3.24 -20.44 14.02
C GLY A 503 3.23 -20.92 15.47
N SER A 504 2.09 -21.39 15.98
CA SER A 504 1.99 -21.84 17.39
C SER A 504 2.87 -23.08 17.68
N PRO A 505 2.84 -24.17 16.89
CA PRO A 505 3.72 -25.32 17.08
C PRO A 505 5.22 -25.01 17.01
N LEU A 506 5.61 -24.07 16.15
CA LEU A 506 7.02 -23.69 16.00
C LEU A 506 7.52 -22.74 17.12
N GLY A 507 6.67 -22.40 18.10
CA GLY A 507 7.00 -21.41 19.14
C GLY A 507 7.05 -19.97 18.61
N ARG A 508 6.45 -19.70 17.43
CA ARG A 508 6.50 -18.44 16.69
C ARG A 508 5.10 -17.80 16.56
N SER A 509 4.51 -17.39 17.68
CA SER A 509 3.17 -16.78 17.72
C SER A 509 3.03 -15.47 16.93
N ASN A 510 4.14 -14.77 16.66
CA ASN A 510 4.17 -13.52 15.88
C ASN A 510 4.02 -13.72 14.35
N TYR A 511 4.04 -14.96 13.85
CA TYR A 511 3.87 -15.25 12.41
C TYR A 511 2.54 -14.75 11.84
N THR A 512 1.54 -14.57 12.68
CA THR A 512 0.26 -13.99 12.32
C THR A 512 0.37 -12.59 11.70
N ALA A 513 1.38 -11.80 12.11
CA ALA A 513 1.65 -10.47 11.56
C ALA A 513 2.17 -10.49 10.11
N MET A 514 2.60 -11.65 9.60
CA MET A 514 3.06 -11.81 8.22
C MET A 514 1.91 -11.88 7.21
N ASP A 515 0.65 -11.96 7.65
CA ASP A 515 -0.53 -11.89 6.80
C ASP A 515 -0.54 -10.63 5.91
N GLY A 516 0.05 -9.52 6.42
CA GLY A 516 0.28 -8.24 5.74
C GLY A 516 1.15 -8.35 4.51
N VAL A 517 2.06 -9.31 4.52
CA VAL A 517 3.17 -9.43 3.56
C VAL A 517 2.82 -10.32 2.38
N MET A 518 1.87 -11.24 2.59
CA MET A 518 1.51 -12.25 1.61
C MET A 518 1.05 -11.67 0.26
N PRO A 519 0.27 -10.56 0.20
CA PRO A 519 0.02 -9.84 -1.05
C PRO A 519 1.27 -9.44 -1.83
N TYR A 520 2.34 -9.01 -1.14
CA TYR A 520 3.58 -8.56 -1.79
C TYR A 520 4.41 -9.73 -2.29
N ILE A 521 4.55 -10.78 -1.49
CA ILE A 521 5.25 -12.01 -1.91
C ILE A 521 4.55 -12.59 -3.14
N PHE A 522 3.22 -12.65 -3.11
CA PHE A 522 2.41 -13.07 -4.23
C PHE A 522 2.59 -12.17 -5.46
N LEU A 523 2.60 -10.85 -5.27
CA LEU A 523 2.87 -9.89 -6.35
C LEU A 523 4.22 -10.14 -7.03
N VAL A 524 5.29 -10.24 -6.23
CA VAL A 524 6.66 -10.46 -6.74
C VAL A 524 6.72 -11.79 -7.48
N ALA A 525 6.15 -12.87 -6.91
CA ALA A 525 6.08 -14.17 -7.56
C ALA A 525 5.33 -14.11 -8.90
N VAL A 526 4.18 -13.43 -8.96
CA VAL A 526 3.42 -13.29 -10.21
C VAL A 526 4.19 -12.46 -11.23
N LEU A 527 4.80 -11.34 -10.85
CA LEU A 527 5.59 -10.52 -11.77
C LEU A 527 6.81 -11.27 -12.34
N MET A 528 7.41 -12.18 -11.56
CA MET A 528 8.50 -13.03 -12.02
C MET A 528 8.05 -14.03 -13.10
N ILE A 529 6.78 -14.47 -13.06
CA ILE A 529 6.21 -15.41 -14.04
C ILE A 529 5.57 -14.66 -15.22
N MET A 530 4.80 -13.61 -14.91
CA MET A 530 3.94 -12.84 -15.81
C MET A 530 4.13 -11.33 -15.57
N PRO A 531 5.16 -10.71 -16.17
CA PRO A 531 5.52 -9.31 -15.92
C PRO A 531 4.47 -8.28 -16.38
N GLU A 532 3.56 -8.66 -17.28
CA GLU A 532 2.52 -7.78 -17.83
C GLU A 532 1.16 -7.92 -17.10
N GLY A 533 1.08 -8.80 -16.09
CA GLY A 533 -0.12 -9.10 -15.32
C GLY A 533 -1.12 -10.03 -16.05
N ILE A 534 -2.19 -10.41 -15.35
CA ILE A 534 -3.21 -11.35 -15.86
C ILE A 534 -4.10 -10.69 -16.93
N GLY A 535 -4.34 -9.38 -16.82
CA GLY A 535 -5.20 -8.65 -17.73
C GLY A 535 -4.69 -8.66 -19.17
N ASP A 536 -3.38 -8.48 -19.37
CA ASP A 536 -2.75 -8.54 -20.70
C ASP A 536 -2.88 -9.95 -21.33
N ALA A 537 -2.69 -11.01 -20.54
CA ALA A 537 -2.91 -12.37 -21.00
C ALA A 537 -4.37 -12.61 -21.46
N TYR A 538 -5.34 -12.04 -20.73
CA TYR A 538 -6.75 -12.07 -21.12
C TYR A 538 -7.00 -11.27 -22.41
N GLU A 539 -6.37 -10.11 -22.59
CA GLU A 539 -6.47 -9.31 -23.82
C GLU A 539 -5.86 -10.04 -25.01
N LYS A 540 -4.65 -10.58 -24.88
CA LYS A 540 -4.00 -11.43 -25.91
C LYS A 540 -4.88 -12.62 -26.26
N TRP A 541 -5.42 -13.33 -25.27
CA TRP A 541 -6.35 -14.45 -25.52
C TRP A 541 -7.63 -14.00 -26.24
N LYS A 542 -8.19 -12.83 -25.86
CA LYS A 542 -9.35 -12.25 -26.53
C LYS A 542 -9.03 -11.87 -27.98
N VAL A 543 -7.89 -11.25 -28.24
CA VAL A 543 -7.44 -10.89 -29.59
C VAL A 543 -7.20 -12.13 -30.44
N ASP A 544 -6.50 -13.14 -29.91
CA ASP A 544 -6.23 -14.40 -30.60
C ASP A 544 -7.51 -15.17 -30.89
N ARG A 545 -8.46 -15.20 -29.96
CA ARG A 545 -9.79 -15.78 -30.18
C ARG A 545 -10.58 -15.04 -31.24
N LEU A 546 -10.52 -13.71 -31.26
CA LEU A 546 -11.16 -12.90 -32.31
C LEU A 546 -10.49 -13.11 -33.67
N ARG A 547 -9.15 -13.18 -33.72
CA ARG A 547 -8.37 -13.50 -34.92
C ARG A 547 -8.70 -14.91 -35.43
N SER A 548 -8.73 -15.91 -34.55
CA SER A 548 -9.11 -17.29 -34.86
C SER A 548 -10.55 -17.39 -35.35
N LYS A 549 -11.47 -16.64 -34.73
CA LYS A 549 -12.85 -16.54 -35.20
C LYS A 549 -12.91 -15.92 -36.59
N ARG A 550 -12.16 -14.85 -36.85
CA ARG A 550 -12.08 -14.18 -38.15
C ARG A 550 -11.51 -15.09 -39.24
N THR A 551 -10.46 -15.83 -38.93
CA THR A 551 -9.87 -16.82 -39.86
C THR A 551 -10.82 -17.98 -40.14
N LYS A 552 -11.52 -18.50 -39.12
CA LYS A 552 -12.57 -19.51 -39.31
C LYS A 552 -13.74 -18.96 -40.14
N GLU A 553 -14.14 -17.70 -39.94
CA GLU A 553 -15.16 -17.03 -40.75
C GLU A 553 -14.71 -16.80 -42.19
N GLU A 554 -13.45 -16.44 -42.43
CA GLU A 554 -12.85 -16.32 -43.76
C GLU A 554 -12.78 -17.68 -44.48
N GLN A 555 -12.31 -18.73 -43.80
CA GLN A 555 -12.32 -20.10 -44.32
C GLN A 555 -13.75 -20.57 -44.67
N ARG A 556 -14.75 -20.22 -43.84
CA ARG A 556 -16.16 -20.55 -44.09
C ARG A 556 -16.77 -19.74 -45.24
N ARG A 557 -16.40 -18.48 -45.40
CA ARG A 557 -16.80 -17.68 -46.57
C ARG A 557 -16.25 -18.27 -47.86
N GLN A 558 -15.03 -18.83 -47.81
CA GLN A 558 -14.44 -19.54 -48.93
C GLN A 558 -15.11 -20.90 -49.19
N SER A 559 -15.60 -21.60 -48.16
CA SER A 559 -16.31 -22.89 -48.30
C SER A 559 -17.81 -22.79 -48.58
N GLY A 560 -18.41 -21.60 -48.55
CA GLY A 560 -19.85 -21.38 -48.83
C GLY A 560 -20.81 -21.86 -47.75
N GLU A 561 -20.32 -22.37 -46.61
CA GLU A 561 -21.17 -22.86 -45.52
C GLU A 561 -21.60 -21.73 -44.56
N SER A 562 -22.90 -21.40 -44.55
CA SER A 562 -23.47 -20.50 -43.53
C SER A 562 -23.93 -21.30 -42.30
N HIS A 563 -23.25 -21.13 -41.16
CA HIS A 563 -23.71 -21.70 -39.90
C HIS A 563 -24.89 -20.88 -39.35
N LYS A 564 -26.12 -21.26 -39.71
CA LYS A 564 -27.33 -20.75 -39.04
C LYS A 564 -27.61 -21.62 -37.81
N PRO A 565 -27.66 -21.05 -36.59
CA PRO A 565 -28.00 -21.83 -35.40
C PRO A 565 -29.42 -22.40 -35.55
N SER A 566 -29.63 -23.61 -35.01
CA SER A 566 -30.86 -24.36 -35.22
C SER A 566 -32.08 -23.62 -34.68
N LYS A 567 -33.10 -23.44 -35.55
CA LYS A 567 -34.36 -22.77 -35.21
C LYS A 567 -35.11 -23.49 -34.09
N ILE A 568 -35.02 -24.83 -34.05
CA ILE A 568 -35.65 -25.68 -33.02
C ILE A 568 -35.05 -25.43 -31.64
N VAL A 569 -33.72 -25.39 -31.51
CA VAL A 569 -33.07 -25.16 -30.21
C VAL A 569 -33.34 -23.73 -29.72
N THR A 570 -33.39 -22.76 -30.62
CA THR A 570 -33.79 -21.38 -30.30
C THR A 570 -35.19 -21.32 -29.70
N PHE A 571 -36.15 -22.04 -30.30
CA PHE A 571 -37.54 -22.08 -29.87
C PHE A 571 -37.68 -22.75 -28.49
N VAL A 572 -37.02 -23.89 -28.29
CA VAL A 572 -37.01 -24.60 -27.00
C VAL A 572 -36.45 -23.71 -25.89
N LEU A 573 -35.32 -23.03 -26.14
CA LEU A 573 -34.71 -22.13 -25.16
C LEU A 573 -35.56 -20.90 -24.81
N ALA A 574 -36.48 -20.49 -25.69
CA ALA A 574 -37.35 -19.33 -25.48
C ALA A 574 -38.68 -19.67 -24.77
N ILE A 575 -39.13 -20.94 -24.80
CA ILE A 575 -40.34 -21.39 -24.11
C ILE A 575 -40.06 -21.82 -22.67
N PHE A 576 -38.89 -22.40 -22.41
CA PHE A 576 -38.58 -22.78 -21.03
C PHE A 576 -38.43 -21.52 -20.16
N PRO A 577 -39.23 -21.35 -19.09
CA PRO A 577 -39.30 -20.09 -18.35
C PRO A 577 -37.93 -19.62 -17.83
N LEU A 578 -37.16 -20.56 -17.29
CA LEU A 578 -35.84 -20.31 -16.71
C LEU A 578 -34.82 -19.89 -17.77
N THR A 579 -34.83 -20.56 -18.94
CA THR A 579 -33.90 -20.24 -20.03
C THR A 579 -34.29 -18.98 -20.79
N ALA A 580 -35.59 -18.69 -20.86
CA ALA A 580 -36.16 -17.48 -21.46
C ALA A 580 -35.88 -16.24 -20.62
N LEU A 581 -36.03 -16.31 -19.29
CA LEU A 581 -35.72 -15.23 -18.34
C LEU A 581 -34.23 -14.85 -18.34
N LEU A 582 -33.34 -15.82 -18.59
CA LEU A 582 -31.90 -15.59 -18.72
C LEU A 582 -31.48 -15.20 -20.15
N GLY A 583 -32.39 -15.22 -21.12
CA GLY A 583 -32.11 -14.86 -22.52
C GLY A 583 -31.16 -15.82 -23.24
N LEU A 584 -31.11 -17.10 -22.85
CA LEU A 584 -30.22 -18.12 -23.44
C LEU A 584 -30.47 -18.36 -24.94
N HIS A 585 -31.70 -18.16 -25.42
CA HIS A 585 -32.04 -18.22 -26.85
C HIS A 585 -31.28 -17.17 -27.67
N ASN A 586 -31.08 -15.97 -27.10
CA ASN A 586 -30.28 -14.93 -27.73
C ASN A 586 -28.79 -15.24 -27.67
N TRP A 587 -28.32 -15.87 -26.59
CA TRP A 587 -26.93 -16.27 -26.48
C TRP A 587 -26.59 -17.35 -27.50
N TRP A 588 -27.43 -18.37 -27.65
CA TRP A 588 -27.31 -19.41 -28.68
C TRP A 588 -27.26 -18.81 -30.09
N ASN A 589 -28.04 -17.75 -30.33
CA ASN A 589 -28.10 -17.02 -31.61
C ASN A 589 -27.00 -15.97 -31.80
N ASN A 590 -25.93 -15.99 -31.00
CA ASN A 590 -24.84 -15.01 -31.03
C ASN A 590 -25.28 -13.53 -30.83
N ARG A 591 -26.47 -13.29 -30.25
CA ARG A 591 -26.97 -11.96 -29.83
C ARG A 591 -26.71 -11.75 -28.33
N SER A 592 -25.45 -11.82 -27.94
CA SER A 592 -25.01 -11.78 -26.53
C SER A 592 -25.49 -10.55 -25.75
N ASP A 593 -25.61 -9.41 -26.42
CA ASP A 593 -26.02 -8.13 -25.84
C ASP A 593 -27.50 -8.15 -25.40
N ARG A 594 -28.38 -8.82 -26.15
CA ARG A 594 -29.78 -9.03 -25.75
C ARG A 594 -29.88 -10.06 -24.62
N ALA A 595 -29.08 -11.13 -24.69
CA ALA A 595 -29.02 -12.14 -23.63
C ALA A 595 -28.58 -11.53 -22.29
N GLN A 596 -27.50 -10.74 -22.31
CA GLN A 596 -27.00 -10.03 -21.12
C GLN A 596 -28.03 -9.07 -20.54
N SER A 597 -28.80 -8.37 -21.39
CA SER A 597 -29.82 -7.44 -20.92
C SER A 597 -30.99 -8.15 -20.22
N LEU A 598 -31.44 -9.28 -20.77
CA LEU A 598 -32.51 -10.11 -20.16
C LEU A 598 -32.03 -10.73 -18.83
N ALA A 599 -30.84 -11.33 -18.82
CA ALA A 599 -30.24 -11.89 -17.61
C ALA A 599 -30.02 -10.84 -16.52
N PHE A 600 -29.59 -9.63 -16.88
CA PHE A 600 -29.41 -8.53 -15.93
C PHE A 600 -30.74 -8.09 -15.32
N LEU A 601 -31.80 -7.95 -16.13
CA LEU A 601 -33.13 -7.56 -15.64
C LEU A 601 -33.72 -8.63 -14.72
N SER A 602 -33.60 -9.92 -15.06
CA SER A 602 -34.15 -11.00 -14.24
C SER A 602 -33.40 -11.18 -12.92
N LEU A 603 -32.07 -11.29 -12.96
CA LEU A 603 -31.24 -11.42 -11.76
C LEU A 603 -31.27 -10.16 -10.89
N GLY A 604 -31.26 -8.98 -11.52
CA GLY A 604 -31.36 -7.70 -10.84
C GLY A 604 -32.69 -7.52 -10.13
N GLY A 605 -33.81 -7.83 -10.81
CA GLY A 605 -35.14 -7.83 -10.22
C GLY A 605 -35.24 -8.76 -9.01
N TYR A 606 -34.72 -9.99 -9.13
CA TYR A 606 -34.73 -10.96 -8.02
C TYR A 606 -33.93 -10.47 -6.82
N SER A 607 -32.75 -9.91 -7.07
CA SER A 607 -31.88 -9.41 -6.01
C SER A 607 -32.52 -8.22 -5.27
N ILE A 608 -33.14 -7.30 -6.01
CA ILE A 608 -33.90 -6.17 -5.44
C ILE A 608 -35.07 -6.68 -4.60
N HIS A 609 -35.84 -7.65 -5.10
CA HIS A 609 -36.94 -8.25 -4.35
C HIS A 609 -36.46 -8.88 -3.03
N ARG A 610 -35.37 -9.68 -3.06
CA ARG A 610 -34.81 -10.28 -1.84
C ARG A 610 -34.36 -9.23 -0.82
N LEU A 611 -33.80 -8.12 -1.29
CA LEU A 611 -33.37 -7.01 -0.43
C LEU A 611 -34.57 -6.26 0.16
N LEU A 612 -35.57 -5.92 -0.66
CA LEU A 612 -36.78 -5.24 -0.21
C LEU A 612 -37.62 -6.11 0.73
N LEU A 613 -37.63 -7.43 0.53
CA LEU A 613 -38.29 -8.38 1.43
C LEU A 613 -37.56 -8.53 2.77
N PHE A 614 -36.23 -8.41 2.78
CA PHE A 614 -35.44 -8.31 4.01
C PHE A 614 -35.75 -7.01 4.77
N ILE A 615 -35.77 -5.87 4.07
CA ILE A 615 -36.15 -4.57 4.66
C ILE A 615 -37.56 -4.65 5.22
N LYS A 616 -38.52 -5.18 4.45
CA LYS A 616 -39.92 -5.36 4.88
C LYS A 616 -39.96 -6.10 6.22
N ARG A 617 -39.35 -7.28 6.33
CA ARG A 617 -39.43 -8.10 7.57
C ARG A 617 -38.79 -7.46 8.80
N ASN A 618 -37.75 -6.66 8.62
CA ASN A 618 -36.95 -6.09 9.72
C ASN A 618 -37.21 -4.59 9.94
N SER A 619 -38.32 -4.06 9.45
CA SER A 619 -38.70 -2.65 9.63
C SER A 619 -40.14 -2.54 10.15
N PHE A 620 -40.52 -1.31 10.51
CA PHE A 620 -41.87 -0.94 10.95
C PHE A 620 -42.83 -0.67 9.79
N SER A 621 -42.70 -1.41 8.68
CA SER A 621 -43.65 -1.34 7.58
C SER A 621 -45.04 -1.83 8.00
N SER A 622 -46.10 -1.23 7.46
CA SER A 622 -47.50 -1.55 7.80
C SER A 622 -47.93 -2.99 7.47
N GLU A 623 -47.13 -3.71 6.67
CA GLU A 623 -47.38 -5.11 6.27
C GLU A 623 -46.31 -6.08 6.81
N ALA A 624 -45.48 -5.67 7.77
CA ALA A 624 -44.35 -6.45 8.27
C ALA A 624 -44.59 -7.06 9.65
N CYS A 625 -44.16 -8.30 9.84
CA CYS A 625 -44.21 -9.01 11.12
C CYS A 625 -42.92 -9.83 11.29
N SER A 626 -42.19 -9.56 12.36
CA SER A 626 -40.97 -10.22 12.82
C SER A 626 -41.32 -11.47 13.65
N GLU A 627 -40.31 -12.24 14.06
CA GLU A 627 -40.54 -13.41 14.93
C GLU A 627 -41.17 -13.03 16.29
N THR A 628 -40.89 -11.83 16.81
CA THR A 628 -41.52 -11.31 18.03
C THR A 628 -42.98 -10.92 17.81
N CYS A 629 -43.33 -10.43 16.63
CA CYS A 629 -44.72 -10.16 16.25
C CYS A 629 -45.51 -11.48 16.07
N ILE A 630 -44.93 -12.48 15.39
CA ILE A 630 -45.58 -13.79 15.16
C ILE A 630 -45.86 -14.56 16.46
N SER A 631 -45.03 -14.38 17.49
CA SER A 631 -45.21 -15.02 18.79
C SER A 631 -46.26 -14.34 19.68
N ASN A 632 -46.72 -13.13 19.34
CA ASN A 632 -47.72 -12.39 20.09
C ASN A 632 -49.09 -12.43 19.38
N THR A 633 -50.11 -13.02 20.01
CA THR A 633 -51.44 -13.20 19.39
C THR A 633 -52.27 -11.92 19.27
N ASN A 634 -51.84 -10.82 19.91
CA ASN A 634 -52.62 -9.57 19.97
C ASN A 634 -52.19 -8.54 18.93
N VAL A 635 -51.15 -8.80 18.14
CA VAL A 635 -50.51 -7.81 17.28
C VAL A 635 -50.15 -8.43 15.94
N ASP A 636 -50.65 -7.84 14.84
CA ASP A 636 -50.46 -8.36 13.48
C ASP A 636 -49.22 -7.81 12.77
N THR A 637 -48.60 -6.74 13.29
CA THR A 637 -47.46 -6.06 12.65
C THR A 637 -46.39 -5.63 13.65
N ASN A 638 -45.15 -5.46 13.18
CA ASN A 638 -44.04 -4.91 13.95
C ASN A 638 -44.36 -3.53 14.52
N PHE A 639 -45.09 -2.73 13.74
CA PHE A 639 -45.53 -1.41 14.14
C PHE A 639 -46.54 -1.45 15.30
N GLY A 640 -47.47 -2.41 15.25
CA GLY A 640 -48.44 -2.62 16.32
C GLY A 640 -47.84 -3.13 17.64
N LEU A 641 -46.57 -3.57 17.66
CA LEU A 641 -45.89 -3.92 18.92
C LEU A 641 -45.59 -2.68 19.77
N ILE A 642 -45.48 -1.51 19.14
CA ILE A 642 -45.16 -0.24 19.78
C ILE A 642 -46.42 0.62 19.92
N ALA A 643 -47.17 0.83 18.83
CA ALA A 643 -48.38 1.65 18.84
C ALA A 643 -49.60 0.92 19.45
N GLY A 644 -49.58 -0.39 19.62
CA GLY A 644 -50.79 -1.13 20.00
C GLY A 644 -51.81 -1.21 18.87
N SER A 645 -53.10 -1.30 19.21
CA SER A 645 -54.18 -1.61 18.24
C SER A 645 -54.69 -0.43 17.40
N ASP A 646 -54.29 0.79 17.74
CA ASP A 646 -54.77 2.03 17.10
C ASP A 646 -53.93 2.45 15.88
N GLY A 647 -52.71 1.93 15.75
CA GLY A 647 -51.89 2.08 14.55
C GLY A 647 -51.44 3.51 14.28
N ILE A 648 -51.30 4.34 15.32
CA ILE A 648 -50.83 5.71 15.23
C ILE A 648 -49.73 5.90 16.29
N LEU A 649 -48.54 6.36 15.89
CA LEU A 649 -47.47 6.73 16.81
C LEU A 649 -47.83 8.04 17.53
N GLY A 650 -48.18 7.94 18.82
CA GLY A 650 -48.39 9.07 19.71
C GLY A 650 -47.14 9.44 20.51
N PRO A 651 -47.06 10.67 21.06
CA PRO A 651 -46.01 11.05 22.02
C PRO A 651 -46.00 10.15 23.26
N GLU A 652 -47.17 9.63 23.66
CA GLU A 652 -47.37 8.71 24.78
C GLU A 652 -46.77 7.29 24.60
N ASP A 653 -46.46 6.87 23.37
CA ASP A 653 -45.94 5.52 23.09
C ASP A 653 -44.42 5.42 23.23
N SER A 654 -43.76 6.56 23.46
CA SER A 654 -42.32 6.61 23.69
C SER A 654 -42.01 6.30 25.16
N PRO A 655 -41.07 5.38 25.45
CA PRO A 655 -40.63 5.08 26.81
C PRO A 655 -39.87 6.24 27.49
N TYR A 656 -39.61 7.34 26.77
CA TYR A 656 -38.82 8.49 27.25
C TYR A 656 -39.64 9.76 27.53
N PHE A 657 -40.92 9.83 27.15
CA PHE A 657 -41.68 11.09 27.21
C PHE A 657 -42.89 10.94 28.13
N SER A 658 -42.79 11.42 29.37
CA SER A 658 -43.89 11.25 30.34
C SER A 658 -44.77 12.48 30.56
N ASP A 659 -44.33 13.74 30.37
CA ASP A 659 -45.14 14.86 30.91
C ASP A 659 -45.15 16.22 30.16
N ALA A 660 -44.34 16.46 29.12
CA ALA A 660 -44.46 17.68 28.29
C ALA A 660 -43.86 17.53 26.88
N ILE A 661 -44.66 17.81 25.85
CA ILE A 661 -44.27 17.75 24.43
C ILE A 661 -43.38 18.95 24.09
N SER A 662 -42.12 18.71 23.68
CA SER A 662 -41.19 19.72 23.17
C SER A 662 -41.20 19.79 21.64
N ASP A 663 -40.73 20.90 21.05
CA ASP A 663 -40.62 21.04 19.58
C ASP A 663 -39.66 20.01 18.95
N ILE A 664 -38.70 19.52 19.74
CA ILE A 664 -37.77 18.45 19.33
C ILE A 664 -38.50 17.11 19.20
N ASP A 665 -39.49 16.85 20.07
CA ASP A 665 -40.25 15.59 20.06
C ASP A 665 -41.15 15.51 18.82
N ILE A 666 -41.73 16.64 18.42
CA ILE A 666 -42.52 16.75 17.18
C ILE A 666 -41.62 16.54 15.95
N SER A 667 -40.43 17.14 15.94
CA SER A 667 -39.46 16.96 14.86
C SER A 667 -38.96 15.51 14.74
N TRP A 668 -38.77 14.82 15.86
CA TRP A 668 -38.36 13.42 15.87
C TRP A 668 -39.49 12.51 15.35
N LEU A 669 -40.73 12.75 15.79
CA LEU A 669 -41.91 11.98 15.37
C LEU A 669 -42.20 12.14 13.87
N ASP A 670 -42.01 13.35 13.35
CA ASP A 670 -42.15 13.65 11.91
C ASP A 670 -41.04 12.95 11.08
N LEU A 671 -39.82 12.85 11.62
CA LEU A 671 -38.73 12.11 10.96
C LEU A 671 -39.01 10.61 10.92
N MET A 672 -39.50 10.03 12.02
CA MET A 672 -39.91 8.63 12.12
C MET A 672 -41.05 8.29 11.16
N GLN A 673 -42.07 9.14 11.07
CA GLN A 673 -43.17 8.95 10.12
C GLN A 673 -42.71 9.04 8.66
N ASN A 674 -41.79 9.95 8.34
CA ASN A 674 -41.20 10.04 7.01
C ASN A 674 -40.39 8.79 6.65
N GLU A 675 -39.68 8.20 7.62
CA GLU A 675 -38.94 6.95 7.42
C GLU A 675 -39.88 5.76 7.16
N ILE A 676 -40.90 5.57 8.00
CA ILE A 676 -41.90 4.51 7.85
C ILE A 676 -42.60 4.64 6.49
N TRP A 677 -43.02 5.85 6.12
CA TRP A 677 -43.65 6.11 4.83
C TRP A 677 -42.73 5.75 3.65
N PHE A 678 -41.44 6.10 3.74
CA PHE A 678 -40.48 5.78 2.69
C PHE A 678 -40.28 4.27 2.54
N VAL A 679 -40.23 3.55 3.67
CA VAL A 679 -40.12 2.08 3.68
C VAL A 679 -41.39 1.43 3.10
N ASP A 680 -42.58 1.87 3.51
CA ASP A 680 -43.86 1.38 2.96
C ASP A 680 -44.00 1.66 1.47
N PHE A 681 -43.52 2.81 1.01
CA PHE A 681 -43.45 3.12 -0.42
C PHE A 681 -42.57 2.13 -1.18
N LEU A 682 -41.39 1.81 -0.65
CA LEU A 682 -40.47 0.85 -1.26
C LEU A 682 -41.05 -0.58 -1.31
N THR A 683 -41.67 -1.04 -0.22
CA THR A 683 -42.28 -2.39 -0.15
C THR A 683 -43.52 -2.49 -1.04
N SER A 684 -44.32 -1.43 -1.13
CA SER A 684 -45.47 -1.34 -2.03
C SER A 684 -45.06 -1.43 -3.51
N ILE A 685 -43.95 -0.77 -3.88
CA ILE A 685 -43.39 -0.88 -5.22
C ILE A 685 -42.98 -2.33 -5.52
N ASP A 686 -42.33 -3.02 -4.58
CA ASP A 686 -41.88 -4.40 -4.77
C ASP A 686 -43.03 -5.38 -5.00
N ASN A 687 -44.09 -5.30 -4.18
CA ASN A 687 -45.29 -6.11 -4.28
C ASN A 687 -45.92 -6.04 -5.70
N ILE A 688 -45.80 -4.88 -6.36
CA ILE A 688 -46.29 -4.66 -7.73
C ILE A 688 -45.26 -5.13 -8.77
N LEU A 689 -43.99 -4.75 -8.58
CA LEU A 689 -42.96 -4.88 -9.60
C LEU A 689 -42.46 -6.32 -9.76
N TRP A 690 -42.34 -7.07 -8.65
CA TRP A 690 -41.81 -8.43 -8.66
C TRP A 690 -42.65 -9.46 -9.42
N PRO A 691 -43.99 -9.53 -9.28
CA PRO A 691 -44.79 -10.45 -10.10
C PRO A 691 -44.86 -10.01 -11.57
N LEU A 692 -44.80 -8.71 -11.85
CA LEU A 692 -44.95 -8.17 -13.21
C LEU A 692 -43.69 -8.35 -14.07
N LEU A 693 -42.51 -8.18 -13.46
CA LEU A 693 -41.22 -8.13 -14.17
C LEU A 693 -40.84 -9.46 -14.85
N PRO A 694 -40.89 -10.65 -14.21
CA PRO A 694 -40.63 -11.94 -14.85
C PRO A 694 -41.61 -12.22 -15.99
N LEU A 695 -42.88 -11.88 -15.82
CA LEU A 695 -43.94 -12.02 -16.84
C LEU A 695 -43.61 -11.18 -18.08
N LEU A 696 -43.21 -9.91 -17.91
CA LEU A 696 -42.82 -9.03 -19.01
C LEU A 696 -41.56 -9.53 -19.73
N ILE A 697 -40.55 -9.98 -18.99
CA ILE A 697 -39.30 -10.52 -19.56
C ILE A 697 -39.60 -11.79 -20.37
N TYR A 698 -40.44 -12.67 -19.85
CA TYR A 698 -40.85 -13.90 -20.53
C TYR A 698 -41.62 -13.61 -21.84
N ALA A 699 -42.57 -12.66 -21.81
CA ALA A 699 -43.26 -12.19 -23.01
C ALA A 699 -42.29 -11.59 -24.05
N LEU A 700 -41.28 -10.83 -23.60
CA LEU A 700 -40.22 -10.28 -24.46
C LEU A 700 -39.37 -11.37 -25.10
N ALA A 701 -39.05 -12.45 -24.37
CA ALA A 701 -38.29 -13.58 -24.89
C ALA A 701 -39.05 -14.32 -26.00
N LEU A 702 -40.35 -14.55 -25.81
CA LEU A 702 -41.24 -15.14 -26.83
C LEU A 702 -41.34 -14.24 -28.08
N PHE A 703 -41.50 -12.93 -27.90
CA PHE A 703 -41.54 -11.98 -29.01
C PHE A 703 -40.24 -11.97 -29.82
N GLN A 704 -39.09 -12.02 -29.15
CA GLN A 704 -37.78 -12.08 -29.82
C GLN A 704 -37.53 -13.42 -30.53
N CYS A 705 -38.10 -14.52 -30.00
CA CYS A 705 -38.08 -15.82 -30.67
C CYS A 705 -38.86 -15.76 -32.00
N GLN A 706 -40.04 -15.13 -31.97
CA GLN A 706 -40.86 -14.93 -33.16
C GLN A 706 -40.16 -14.05 -34.21
N GLU A 707 -39.51 -12.95 -33.80
CA GLU A 707 -38.67 -12.10 -34.68
C GLU A 707 -37.56 -12.89 -35.38
N TYR A 708 -36.98 -13.90 -34.70
CA TYR A 708 -35.94 -14.75 -35.28
C TYR A 708 -36.51 -15.83 -36.21
N LEU A 709 -37.71 -16.34 -35.92
CA LEU A 709 -38.37 -17.34 -36.75
C LEU A 709 -38.91 -16.73 -38.06
N SER A 710 -39.36 -15.47 -38.02
CA SER A 710 -39.98 -14.77 -39.16
C SER A 710 -39.01 -14.11 -40.14
N ASP A 711 -37.71 -14.03 -39.84
CA ASP A 711 -36.67 -13.33 -40.64
C ASP A 711 -37.00 -11.83 -40.96
N GLU A 712 -38.06 -11.25 -40.38
CA GLU A 712 -38.50 -9.86 -40.55
C GLU A 712 -38.15 -8.97 -39.34
N ASN A 713 -37.43 -7.87 -39.59
CA ASN A 713 -37.06 -6.87 -38.57
C ASN A 713 -38.22 -5.86 -38.33
N ILE A 714 -39.23 -6.28 -37.57
CA ILE A 714 -40.42 -5.44 -37.23
C ILE A 714 -40.05 -4.17 -36.44
N LEU A 715 -38.94 -4.18 -35.68
CA LEU A 715 -38.47 -3.06 -34.85
C LEU A 715 -37.87 -1.86 -35.62
N LYS A 716 -37.58 -2.00 -36.93
CA LYS A 716 -37.19 -0.84 -37.76
C LYS A 716 -38.36 0.10 -38.05
N GLN A 717 -39.60 -0.40 -38.01
CA GLN A 717 -40.83 0.38 -38.16
C GLN A 717 -41.08 1.26 -36.92
N SER A 718 -40.97 0.69 -35.72
CA SER A 718 -41.23 1.38 -34.44
C SER A 718 -40.23 2.51 -34.10
N LYS A 719 -38.97 2.41 -34.56
CA LYS A 719 -37.98 3.50 -34.42
C LYS A 719 -38.34 4.78 -35.20
N LYS A 720 -39.25 4.69 -36.17
CA LYS A 720 -39.75 5.85 -36.92
C LYS A 720 -40.74 6.66 -36.08
N ASP A 721 -41.52 6.00 -35.22
CA ASP A 721 -42.56 6.61 -34.39
C ASP A 721 -42.02 7.20 -33.07
N ILE A 722 -40.88 6.70 -32.57
CA ILE A 722 -40.20 7.21 -31.36
C ILE A 722 -39.44 8.54 -31.62
N LYS A 723 -39.21 8.91 -32.89
CA LYS A 723 -38.65 10.24 -33.23
C LYS A 723 -39.62 11.40 -32.95
N THR A 724 -40.91 11.11 -32.80
CA THR A 724 -41.98 12.11 -32.56
C THR A 724 -42.06 12.56 -31.09
N PHE A 725 -41.44 11.83 -30.16
CA PHE A 725 -41.49 12.12 -28.71
C PHE A 725 -40.27 12.90 -28.18
N LYS A 726 -39.33 13.28 -29.06
CA LYS A 726 -38.09 13.97 -28.70
C LYS A 726 -38.11 15.49 -28.94
N SER A 727 -39.29 16.06 -29.21
CA SER A 727 -39.51 17.48 -29.53
C SER A 727 -39.96 18.34 -28.35
N ILE A 728 -40.10 17.79 -27.14
CA ILE A 728 -40.38 18.60 -25.95
C ILE A 728 -39.06 18.86 -25.22
N ASN A 729 -38.36 19.91 -25.62
CA ASN A 729 -37.15 20.40 -24.95
C ASN A 729 -37.48 21.75 -24.30
N PHE A 730 -37.54 21.76 -22.97
CA PHE A 730 -37.98 22.86 -22.13
C PHE A 730 -37.02 24.06 -22.19
N SER A 731 -37.61 25.25 -22.26
CA SER A 731 -36.96 26.55 -22.41
C SER A 731 -36.24 26.98 -21.12
N VAL A 732 -34.96 26.62 -20.98
CA VAL A 732 -34.07 27.14 -19.91
C VAL A 732 -32.79 27.78 -20.48
N LYS A 733 -32.48 27.53 -21.76
CA LYS A 733 -31.24 27.99 -22.40
C LYS A 733 -31.23 29.48 -22.74
N GLY A 734 -32.40 30.08 -22.99
CA GLY A 734 -32.53 31.50 -23.36
C GLY A 734 -32.30 32.49 -22.21
N TYR A 735 -32.51 32.07 -20.95
CA TYR A 735 -32.30 32.93 -19.78
C TYR A 735 -30.83 32.96 -19.32
N LEU A 736 -30.11 31.85 -19.49
CA LEU A 736 -28.69 31.74 -19.14
C LEU A 736 -27.77 32.50 -20.10
N ASP A 737 -28.06 32.50 -21.40
CA ASP A 737 -27.21 33.16 -22.40
C ASP A 737 -27.24 34.71 -22.29
N ASN A 738 -28.35 35.30 -21.82
CA ASN A 738 -28.46 36.75 -21.61
C ASN A 738 -27.72 37.24 -20.35
N SER A 739 -27.62 36.41 -19.30
CA SER A 739 -26.86 36.73 -18.08
C SER A 739 -25.34 36.72 -18.31
N ILE A 740 -24.86 35.84 -19.20
CA ILE A 740 -23.43 35.70 -19.54
C ILE A 740 -22.95 36.87 -20.42
N TYR A 741 -23.82 37.42 -21.27
CA TYR A 741 -23.47 38.54 -22.15
C TYR A 741 -23.27 39.86 -21.40
N LEU A 742 -24.08 40.12 -20.37
CA LEU A 742 -23.98 41.29 -19.48
C LEU A 742 -22.69 41.26 -18.64
N VAL A 743 -22.33 40.10 -18.08
CA VAL A 743 -21.08 39.93 -17.30
C VAL A 743 -19.84 40.10 -18.19
N LYS A 744 -19.87 39.61 -19.43
CA LYS A 744 -18.76 39.73 -20.38
C LYS A 744 -18.53 41.18 -20.83
N TYR A 745 -19.59 41.98 -20.94
CA TYR A 745 -19.51 43.40 -21.29
C TYR A 745 -18.94 44.26 -20.13
N GLN A 746 -19.34 43.99 -18.88
CA GLN A 746 -18.76 44.65 -17.70
C GLN A 746 -17.29 44.25 -17.46
N TYR A 747 -16.93 42.99 -17.72
CA TYR A 747 -15.55 42.51 -17.63
C TYR A 747 -14.60 43.21 -18.62
N MET A 748 -15.02 43.43 -19.87
CA MET A 748 -14.18 44.11 -20.88
C MET A 748 -13.98 45.61 -20.63
N ARG A 749 -14.94 46.28 -19.96
CA ARG A 749 -14.80 47.69 -19.56
C ARG A 749 -13.86 47.87 -18.37
N PHE A 750 -13.81 46.90 -17.46
CA PHE A 750 -12.91 46.92 -16.29
C PHE A 750 -11.46 46.61 -16.67
N THR A 751 -11.23 45.72 -17.64
CA THR A 751 -9.88 45.37 -18.10
C THR A 751 -9.16 46.49 -18.84
N SER A 752 -9.88 47.39 -19.54
CA SER A 752 -9.26 48.52 -20.24
C SER A 752 -8.77 49.62 -19.28
N VAL A 753 -9.48 49.81 -18.16
CA VAL A 753 -9.08 50.76 -17.09
C VAL A 753 -7.81 50.27 -16.38
N ILE A 754 -7.70 48.96 -16.13
CA ILE A 754 -6.52 48.36 -15.49
C ILE A 754 -5.29 48.38 -16.40
N ASP A 755 -5.46 48.08 -17.70
CA ASP A 755 -4.36 48.11 -18.67
C ASP A 755 -3.75 49.53 -18.80
N SER A 756 -4.51 50.59 -18.53
CA SER A 756 -4.01 51.98 -18.51
C SER A 756 -3.11 52.29 -17.30
N PHE A 757 -3.31 51.60 -16.18
CA PHE A 757 -2.55 51.77 -14.94
C PHE A 757 -1.29 50.89 -14.87
N ILE A 758 -1.34 49.67 -15.43
CA ILE A 758 -0.26 48.68 -15.30
C ILE A 758 0.87 48.88 -16.33
N LYS A 759 0.55 49.29 -17.56
CA LYS A 759 1.56 49.48 -18.63
C LYS A 759 2.69 50.46 -18.28
N PRO A 760 2.44 51.60 -17.61
CA PRO A 760 3.51 52.50 -17.15
C PRO A 760 4.45 51.82 -16.14
N ILE A 761 3.92 51.06 -15.19
CA ILE A 761 4.68 50.40 -14.12
C ILE A 761 5.57 49.28 -14.69
N ILE A 762 5.04 48.46 -15.60
CA ILE A 762 5.82 47.41 -16.26
C ILE A 762 6.94 48.03 -17.10
N SER A 763 6.69 49.14 -17.80
CA SER A 763 7.72 49.84 -18.58
C SER A 763 8.81 50.45 -17.71
N PHE A 764 8.46 50.97 -16.53
CA PHE A 764 9.39 51.53 -15.54
C PHE A 764 10.31 50.45 -14.94
N VAL A 765 9.73 49.30 -14.54
CA VAL A 765 10.49 48.16 -14.00
C VAL A 765 11.42 47.55 -15.04
N LYS A 766 10.94 47.38 -16.29
CA LYS A 766 11.73 46.81 -17.39
C LYS A 766 12.92 47.68 -17.77
N ASN A 767 12.77 49.01 -17.73
CA ASN A 767 13.86 49.95 -18.01
C ASN A 767 14.94 49.98 -16.91
N ASN A 768 14.55 49.94 -15.63
CA ASN A 768 15.52 49.92 -14.52
C ASN A 768 16.33 48.62 -14.47
N PHE A 769 15.71 47.46 -14.76
CA PHE A 769 16.41 46.18 -14.78
C PHE A 769 17.36 46.04 -15.99
N SER A 770 16.99 46.62 -17.13
CA SER A 770 17.80 46.66 -18.35
C SER A 770 19.10 47.46 -18.17
N GLN A 771 19.03 48.63 -17.51
CA GLN A 771 20.21 49.47 -17.26
C GLN A 771 21.26 48.78 -16.36
N ASN A 772 20.83 48.04 -15.33
CA ASN A 772 21.75 47.34 -14.41
C ASN A 772 22.46 46.15 -15.07
N LYS A 773 21.77 45.42 -15.97
CA LYS A 773 22.36 44.27 -16.69
C LYS A 773 23.51 44.68 -17.60
N ASN A 774 23.42 45.85 -18.25
CA ASN A 774 24.45 46.36 -19.15
C ASN A 774 25.69 46.91 -18.41
N SER A 775 25.51 47.41 -17.18
CA SER A 775 26.63 47.92 -16.36
C SER A 775 27.51 46.80 -15.80
N ILE A 776 26.92 45.64 -15.47
CA ILE A 776 27.66 44.45 -14.97
C ILE A 776 28.45 43.78 -16.11
N LYS A 777 27.88 43.72 -17.31
CA LYS A 777 28.51 43.14 -18.51
C LYS A 777 29.80 43.87 -18.94
N LYS A 778 29.89 45.18 -18.67
CA LYS A 778 31.08 46.00 -18.97
C LYS A 778 32.23 45.82 -17.99
N LYS A 779 31.98 45.36 -16.74
CA LYS A 779 32.97 45.35 -15.66
C LYS A 779 33.81 44.06 -15.60
N PHE A 780 33.33 42.95 -16.19
CA PHE A 780 34.01 41.65 -16.18
C PHE A 780 33.87 40.88 -17.52
N PRO A 781 34.60 41.26 -18.59
CA PRO A 781 34.46 40.65 -19.90
C PRO A 781 34.95 39.19 -19.97
N ILE A 782 36.03 38.84 -19.25
CA ILE A 782 36.61 37.48 -19.26
C ILE A 782 35.72 36.46 -18.52
N LEU A 783 35.04 36.89 -17.45
CA LEU A 783 34.12 36.05 -16.68
C LEU A 783 32.80 35.81 -17.44
N SER A 784 32.39 36.78 -18.28
CA SER A 784 31.15 36.73 -19.06
C SER A 784 31.15 35.63 -20.12
N ASP A 785 32.25 35.44 -20.85
CA ASP A 785 32.29 34.46 -21.95
C ASP A 785 32.38 33.00 -21.46
N HIS A 786 33.03 32.75 -20.31
CA HIS A 786 33.09 31.41 -19.70
C HIS A 786 31.83 31.07 -18.87
N MET A 787 31.05 32.07 -18.45
CA MET A 787 29.76 31.87 -17.74
C MET A 787 28.53 31.85 -18.66
N LYS A 788 28.70 31.70 -19.99
CA LYS A 788 27.56 31.63 -20.95
C LYS A 788 26.50 30.60 -20.59
N TYR A 789 26.89 29.50 -19.93
CA TYR A 789 26.01 28.39 -19.53
C TYR A 789 25.74 28.32 -18.02
N GLY A 790 26.14 29.32 -17.24
CA GLY A 790 25.91 29.38 -15.78
C GLY A 790 26.31 28.09 -15.05
N ARG A 791 25.40 27.56 -14.24
CA ARG A 791 25.55 26.31 -13.47
C ARG A 791 25.63 25.02 -14.29
N GLU A 792 25.30 25.07 -15.59
CA GLU A 792 25.39 23.92 -16.51
C GLU A 792 26.81 23.78 -17.12
N SER A 793 27.69 24.76 -16.90
CA SER A 793 29.12 24.64 -17.23
C SER A 793 29.90 23.92 -16.13
N ILE A 794 31.00 23.22 -16.48
CA ILE A 794 31.87 22.53 -15.51
C ILE A 794 32.40 23.49 -14.43
N LEU A 795 32.85 24.68 -14.83
CA LEU A 795 33.41 25.67 -13.93
C LEU A 795 32.33 26.32 -13.06
N GLY A 796 31.18 26.65 -13.64
CA GLY A 796 30.04 27.19 -12.89
C GLY A 796 29.44 26.19 -11.90
N SER A 797 29.35 24.91 -12.26
CA SER A 797 28.91 23.83 -11.37
C SER A 797 29.85 23.67 -10.16
N ASN A 798 31.17 23.68 -10.39
CA ASN A 798 32.17 23.60 -9.31
C ASN A 798 32.11 24.82 -8.37
N ILE A 799 32.00 26.03 -8.92
CA ILE A 799 31.89 27.25 -8.11
C ILE A 799 30.61 27.22 -7.26
N MET A 800 29.47 26.87 -7.86
CA MET A 800 28.20 26.77 -7.14
C MET A 800 28.28 25.72 -6.02
N PHE A 801 28.91 24.57 -6.29
CA PHE A 801 29.12 23.52 -5.28
C PHE A 801 29.90 24.05 -4.07
N VAL A 802 31.03 24.72 -4.30
CA VAL A 802 31.86 25.27 -3.22
C VAL A 802 31.12 26.34 -2.43
N ILE A 803 30.41 27.27 -3.10
CA ILE A 803 29.64 28.32 -2.43
C ILE A 803 28.54 27.72 -1.54
N MET A 804 27.76 26.77 -2.07
CA MET A 804 26.71 26.10 -1.31
C MET A 804 27.29 25.31 -0.13
N LEU A 805 28.38 24.57 -0.34
CA LEU A 805 29.04 23.82 0.72
C LEU A 805 29.54 24.73 1.85
N ILE A 806 30.14 25.89 1.52
CA ILE A 806 30.57 26.88 2.51
C ILE A 806 29.38 27.41 3.31
N ILE A 807 28.28 27.78 2.64
CA ILE A 807 27.07 28.27 3.32
C ILE A 807 26.53 27.21 4.29
N LEU A 808 26.50 25.95 3.87
CA LEU A 808 25.99 24.84 4.67
C LEU A 808 26.91 24.52 5.86
N ILE A 809 28.23 24.57 5.69
CA ILE A 809 29.20 24.42 6.78
C ILE A 809 29.09 25.58 7.77
N LEU A 810 28.97 26.82 7.29
CA LEU A 810 28.75 27.98 8.17
C LEU A 810 27.48 27.83 8.99
N PHE A 811 26.41 27.31 8.38
CA PHE A 811 25.17 27.03 9.09
C PHE A 811 25.34 25.89 10.11
N LEU A 812 26.09 24.82 9.79
CA LEU A 812 26.39 23.74 10.73
C LEU A 812 27.14 24.26 11.97
N ILE A 813 28.11 25.17 11.79
CA ILE A 813 28.86 25.79 12.88
C ILE A 813 27.97 26.70 13.74
N TRP A 814 26.97 27.35 13.11
CA TRP A 814 26.02 28.25 13.75
C TRP A 814 24.94 27.54 14.58
N LEU A 815 24.76 26.22 14.43
CA LEU A 815 23.68 25.49 15.12
C LEU A 815 23.63 25.81 16.62
N PRO A 816 22.45 26.24 17.13
CA PRO A 816 22.31 26.65 18.51
C PRO A 816 22.32 25.45 19.45
N ILE A 817 22.80 25.68 20.68
CA ILE A 817 22.83 24.70 21.77
C ILE A 817 22.36 25.39 23.05
N SER A 818 21.83 24.62 24.00
CA SER A 818 21.51 25.14 25.33
C SER A 818 22.78 25.53 26.06
N ASP A 819 22.77 26.69 26.73
CA ASP A 819 23.86 27.11 27.60
C ASP A 819 23.97 26.11 28.77
N SER A 820 25.09 25.40 28.83
CA SER A 820 25.39 24.38 29.83
C SER A 820 26.88 24.39 30.13
N ASP A 821 27.25 23.94 31.32
CA ASP A 821 28.64 23.87 31.79
C ASP A 821 29.58 23.15 30.79
N ASN A 822 29.06 22.11 30.11
CA ASN A 822 29.78 21.32 29.11
C ASN A 822 29.42 21.70 27.66
N MET A 823 29.35 23.00 27.35
CA MET A 823 28.91 23.49 26.02
C MET A 823 29.73 22.91 24.86
N ASN A 824 31.07 22.85 24.97
CA ASN A 824 31.93 22.35 23.89
C ASN A 824 31.75 20.84 23.64
N PHE A 825 31.57 20.05 24.70
CA PHE A 825 31.28 18.62 24.61
C PHE A 825 29.94 18.38 23.94
N ASN A 826 28.88 19.05 24.41
CA ASN A 826 27.54 18.94 23.84
C ASN A 826 27.52 19.37 22.36
N LYS A 827 28.23 20.44 22.01
CA LYS A 827 28.37 20.90 20.63
C LYS A 827 29.11 19.88 19.76
N THR A 828 30.17 19.28 20.28
CA THR A 828 30.93 18.23 19.57
C THR A 828 30.07 16.99 19.35
N LEU A 829 29.32 16.54 20.35
CA LEU A 829 28.39 15.42 20.25
C LEU A 829 27.31 15.68 19.19
N GLN A 830 26.70 16.87 19.23
CA GLN A 830 25.67 17.32 18.30
C GLN A 830 26.19 17.36 16.86
N VAL A 831 27.32 18.02 16.63
CA VAL A 831 27.94 18.14 15.30
C VAL A 831 28.34 16.76 14.78
N SER A 832 28.90 15.90 15.63
CA SER A 832 29.25 14.52 15.25
C SER A 832 28.03 13.70 14.84
N ASN A 833 26.92 13.81 15.57
CA ASN A 833 25.67 13.12 15.24
C ASN A 833 25.10 13.61 13.88
N VAL A 834 25.13 14.91 13.63
CA VAL A 834 24.71 15.49 12.34
C VAL A 834 25.61 15.00 11.21
N LEU A 835 26.94 15.03 11.39
CA LEU A 835 27.90 14.59 10.38
C LEU A 835 27.78 13.10 10.07
N LEU A 836 27.57 12.25 11.08
CA LEU A 836 27.32 10.83 10.86
C LEU A 836 26.01 10.58 10.10
N THR A 837 24.94 11.28 10.47
CA THR A 837 23.66 11.22 9.75
C THR A 837 23.82 11.68 8.30
N LEU A 838 24.58 12.77 8.10
CA LEU A 838 24.93 13.31 6.79
C LEU A 838 25.67 12.29 5.94
N SER A 839 26.67 11.59 6.49
CA SER A 839 27.39 10.54 5.78
C SER A 839 26.47 9.40 5.33
N ILE A 840 25.58 8.93 6.22
CA ILE A 840 24.61 7.88 5.90
C ILE A 840 23.69 8.33 4.75
N PHE A 841 23.13 9.54 4.82
CA PHE A 841 22.26 10.09 3.77
C PHE A 841 23.00 10.32 2.44
N ILE A 842 24.25 10.78 2.46
CA ILE A 842 25.05 10.93 1.23
C ILE A 842 25.26 9.58 0.55
N LEU A 843 25.60 8.53 1.31
CA LEU A 843 25.78 7.18 0.75
C LEU A 843 24.48 6.63 0.18
N MET A 844 23.35 6.81 0.88
CA MET A 844 22.03 6.45 0.36
C MET A 844 21.67 7.24 -0.91
N SER A 845 21.96 8.54 -0.96
CA SER A 845 21.76 9.38 -2.14
C SER A 845 22.68 9.00 -3.29
N PHE A 846 23.93 8.57 -3.04
CA PHE A 846 24.83 8.04 -4.08
C PHE A 846 24.31 6.72 -4.66
N SER A 847 23.85 5.81 -3.82
CA SER A 847 23.18 4.57 -4.26
C SER A 847 21.99 4.89 -5.16
N LEU A 848 21.11 5.79 -4.72
CA LEU A 848 19.94 6.21 -5.49
C LEU A 848 20.33 6.95 -6.78
N ASN A 849 21.39 7.76 -6.75
CA ASN A 849 21.89 8.46 -7.92
C ASN A 849 22.44 7.50 -8.97
N LEU A 850 23.06 6.40 -8.56
CA LEU A 850 23.51 5.37 -9.49
C LEU A 850 22.31 4.64 -10.13
N HIS A 851 21.34 4.21 -9.32
CA HIS A 851 20.13 3.55 -9.82
C HIS A 851 19.28 4.48 -10.71
N THR A 852 18.75 5.55 -10.14
CA THR A 852 17.79 6.42 -10.82
C THR A 852 18.46 7.49 -11.65
N GLY A 853 19.50 8.14 -11.12
CA GLY A 853 20.17 9.24 -11.81
C GLY A 853 20.91 8.78 -13.06
N VAL A 854 21.78 7.78 -12.94
CA VAL A 854 22.69 7.36 -14.02
C VAL A 854 22.08 6.30 -14.93
N THR A 855 21.42 5.27 -14.39
CA THR A 855 20.82 4.22 -15.24
C THR A 855 19.36 4.43 -15.61
N GLY A 856 18.70 5.42 -14.99
CA GLY A 856 17.29 5.72 -15.21
C GLY A 856 16.33 4.89 -14.36
N MET A 857 16.77 3.82 -13.70
CA MET A 857 15.93 2.89 -12.93
C MET A 857 15.37 3.53 -11.66
N VAL A 858 14.05 3.77 -11.61
CA VAL A 858 13.38 4.42 -10.48
C VAL A 858 13.30 3.47 -9.28
N ASN A 859 14.16 3.65 -8.28
CA ASN A 859 14.23 2.78 -7.10
C ASN A 859 13.67 3.48 -5.85
N PHE A 860 12.49 3.08 -5.39
CA PHE A 860 11.92 3.58 -4.11
C PHE A 860 12.18 2.63 -2.94
N GLY A 861 12.90 1.53 -3.16
CA GLY A 861 13.24 0.54 -2.15
C GLY A 861 14.69 0.59 -1.69
N VAL A 862 15.39 1.74 -1.74
CA VAL A 862 16.81 1.80 -1.29
C VAL A 862 16.97 1.29 0.16
N ILE A 863 15.95 1.51 1.00
CA ILE A 863 15.91 1.03 2.40
C ILE A 863 15.99 -0.49 2.53
N PHE A 864 15.57 -1.25 1.51
CA PHE A 864 15.73 -2.70 1.50
C PHE A 864 17.21 -3.09 1.60
N PHE A 865 18.07 -2.45 0.80
CA PHE A 865 19.51 -2.73 0.80
C PHE A 865 20.21 -2.20 2.06
N VAL A 866 19.77 -1.04 2.55
CA VAL A 866 20.23 -0.48 3.84
C VAL A 866 19.88 -1.42 4.99
N GLY A 867 18.64 -1.92 5.01
CA GLY A 867 18.15 -2.86 6.03
C GLY A 867 18.93 -4.16 6.02
N ILE A 868 19.19 -4.74 4.84
CA ILE A 868 20.05 -5.92 4.71
C ILE A 868 21.43 -5.67 5.33
N GLY A 869 22.08 -4.54 5.00
CA GLY A 869 23.38 -4.20 5.58
C GLY A 869 23.35 -4.08 7.11
N ALA A 870 22.35 -3.39 7.65
CA ALA A 870 22.15 -3.19 9.09
C ALA A 870 21.88 -4.52 9.82
N ILE A 871 20.98 -5.34 9.28
CA ILE A 871 20.59 -6.65 9.85
C ILE A 871 21.79 -7.61 9.82
N THR A 872 22.50 -7.72 8.69
CA THR A 872 23.63 -8.63 8.57
C THR A 872 24.77 -8.27 9.52
N VAL A 873 25.15 -6.99 9.63
CA VAL A 873 26.16 -6.59 10.63
C VAL A 873 25.66 -6.83 12.04
N GLY A 874 24.42 -6.47 12.36
CA GLY A 874 23.87 -6.66 13.70
C GLY A 874 23.87 -8.11 14.15
N ILE A 875 23.45 -9.04 13.29
CA ILE A 875 23.41 -10.48 13.59
C ILE A 875 24.81 -11.08 13.70
N LEU A 876 25.70 -10.77 12.75
CA LEU A 876 27.05 -11.35 12.74
C LEU A 876 27.89 -10.87 13.92
N THR A 877 27.77 -9.60 14.32
CA THR A 877 28.62 -9.00 15.37
C THR A 877 28.07 -9.15 16.79
N ALA A 878 26.86 -9.67 16.93
CA ALA A 878 26.26 -9.87 18.24
C ALA A 878 26.83 -11.10 18.98
N PRO A 879 26.94 -11.07 20.31
CA PRO A 879 27.38 -12.22 21.11
C PRO A 879 26.49 -13.45 20.96
N THR A 880 27.06 -14.64 21.15
CA THR A 880 26.33 -15.92 21.09
C THR A 880 25.23 -16.03 22.15
N GLU A 881 25.40 -15.36 23.30
CA GLU A 881 24.42 -15.30 24.40
C GLU A 881 23.08 -14.67 23.99
N VAL A 882 23.07 -13.80 22.98
CA VAL A 882 21.88 -13.11 22.48
C VAL A 882 21.44 -13.62 21.10
N HIS A 883 21.82 -14.86 20.76
CA HIS A 883 21.57 -15.52 19.46
C HIS A 883 22.33 -14.90 18.26
N GLY A 884 23.50 -14.29 18.50
CA GLY A 884 24.41 -13.82 17.44
C GLY A 884 25.58 -14.77 17.14
N TYR A 885 26.44 -14.40 16.18
CA TYR A 885 27.60 -15.22 15.76
C TYR A 885 28.96 -14.77 16.30
N ALA A 886 29.04 -13.63 17.00
CA ALA A 886 30.25 -13.06 17.60
C ALA A 886 31.42 -12.82 16.62
N TRP A 887 31.14 -12.51 15.35
CA TRP A 887 32.17 -12.19 14.36
C TRP A 887 32.82 -10.82 14.61
N PRO A 888 34.11 -10.66 14.27
CA PRO A 888 34.74 -9.35 14.27
C PRO A 888 34.04 -8.38 13.30
N VAL A 889 34.00 -7.10 13.68
CA VAL A 889 33.20 -6.09 12.98
C VAL A 889 33.60 -5.91 11.52
N ILE A 890 34.91 -5.88 11.20
CA ILE A 890 35.39 -5.61 9.84
C ILE A 890 34.97 -6.72 8.85
N PRO A 891 35.25 -8.02 9.08
CA PRO A 891 34.72 -9.10 8.26
C PRO A 891 33.20 -9.06 8.10
N ALA A 892 32.47 -8.79 9.19
CA ALA A 892 31.02 -8.68 9.14
C ALA A 892 30.56 -7.54 8.23
N THR A 893 31.23 -6.38 8.23
CA THR A 893 30.90 -5.28 7.31
C THR A 893 31.13 -5.64 5.84
N ILE A 894 32.22 -6.35 5.53
CA ILE A 894 32.54 -6.76 4.16
C ILE A 894 31.47 -7.74 3.66
N VAL A 895 31.12 -8.72 4.49
CA VAL A 895 30.05 -9.68 4.17
C VAL A 895 28.72 -8.96 3.99
N ALA A 896 28.36 -8.01 4.85
CA ALA A 896 27.13 -7.24 4.71
C ALA A 896 27.05 -6.44 3.40
N VAL A 897 28.15 -5.80 2.98
CA VAL A 897 28.23 -5.07 1.70
C VAL A 897 28.13 -6.02 0.51
N LEU A 898 28.84 -7.15 0.54
CA LEU A 898 28.81 -8.15 -0.53
C LEU A 898 27.44 -8.82 -0.64
N LEU A 899 26.81 -9.12 0.49
CA LEU A 899 25.49 -9.72 0.57
C LEU A 899 24.44 -8.74 0.02
N ALA A 900 24.47 -7.46 0.43
CA ALA A 900 23.61 -6.44 -0.17
C ALA A 900 23.81 -6.31 -1.69
N ALA A 901 25.06 -6.35 -2.18
CA ALA A 901 25.36 -6.34 -3.60
C ALA A 901 24.85 -7.59 -4.34
N ALA A 902 24.95 -8.78 -3.72
CA ALA A 902 24.42 -10.03 -4.26
C ALA A 902 22.89 -9.99 -4.38
N PHE A 903 22.19 -9.48 -3.36
CA PHE A 903 20.74 -9.23 -3.43
C PHE A 903 20.38 -8.21 -4.51
N GLY A 904 21.17 -7.13 -4.65
CA GLY A 904 21.00 -6.16 -5.73
C GLY A 904 21.14 -6.80 -7.12
N TRP A 905 22.16 -7.64 -7.32
CA TRP A 905 22.36 -8.36 -8.58
C TRP A 905 21.23 -9.37 -8.85
N ALA A 906 20.85 -10.15 -7.85
CA ALA A 906 19.78 -11.15 -7.95
C ALA A 906 18.43 -10.52 -8.29
N LEU A 907 18.13 -9.37 -7.69
CA LEU A 907 16.91 -8.61 -7.98
C LEU A 907 16.88 -8.02 -9.38
N ALA A 908 18.03 -7.66 -9.95
CA ALA A 908 18.08 -7.06 -11.27
C ALA A 908 17.58 -8.01 -12.37
N TYR A 909 17.83 -9.31 -12.26
CA TYR A 909 17.45 -10.28 -13.30
C TYR A 909 15.93 -10.32 -13.57
N PRO A 910 15.05 -10.52 -12.56
CA PRO A 910 13.61 -10.49 -12.78
C PRO A 910 13.08 -9.07 -13.02
N THR A 911 13.70 -8.05 -12.43
CA THR A 911 13.11 -6.70 -12.41
C THR A 911 13.57 -5.79 -13.55
N ALA A 912 14.75 -6.00 -14.15
CA ALA A 912 15.25 -5.16 -15.24
C ALA A 912 14.46 -5.30 -16.55
N ARG A 913 13.62 -6.34 -16.67
CA ARG A 913 12.69 -6.56 -17.80
C ARG A 913 11.36 -5.84 -17.61
N LEU A 914 11.09 -5.37 -16.40
CA LEU A 914 9.84 -4.70 -16.07
C LEU A 914 9.88 -3.25 -16.54
N ARG A 915 8.71 -2.71 -16.88
CA ARG A 915 8.54 -1.26 -17.05
C ARG A 915 8.98 -0.55 -15.76
N MET A 916 9.56 0.63 -15.91
CA MET A 916 10.11 1.44 -14.79
C MET A 916 9.13 1.62 -13.63
N ASP A 917 7.84 1.76 -13.93
CA ASP A 917 6.79 1.91 -12.91
C ASP A 917 6.60 0.63 -12.08
N TYR A 918 6.71 -0.55 -12.70
CA TYR A 918 6.64 -1.83 -11.99
C TYR A 918 7.90 -2.07 -11.15
N PHE A 919 9.08 -1.72 -11.68
CA PHE A 919 10.33 -1.76 -10.92
C PHE A 919 10.24 -0.90 -9.65
N ALA A 920 9.70 0.31 -9.77
CA ALA A 920 9.45 1.22 -8.66
C ALA A 920 8.53 0.60 -7.59
N ILE A 921 7.41 0.00 -7.98
CA ILE A 921 6.46 -0.66 -7.05
C ILE A 921 7.08 -1.87 -6.35
N VAL A 922 7.80 -2.72 -7.10
CA VAL A 922 8.44 -3.93 -6.55
C VAL A 922 9.48 -3.57 -5.50
N THR A 923 10.31 -2.56 -5.77
CA THR A 923 11.36 -2.15 -4.82
C THR A 923 10.78 -1.64 -3.49
N ILE A 924 9.67 -0.89 -3.50
CA ILE A 924 8.98 -0.48 -2.25
C ILE A 924 8.45 -1.70 -1.51
N SER A 925 7.83 -2.62 -2.24
CA SER A 925 7.23 -3.83 -1.68
C SER A 925 8.29 -4.71 -0.98
N LEU A 926 9.49 -4.82 -1.56
CA LEU A 926 10.61 -5.54 -0.95
C LEU A 926 11.10 -4.91 0.37
N GLY A 927 11.16 -3.57 0.44
CA GLY A 927 11.48 -2.88 1.69
C GLY A 927 10.45 -3.17 2.78
N GLU A 928 9.17 -3.19 2.41
CA GLU A 928 8.08 -3.51 3.33
C GLU A 928 8.08 -4.99 3.77
N ILE A 929 8.40 -5.91 2.84
CA ILE A 929 8.59 -7.33 3.16
C ILE A 929 9.65 -7.50 4.23
N VAL A 930 10.84 -6.89 4.06
CA VAL A 930 11.93 -7.03 5.05
C VAL A 930 11.56 -6.37 6.38
N ARG A 931 10.87 -5.22 6.35
CA ARG A 931 10.38 -4.55 7.56
C ARG A 931 9.50 -5.47 8.40
N VAL A 932 8.52 -6.12 7.76
CA VAL A 932 7.59 -7.00 8.47
C VAL A 932 8.25 -8.33 8.82
N LEU A 933 9.17 -8.85 8.00
CA LEU A 933 10.00 -10.00 8.36
C LEU A 933 10.81 -9.72 9.63
N LEU A 934 11.45 -8.55 9.74
CA LEU A 934 12.17 -8.16 10.96
C LEU A 934 11.23 -8.09 12.18
N ALA A 935 9.98 -7.68 11.97
CA ALA A 935 8.95 -7.63 13.00
C ALA A 935 8.33 -9.01 13.31
N GLY A 936 8.41 -9.99 12.43
CA GLY A 936 7.73 -11.29 12.56
C GLY A 936 8.66 -12.47 12.87
N GLU A 937 9.84 -12.52 12.25
CA GLU A 937 10.77 -13.66 12.27
C GLU A 937 11.76 -13.58 13.45
N PRO A 938 11.77 -14.58 14.36
CA PRO A 938 12.73 -14.64 15.45
C PRO A 938 14.18 -14.80 14.97
N LEU A 939 14.44 -15.49 13.85
CA LEU A 939 15.78 -15.70 13.29
C LEU A 939 16.47 -14.40 12.85
N LEU A 940 15.69 -13.35 12.58
CA LEU A 940 16.19 -12.03 12.23
C LEU A 940 16.31 -11.11 13.46
N ARG A 941 16.14 -11.66 14.68
CA ARG A 941 16.23 -10.91 15.94
C ARG A 941 17.42 -11.38 16.75
N VAL A 942 18.12 -10.41 17.30
CA VAL A 942 19.23 -10.63 18.25
C VAL A 942 19.09 -9.58 19.34
N GLY A 943 19.15 -9.98 20.61
CA GLY A 943 18.95 -9.08 21.75
C GLY A 943 18.47 -9.81 23.00
N SER A 944 18.04 -9.06 24.02
CA SER A 944 17.49 -9.65 25.25
C SER A 944 16.25 -10.50 24.96
N ILE A 945 16.21 -11.70 25.54
CA ILE A 945 15.13 -12.70 25.41
C ILE A 945 13.76 -12.01 25.54
N GLY A 946 12.96 -12.06 24.47
CA GLY A 946 11.57 -11.58 24.44
C GLY A 946 11.29 -10.20 23.85
N SER A 947 12.27 -9.41 23.40
CA SER A 947 11.96 -8.07 22.86
C SER A 947 11.35 -8.12 21.45
N ALA A 948 10.12 -7.63 21.29
CA ALA A 948 9.47 -7.36 20.00
C ALA A 948 10.09 -6.17 19.21
N ILE A 949 11.31 -5.74 19.55
CA ILE A 949 11.86 -4.40 19.28
C ILE A 949 13.03 -4.41 18.25
N GLY A 950 13.27 -5.53 17.57
CA GLY A 950 14.32 -5.63 16.52
C GLY A 950 15.68 -6.11 17.04
N ILE A 951 16.78 -5.66 16.43
CA ILE A 951 18.16 -6.13 16.70
C ILE A 951 18.86 -5.18 17.67
N SER A 952 19.47 -5.68 18.76
CA SER A 952 20.15 -4.87 19.78
C SER A 952 21.35 -5.62 20.38
N LYS A 953 22.16 -4.92 21.19
CA LYS A 953 23.31 -5.50 21.93
C LYS A 953 24.40 -6.15 21.06
N TYR A 954 24.66 -5.62 19.87
CA TYR A 954 25.80 -6.02 19.05
C TYR A 954 27.07 -5.23 19.35
N THR A 955 28.23 -5.79 19.01
CA THR A 955 29.52 -5.15 19.26
C THR A 955 29.72 -3.94 18.35
N LEU A 956 30.19 -2.83 18.95
CA LEU A 956 30.44 -1.57 18.25
C LEU A 956 31.90 -1.49 17.77
N PRO A 957 32.18 -1.00 16.56
CA PRO A 957 33.54 -0.99 16.01
C PRO A 957 34.49 -0.12 16.83
N LEU A 958 35.64 -0.66 17.20
CA LEU A 958 36.73 0.09 17.84
C LEU A 958 36.31 0.83 19.14
N LYS A 959 35.18 0.47 19.77
CA LYS A 959 34.71 1.15 20.99
C LYS A 959 35.67 0.94 22.16
N GLU A 960 36.15 -0.29 22.32
CA GLU A 960 37.18 -0.64 23.32
C GLU A 960 38.47 0.12 23.08
N TRP A 961 38.98 0.12 21.85
CA TRP A 961 40.19 0.86 21.48
C TRP A 961 40.05 2.38 21.69
N TRP A 962 38.87 2.95 21.42
CA TRP A 962 38.62 4.39 21.55
C TRP A 962 38.74 4.88 23.01
N PHE A 963 38.19 4.14 23.96
CA PHE A 963 38.20 4.50 25.38
C PHE A 963 39.40 3.92 26.14
N CYS A 964 39.71 2.62 25.96
CA CYS A 964 40.74 1.92 26.73
C CYS A 964 42.13 1.93 26.07
N GLY A 965 42.26 2.35 24.80
CA GLY A 965 43.53 2.34 24.07
C GLY A 965 44.05 0.93 23.69
N SER A 966 45.29 0.84 23.19
CA SER A 966 45.93 -0.44 22.83
C SER A 966 46.69 -1.02 24.02
N GLY A 967 46.12 -2.02 24.71
CA GLY A 967 46.81 -2.74 25.79
C GLY A 967 45.94 -3.15 26.99
N VAL A 968 44.69 -2.71 27.03
CA VAL A 968 43.73 -3.02 28.11
C VAL A 968 42.57 -3.81 27.51
N SER A 969 42.34 -5.03 27.99
CA SER A 969 41.20 -5.86 27.59
C SER A 969 40.03 -5.63 28.53
N THR A 970 38.81 -5.63 27.99
CA THR A 970 37.56 -5.56 28.76
C THR A 970 36.87 -6.93 28.79
N GLY A 971 36.23 -7.26 29.91
CA GLY A 971 35.56 -8.53 30.10
C GLY A 971 35.33 -8.87 31.57
N PRO A 972 34.57 -9.94 31.88
CA PRO A 972 34.22 -10.33 33.25
C PRO A 972 35.45 -10.60 34.14
N ASP A 973 36.54 -11.08 33.55
CA ASP A 973 37.78 -11.49 34.23
C ASP A 973 38.90 -10.42 34.15
N SER A 974 38.58 -9.20 33.69
CA SER A 974 39.56 -8.11 33.53
C SER A 974 39.27 -6.95 34.49
N ASP A 975 40.24 -6.05 34.66
CA ASP A 975 40.12 -4.86 35.51
C ASP A 975 38.94 -3.95 35.12
N TYR A 976 38.43 -4.06 33.88
CA TYR A 976 37.31 -3.27 33.37
C TYR A 976 36.21 -4.16 32.78
N ILE A 977 35.01 -4.09 33.38
CA ILE A 977 33.84 -4.88 32.96
C ILE A 977 33.36 -4.49 31.54
N SER A 978 33.53 -3.23 31.13
CA SER A 978 33.11 -2.74 29.82
C SER A 978 33.95 -1.56 29.32
N ALA A 979 33.93 -1.30 28.01
CA ALA A 979 34.62 -0.16 27.41
C ALA A 979 34.19 1.20 27.99
N ASP A 980 32.95 1.31 28.46
CA ASP A 980 32.46 2.54 29.10
C ASP A 980 33.03 2.73 30.51
N ALA A 981 33.51 1.66 31.17
CA ALA A 981 34.19 1.76 32.46
C ALA A 981 35.57 2.43 32.31
N CYS A 982 36.30 2.15 31.23
CA CYS A 982 37.57 2.82 30.91
C CYS A 982 37.43 4.32 30.68
N ARG A 983 36.24 4.78 30.25
CA ARG A 983 35.99 6.20 29.94
C ARG A 983 36.15 7.09 31.18
N ASN A 984 35.82 6.58 32.36
CA ASN A 984 35.77 7.36 33.59
C ASN A 984 37.08 7.29 34.39
N ASP A 985 38.09 6.56 33.92
CA ASP A 985 39.38 6.43 34.59
C ASP A 985 40.34 7.56 34.15
N GLU A 986 40.66 8.46 35.08
CA GLU A 986 41.54 9.61 34.86
C GLU A 986 43.01 9.21 34.59
N LEU A 987 43.44 8.00 34.98
CA LEU A 987 44.81 7.53 34.81
C LEU A 987 45.08 6.97 33.41
N LEU A 988 44.02 6.66 32.65
CA LEU A 988 44.10 5.94 31.38
C LEU A 988 43.99 6.92 30.20
N LEU A 989 45.12 7.26 29.58
CA LEU A 989 45.17 8.19 28.44
C LEU A 989 44.85 7.49 27.10
N GLY A 990 43.56 7.20 26.89
CA GLY A 990 43.05 6.64 25.64
C GLY A 990 43.00 7.64 24.46
N PRO A 991 42.77 7.17 23.21
CA PRO A 991 42.57 8.03 22.04
C PRO A 991 41.45 9.07 22.20
N ALA A 992 40.37 8.74 22.92
CA ALA A 992 39.29 9.67 23.24
C ALA A 992 39.76 10.90 24.04
N ASN A 993 40.70 10.73 24.99
CA ASN A 993 41.24 11.81 25.80
C ASN A 993 42.10 12.77 24.97
N LYS A 994 42.93 12.22 24.07
CA LYS A 994 43.72 13.03 23.13
C LYS A 994 42.85 13.82 22.15
N ALA A 995 41.76 13.22 21.67
CA ALA A 995 40.80 13.90 20.82
C ALA A 995 40.04 14.99 21.59
N GLY A 996 39.74 14.77 22.88
CA GLY A 996 39.15 15.78 23.77
C GLY A 996 40.07 16.97 23.99
N GLU A 997 41.37 16.73 24.17
CA GLU A 997 42.38 17.77 24.26
C GLU A 997 42.47 18.60 22.97
N LEU A 998 42.49 17.93 21.80
CA LEU A 998 42.53 18.58 20.49
C LEU A 998 41.29 19.46 20.22
N LEU A 999 40.13 19.05 20.70
CA LEU A 999 38.87 19.78 20.56
C LEU A 999 38.60 20.76 21.72
N ASN A 1000 39.53 20.89 22.67
CA ASN A 1000 39.43 21.74 23.86
C ASN A 1000 38.13 21.50 24.65
N LEU A 1001 37.83 20.22 24.93
CA LEU A 1001 36.70 19.79 25.74
C LEU A 1001 37.12 19.82 27.21
N SER A 1002 37.04 20.98 27.85
CA SER A 1002 37.29 21.16 29.29
C SER A 1002 35.99 21.44 30.04
N ASP A 1003 35.84 20.81 31.20
CA ASP A 1003 34.80 21.12 32.19
C ASP A 1003 35.24 22.32 33.08
N ILE A 1004 34.35 22.84 33.94
CA ILE A 1004 34.57 23.98 34.85
C ILE A 1004 35.83 23.83 35.71
N ASN A 1005 36.20 22.60 36.04
CA ASN A 1005 37.39 22.28 36.83
C ASN A 1005 38.70 22.28 36.01
N GLY A 1006 38.64 22.57 34.71
CA GLY A 1006 39.77 22.53 33.78
C GLY A 1006 40.23 21.11 33.42
N VAL A 1007 39.44 20.08 33.79
CA VAL A 1007 39.71 18.68 33.46
C VAL A 1007 39.22 18.40 32.03
N VAL A 1008 40.05 17.72 31.25
CA VAL A 1008 39.75 17.37 29.85
C VAL A 1008 38.80 16.18 29.81
N GLU A 1009 37.64 16.35 29.20
CA GLU A 1009 36.68 15.26 28.99
C GLU A 1009 37.02 14.42 27.75
N PRO A 1010 36.87 13.08 27.80
CA PRO A 1010 37.03 12.21 26.64
C PRO A 1010 36.04 12.56 25.54
N ALA A 1011 36.50 12.64 24.28
CA ALA A 1011 35.63 12.89 23.14
C ALA A 1011 34.56 11.78 22.96
N PRO A 1012 33.32 12.15 22.59
CA PRO A 1012 32.23 11.20 22.47
C PRO A 1012 32.48 10.18 21.35
N TYR A 1013 32.07 8.93 21.54
CA TYR A 1013 32.23 7.86 20.54
C TYR A 1013 31.58 8.18 19.18
N MET A 1014 30.51 8.97 19.18
CA MET A 1014 29.88 9.49 17.96
C MET A 1014 30.85 10.28 17.07
N PHE A 1015 31.87 10.93 17.63
CA PHE A 1015 32.90 11.63 16.87
C PHE A 1015 33.74 10.66 16.03
N LEU A 1016 34.16 9.53 16.60
CA LEU A 1016 34.89 8.49 15.87
C LEU A 1016 34.04 7.93 14.71
N LEU A 1017 32.78 7.61 14.98
CA LEU A 1017 31.85 7.14 13.95
C LEU A 1017 31.65 8.18 12.84
N ALA A 1018 31.54 9.47 13.18
CA ALA A 1018 31.42 10.55 12.21
C ALA A 1018 32.66 10.66 11.31
N VAL A 1019 33.88 10.51 11.87
CA VAL A 1019 35.12 10.47 11.10
C VAL A 1019 35.14 9.27 10.14
N MET A 1020 34.80 8.07 10.63
CA MET A 1020 34.69 6.87 9.78
C MET A 1020 33.63 7.05 8.66
N GLY A 1021 32.51 7.68 9.00
CA GLY A 1021 31.44 8.02 8.05
C GLY A 1021 31.90 9.00 6.98
N MET A 1022 32.69 10.02 7.31
CA MET A 1022 33.21 10.96 6.31
C MET A 1022 34.27 10.32 5.42
N VAL A 1023 35.16 9.51 5.99
CA VAL A 1023 36.17 8.77 5.21
C VAL A 1023 35.49 7.82 4.22
N SER A 1024 34.44 7.11 4.63
CA SER A 1024 33.69 6.24 3.72
C SER A 1024 33.01 7.00 2.60
N VAL A 1025 32.42 8.17 2.88
CA VAL A 1025 31.84 9.05 1.84
C VAL A 1025 32.88 9.51 0.82
N VAL A 1026 34.06 9.98 1.27
CA VAL A 1026 35.12 10.44 0.37
C VAL A 1026 35.65 9.29 -0.50
N LEU A 1027 35.84 8.11 0.10
CA LEU A 1027 36.29 6.92 -0.62
C LEU A 1027 35.26 6.48 -1.68
N VAL A 1028 33.99 6.38 -1.29
CA VAL A 1028 32.90 5.99 -2.21
C VAL A 1028 32.72 7.03 -3.30
N TRP A 1029 32.79 8.32 -2.98
CA TRP A 1029 32.69 9.38 -3.99
C TRP A 1029 33.83 9.28 -5.01
N TRP A 1030 35.08 9.14 -4.55
CA TRP A 1030 36.24 8.95 -5.42
C TRP A 1030 36.10 7.72 -6.32
N LEU A 1031 35.65 6.60 -5.76
CA LEU A 1031 35.42 5.35 -6.49
C LEU A 1031 34.31 5.51 -7.54
N LEU A 1032 33.18 6.13 -7.18
CA LEU A 1032 32.06 6.38 -8.10
C LEU A 1032 32.45 7.30 -9.25
N GLU A 1033 33.18 8.39 -8.99
CA GLU A 1033 33.61 9.31 -10.04
C GLU A 1033 34.54 8.61 -11.03
N THR A 1034 35.44 7.77 -10.51
CA THR A 1034 36.33 6.93 -11.33
C THR A 1034 35.54 5.96 -12.19
N ILE A 1035 34.54 5.26 -11.63
CA ILE A 1035 33.71 4.31 -12.36
C ILE A 1035 32.81 4.99 -13.39
N LEU A 1036 32.22 6.15 -13.06
CA LEU A 1036 31.32 6.88 -13.96
C LEU A 1036 32.04 7.57 -15.12
N SER A 1037 33.32 7.93 -14.92
CA SER A 1037 34.18 8.44 -16.00
C SER A 1037 34.68 7.35 -16.95
N SER A 1038 34.60 6.07 -16.54
CA SER A 1038 35.01 4.93 -17.35
C SER A 1038 34.03 4.64 -18.51
N PRO A 1039 34.41 3.79 -19.49
CA PRO A 1039 33.50 3.36 -20.57
C PRO A 1039 32.18 2.78 -20.06
N TRP A 1040 32.21 2.08 -18.92
CA TRP A 1040 31.00 1.50 -18.32
C TRP A 1040 29.99 2.57 -17.92
N GLY A 1041 30.45 3.67 -17.31
CA GLY A 1041 29.58 4.80 -16.97
C GLY A 1041 28.94 5.46 -18.19
N ARG A 1042 29.64 5.53 -19.32
CA ARG A 1042 29.08 6.06 -20.58
C ARG A 1042 27.98 5.16 -21.15
N ILE A 1043 28.15 3.83 -21.07
CA ILE A 1043 27.13 2.86 -21.49
C ILE A 1043 25.88 3.02 -20.62
N LEU A 1044 26.03 3.17 -19.30
CA LEU A 1044 24.89 3.39 -18.40
C LEU A 1044 24.10 4.66 -18.73
N LYS A 1045 24.80 5.76 -19.05
CA LYS A 1045 24.14 6.99 -19.50
C LYS A 1045 23.42 6.80 -20.82
N ALA A 1046 24.00 6.06 -21.77
CA ALA A 1046 23.33 5.73 -23.03
C ALA A 1046 22.05 4.91 -22.80
N ILE A 1047 22.09 3.91 -21.90
CA ILE A 1047 20.92 3.11 -21.51
C ILE A 1047 19.82 3.98 -20.90
N ARG A 1048 20.18 4.98 -20.10
CA ARG A 1048 19.21 5.90 -19.49
C ARG A 1048 18.49 6.76 -20.51
N GLU A 1049 19.21 7.28 -21.50
CA GLU A 1049 18.63 8.15 -22.54
C GLU A 1049 17.73 7.34 -23.48
N ASP A 1050 18.24 6.21 -24.00
CA ASP A 1050 17.49 5.33 -24.87
C ASP A 1050 18.02 3.88 -24.79
N GLU A 1051 17.25 3.05 -24.09
CA GLU A 1051 17.56 1.63 -23.91
C GLU A 1051 17.52 0.85 -25.23
N GLU A 1052 16.58 1.15 -26.14
CA GLU A 1052 16.45 0.43 -27.39
C GLU A 1052 17.63 0.73 -28.32
N VAL A 1053 18.07 1.99 -28.38
CA VAL A 1053 19.26 2.40 -29.13
C VAL A 1053 20.51 1.73 -28.57
N ALA A 1054 20.68 1.68 -27.25
CA ALA A 1054 21.81 1.00 -26.63
C ALA A 1054 21.84 -0.51 -26.96
N GLN A 1055 20.68 -1.16 -26.99
CA GLN A 1055 20.55 -2.56 -27.41
C GLN A 1055 20.92 -2.77 -28.88
N HIS A 1056 20.50 -1.86 -29.78
CA HIS A 1056 20.87 -1.91 -31.20
C HIS A 1056 22.37 -1.74 -31.45
N HIS A 1057 23.09 -1.04 -30.56
CA HIS A 1057 24.54 -0.96 -30.56
C HIS A 1057 25.25 -2.21 -30.02
N GLY A 1058 24.51 -3.25 -29.63
CA GLY A 1058 25.05 -4.53 -29.17
C GLY A 1058 25.45 -4.57 -27.69
N HIS A 1059 25.04 -3.58 -26.90
CA HIS A 1059 25.28 -3.57 -25.45
C HIS A 1059 24.21 -4.39 -24.71
N ASP A 1060 24.65 -5.29 -23.82
CA ASP A 1060 23.73 -6.06 -22.97
C ASP A 1060 23.21 -5.19 -21.81
N VAL A 1061 22.03 -4.62 -22.02
CA VAL A 1061 21.40 -3.71 -21.05
C VAL A 1061 21.09 -4.40 -19.72
N LEU A 1062 20.72 -5.68 -19.74
CA LEU A 1062 20.35 -6.41 -18.52
C LEU A 1062 21.56 -6.57 -17.59
N SER A 1063 22.70 -7.02 -18.13
CA SER A 1063 23.93 -7.18 -17.35
C SER A 1063 24.45 -5.85 -16.81
N HIS A 1064 24.37 -4.77 -17.60
CA HIS A 1064 24.79 -3.44 -17.16
C HIS A 1064 23.88 -2.85 -16.07
N LYS A 1065 22.56 -2.98 -16.22
CA LYS A 1065 21.60 -2.61 -15.17
C LYS A 1065 21.81 -3.43 -13.89
N ALA A 1066 22.08 -4.73 -14.02
CA ALA A 1066 22.34 -5.62 -12.89
C ALA A 1066 23.62 -5.27 -12.13
N ALA A 1067 24.71 -5.01 -12.83
CA ALA A 1067 25.95 -4.55 -12.22
C ALA A 1067 25.77 -3.20 -11.50
N SER A 1068 24.99 -2.29 -12.09
CA SER A 1068 24.68 -1.00 -11.47
C SER A 1068 23.83 -1.14 -10.21
N LEU A 1069 22.82 -2.03 -10.22
CA LEU A 1069 21.97 -2.29 -9.06
C LEU A 1069 22.77 -2.97 -7.93
N ALA A 1070 23.67 -3.89 -8.27
CA ALA A 1070 24.56 -4.54 -7.31
C ALA A 1070 25.51 -3.55 -6.62
N LEU A 1071 26.16 -2.69 -7.40
CA LEU A 1071 27.10 -1.69 -6.87
C LEU A 1071 26.37 -0.69 -5.96
N GLY A 1072 25.23 -0.15 -6.41
CA GLY A 1072 24.45 0.78 -5.59
C GLY A 1072 23.86 0.10 -4.35
N ALA A 1073 23.43 -1.16 -4.43
CA ALA A 1073 23.00 -1.93 -3.27
C ALA A 1073 24.12 -2.14 -2.25
N GLY A 1074 25.35 -2.40 -2.69
CA GLY A 1074 26.52 -2.48 -1.80
C GLY A 1074 26.79 -1.15 -1.06
N ILE A 1075 26.69 -0.01 -1.75
CA ILE A 1075 26.83 1.32 -1.13
C ILE A 1075 25.72 1.58 -0.11
N ALA A 1076 24.47 1.21 -0.44
CA ALA A 1076 23.35 1.32 0.48
C ALA A 1076 23.53 0.39 1.70
N GLY A 1077 24.05 -0.82 1.51
CA GLY A 1077 24.42 -1.73 2.59
C GLY A 1077 25.44 -1.10 3.55
N LEU A 1078 26.49 -0.45 3.02
CA LEU A 1078 27.47 0.29 3.83
C LEU A 1078 26.81 1.41 4.65
N ALA A 1079 25.87 2.16 4.05
CA ALA A 1079 25.08 3.15 4.78
C ALA A 1079 24.27 2.53 5.93
N GLY A 1080 23.69 1.35 5.70
CA GLY A 1080 22.98 0.56 6.71
C GLY A 1080 23.86 0.13 7.87
N VAL A 1081 25.09 -0.31 7.60
CA VAL A 1081 26.07 -0.65 8.64
C VAL A 1081 26.37 0.54 9.55
N LEU A 1082 26.66 1.71 8.96
CA LEU A 1082 26.91 2.93 9.73
C LEU A 1082 25.68 3.36 10.52
N TRP A 1083 24.49 3.15 9.97
CA TRP A 1083 23.25 3.51 10.63
C TRP A 1083 22.91 2.59 11.81
N ALA A 1084 23.19 1.29 11.70
CA ALA A 1084 23.12 0.37 12.83
C ALA A 1084 24.01 0.88 13.97
N TRP A 1085 25.31 1.11 13.71
CA TRP A 1085 26.23 1.59 14.76
C TRP A 1085 25.81 2.91 15.40
N LYS A 1086 25.22 3.84 14.60
CA LYS A 1086 24.66 5.08 15.13
C LYS A 1086 23.53 4.83 16.13
N LEU A 1087 22.61 3.93 15.79
CA LEU A 1087 21.39 3.72 16.57
C LEU A 1087 21.59 2.75 17.74
N THR A 1088 22.65 1.95 17.76
CA THR A 1088 22.95 0.90 18.77
C THR A 1088 21.88 -0.20 18.91
N GLY A 1089 20.77 -0.05 18.17
CA GLY A 1089 19.70 -1.01 17.98
C GLY A 1089 18.95 -0.66 16.69
N PHE A 1090 18.41 -1.67 16.00
CA PHE A 1090 17.75 -1.53 14.72
C PHE A 1090 16.33 -2.08 14.78
N GLU A 1091 15.35 -1.17 14.83
CA GLU A 1091 13.93 -1.48 14.94
C GLU A 1091 13.25 -1.50 13.56
N PRO A 1092 12.24 -2.36 13.33
CA PRO A 1092 11.41 -2.35 12.11
C PRO A 1092 10.84 -0.98 11.74
N SER A 1093 10.54 -0.11 12.71
CA SER A 1093 9.92 1.19 12.46
C SER A 1093 10.80 2.12 11.61
N ILE A 1094 12.12 1.95 11.65
CA ILE A 1094 13.12 2.74 10.92
C ILE A 1094 13.18 2.31 9.44
N MET A 1095 12.87 1.05 9.15
CA MET A 1095 12.81 0.51 7.78
C MET A 1095 11.54 0.92 7.03
N ALA A 1096 10.59 1.60 7.66
CA ALA A 1096 9.38 2.08 7.00
C ALA A 1096 9.74 3.00 5.81
N PRO A 1097 9.45 2.61 4.55
CA PRO A 1097 9.85 3.38 3.37
C PRO A 1097 9.36 4.83 3.38
N ALA A 1098 8.19 5.06 4.01
CA ALA A 1098 7.59 6.38 4.16
C ALA A 1098 8.44 7.38 4.96
N ARG A 1099 9.21 6.90 5.95
CA ARG A 1099 9.98 7.77 6.85
C ARG A 1099 11.41 8.00 6.35
N SER A 1100 12.04 6.99 5.76
CA SER A 1100 13.47 7.02 5.43
C SER A 1100 13.72 7.24 3.92
N THR A 1101 13.24 6.34 3.06
CA THR A 1101 13.50 6.42 1.61
C THR A 1101 13.02 7.73 0.99
N PHE A 1102 11.89 8.27 1.45
CA PHE A 1102 11.33 9.49 0.88
C PHE A 1102 12.16 10.75 1.21
N LEU A 1103 12.83 10.79 2.36
CA LEU A 1103 13.80 11.84 2.68
C LEU A 1103 15.03 11.76 1.77
N VAL A 1104 15.51 10.55 1.49
CA VAL A 1104 16.62 10.33 0.54
C VAL A 1104 16.22 10.75 -0.87
N TRP A 1105 14.96 10.49 -1.27
CA TRP A 1105 14.42 10.99 -2.53
C TRP A 1105 14.32 12.52 -2.57
N ALA A 1106 13.88 13.15 -1.48
CA ALA A 1106 13.90 14.61 -1.37
C ALA A 1106 15.33 15.15 -1.58
N ALA A 1107 16.32 14.57 -0.89
CA ALA A 1107 17.73 14.92 -1.05
C ALA A 1107 18.22 14.75 -2.50
N PHE A 1108 17.87 13.64 -3.15
CA PHE A 1108 18.21 13.36 -4.55
C PHE A 1108 17.62 14.40 -5.52
N ILE A 1109 16.35 14.77 -5.34
CA ILE A 1109 15.67 15.75 -6.21
C ILE A 1109 16.27 17.15 -6.04
N ILE A 1110 16.51 17.57 -4.80
CA ILE A 1110 17.10 18.87 -4.48
C ILE A 1110 18.51 18.95 -5.07
N GLY A 1111 19.30 17.87 -4.90
CA GLY A 1111 20.66 17.80 -5.39
C GLY A 1111 20.77 17.90 -6.92
N GLY A 1112 19.92 17.16 -7.62
CA GLY A 1112 19.86 17.11 -9.09
C GLY A 1112 20.34 15.79 -9.67
N LYS A 1113 19.61 15.28 -10.67
CA LYS A 1113 19.83 13.93 -11.21
C LYS A 1113 21.23 13.78 -11.81
N ALA A 1114 21.84 12.63 -11.59
CA ALA A 1114 23.11 12.19 -12.19
C ALA A 1114 24.34 13.04 -11.88
N ASN A 1115 24.31 13.80 -10.78
CA ASN A 1115 25.46 14.56 -10.31
C ASN A 1115 25.77 14.25 -8.84
N ASN A 1116 26.91 13.61 -8.58
CA ASN A 1116 27.34 13.25 -7.23
C ASN A 1116 27.56 14.50 -6.34
N LYS A 1117 28.03 15.62 -6.89
CA LYS A 1117 28.19 16.88 -6.14
C LYS A 1117 26.85 17.44 -5.66
N GLY A 1118 25.83 17.32 -6.51
CA GLY A 1118 24.46 17.68 -6.17
C GLY A 1118 23.93 16.84 -5.01
N MET A 1119 24.19 15.52 -5.01
CA MET A 1119 23.76 14.61 -3.95
C MET A 1119 24.27 15.01 -2.57
N ILE A 1120 25.53 15.46 -2.47
CA ILE A 1120 26.13 15.91 -1.21
C ILE A 1120 25.35 17.10 -0.65
N ILE A 1121 25.08 18.11 -1.49
CA ILE A 1121 24.34 19.32 -1.08
C ILE A 1121 22.88 18.99 -0.73
N GLY A 1122 22.23 18.15 -1.53
CA GLY A 1122 20.85 17.72 -1.28
C GLY A 1122 20.71 16.98 0.06
N ALA A 1123 21.61 16.02 0.32
CA ALA A 1123 21.65 15.29 1.60
C ALA A 1123 21.96 16.22 2.77
N PHE A 1124 22.89 17.18 2.60
CA PHE A 1124 23.21 18.16 3.63
C PHE A 1124 21.99 19.00 4.01
N ILE A 1125 21.26 19.54 3.02
CA ILE A 1125 20.05 20.36 3.26
C ILE A 1125 18.99 19.55 4.03
N ILE A 1126 18.73 18.31 3.61
CA ILE A 1126 17.71 17.47 4.26
C ILE A 1126 18.10 17.10 5.69
N VAL A 1127 19.34 16.67 5.93
CA VAL A 1127 19.80 16.28 7.27
C VAL A 1127 19.85 17.47 8.22
N LEU A 1128 20.29 18.63 7.73
CA LEU A 1128 20.31 19.87 8.49
C LEU A 1128 18.89 20.32 8.87
N MET A 1129 17.96 20.27 7.92
CA MET A 1129 16.56 20.57 8.16
C MET A 1129 15.96 19.61 9.19
N GLU A 1130 16.21 18.31 9.05
CA GLU A 1130 15.79 17.30 10.02
C GLU A 1130 16.31 17.60 11.43
N PHE A 1131 17.58 18.00 11.54
CA PHE A 1131 18.16 18.40 12.80
C PHE A 1131 17.45 19.62 13.42
N VAL A 1132 17.28 20.70 12.65
CA VAL A 1132 16.63 21.93 13.12
C VAL A 1132 15.21 21.66 13.62
N PHE A 1133 14.46 20.80 12.93
CA PHE A 1133 13.11 20.43 13.37
C PHE A 1133 13.11 19.59 14.64
N ASN A 1134 14.04 18.64 14.79
CA ASN A 1134 14.14 17.88 16.03
C ASN A 1134 14.48 18.80 17.23
N VAL A 1135 15.28 19.85 17.02
CA VAL A 1135 15.53 20.89 18.03
C VAL A 1135 14.27 21.72 18.30
N LEU A 1136 13.51 22.12 17.28
CA LEU A 1136 12.25 22.84 17.45
C LEU A 1136 11.20 22.01 18.22
N VAL A 1137 11.12 20.70 17.96
CA VAL A 1137 10.27 19.77 18.72
C VAL A 1137 10.72 19.75 20.19
N ALA A 1138 12.02 19.57 20.45
CA ALA A 1138 12.55 19.55 21.81
C ALA A 1138 12.30 20.88 22.54
N ALA A 1139 12.45 22.02 21.83
CA ALA A 1139 12.25 23.35 22.37
C ALA A 1139 10.84 23.55 22.94
N GLN A 1140 9.81 22.87 22.41
CA GLN A 1140 8.45 22.95 22.97
C GLN A 1140 8.33 22.41 24.41
N GLY A 1141 9.33 21.66 24.89
CA GLY A 1141 9.34 21.08 26.23
C GLY A 1141 9.76 22.03 27.36
N SER A 1142 10.60 23.03 27.08
CA SER A 1142 11.08 23.99 28.09
C SER A 1142 11.48 25.34 27.46
N PRO A 1143 11.16 26.48 28.11
CA PRO A 1143 11.56 27.81 27.64
C PRO A 1143 13.08 28.05 27.60
N ASP A 1144 13.86 27.26 28.35
CA ASP A 1144 15.32 27.38 28.44
C ASP A 1144 16.05 26.77 27.22
N LEU A 1145 15.32 26.05 26.37
CA LEU A 1145 15.89 25.40 25.19
C LEU A 1145 16.04 26.37 24.00
N PRO A 1146 17.07 26.17 23.16
CA PRO A 1146 17.28 27.00 21.99
C PRO A 1146 16.10 26.93 21.01
N LEU A 1147 15.79 28.05 20.36
CA LEU A 1147 14.67 28.20 19.40
C LEU A 1147 13.25 28.13 20.00
N TYR A 1148 13.07 28.13 21.33
CA TYR A 1148 11.74 28.15 21.97
C TYR A 1148 10.85 29.28 21.45
N THR A 1149 11.37 30.51 21.35
CA THR A 1149 10.59 31.67 20.87
C THR A 1149 10.13 31.52 19.41
N THR A 1150 10.90 30.79 18.60
CA THR A 1150 10.53 30.46 17.22
C THR A 1150 9.45 29.40 17.19
N ALA A 1151 9.58 28.35 18.02
CA ALA A 1151 8.56 27.31 18.16
C ALA A 1151 7.23 27.91 18.64
N ASP A 1152 7.24 28.77 19.67
CA ASP A 1152 6.05 29.47 20.18
C ASP A 1152 5.37 30.34 19.11
N ARG A 1153 6.14 31.03 18.25
CA ARG A 1153 5.58 31.81 17.14
C ARG A 1153 4.87 30.93 16.10
N ILE A 1154 5.43 29.76 15.80
CA ILE A 1154 4.81 28.81 14.87
C ILE A 1154 3.55 28.22 15.49
N ASP A 1155 3.58 27.87 16.79
CA ASP A 1155 2.42 27.39 17.54
C ASP A 1155 1.29 28.43 17.54
N ARG A 1156 1.58 29.70 17.81
CA ARG A 1156 0.59 30.78 17.74
C ARG A 1156 0.02 30.99 16.34
N LEU A 1157 0.86 30.90 15.29
CA LEU A 1157 0.40 31.01 13.91
C LEU A 1157 -0.53 29.85 13.55
N PHE A 1158 -0.20 28.64 13.99
CA PHE A 1158 -1.03 27.46 13.78
C PHE A 1158 -2.34 27.52 14.57
N GLN A 1159 -2.28 27.92 15.84
CA GLN A 1159 -3.45 28.17 16.67
C GLN A 1159 -4.38 29.19 16.00
N TRP A 1160 -3.83 30.29 15.47
CA TRP A 1160 -4.62 31.28 14.73
C TRP A 1160 -5.25 30.69 13.46
N LEU A 1161 -4.52 29.86 12.71
CA LEU A 1161 -5.02 29.18 11.52
C LEU A 1161 -6.21 28.26 11.82
N VAL A 1162 -6.19 27.59 12.97
CA VAL A 1162 -7.20 26.61 13.41
C VAL A 1162 -8.43 27.26 14.04
N THR A 1163 -8.24 28.32 14.84
CA THR A 1163 -9.29 28.98 15.63
C THR A 1163 -10.00 30.09 14.86
N ASN A 1164 -9.27 30.96 14.14
CA ASN A 1164 -9.83 32.15 13.49
C ASN A 1164 -10.02 31.94 11.97
N GLN A 1165 -10.73 30.87 11.60
CA GLN A 1165 -10.89 30.42 10.21
C GLN A 1165 -11.56 31.46 9.29
N TRP A 1166 -12.42 32.32 9.85
CA TRP A 1166 -13.05 33.41 9.10
C TRP A 1166 -12.04 34.46 8.63
N ASP A 1167 -11.08 34.83 9.48
CA ASP A 1167 -10.06 35.81 9.13
C ASP A 1167 -9.07 35.26 8.12
N VAL A 1168 -8.74 33.97 8.24
CA VAL A 1168 -7.94 33.24 7.24
C VAL A 1168 -8.67 33.23 5.88
N THR A 1169 -9.97 32.94 5.87
CA THR A 1169 -10.80 32.95 4.66
C THR A 1169 -10.76 34.32 3.97
N LYS A 1170 -10.88 35.43 4.72
CA LYS A 1170 -10.76 36.79 4.16
C LYS A 1170 -9.42 37.02 3.48
N ILE A 1171 -8.31 36.55 4.06
CA ILE A 1171 -6.98 36.69 3.47
C ILE A 1171 -6.89 35.96 2.12
N PHE A 1172 -7.44 34.74 2.02
CA PHE A 1172 -7.46 34.03 0.75
C PHE A 1172 -8.39 34.68 -0.30
N ILE A 1173 -9.50 35.29 0.12
CA ILE A 1173 -10.33 36.12 -0.77
C ILE A 1173 -9.55 37.34 -1.27
N VAL A 1174 -8.72 37.97 -0.43
CA VAL A 1174 -7.84 39.06 -0.86
C VAL A 1174 -6.79 38.56 -1.86
N ILE A 1175 -6.17 37.40 -1.61
CA ILE A 1175 -5.24 36.76 -2.56
C ILE A 1175 -5.93 36.46 -3.89
N LEU A 1176 -7.18 35.99 -3.85
CA LEU A 1176 -8.01 35.77 -5.03
C LEU A 1176 -8.25 37.07 -5.81
N ILE A 1177 -8.63 38.15 -5.12
CA ILE A 1177 -8.84 39.47 -5.73
C ILE A 1177 -7.53 39.96 -6.36
N ILE A 1178 -6.40 39.86 -5.66
CA ILE A 1178 -5.07 40.22 -6.19
C ILE A 1178 -4.74 39.37 -7.42
N GLY A 1179 -5.00 38.07 -7.37
CA GLY A 1179 -4.78 37.17 -8.50
C GLY A 1179 -5.62 37.55 -9.72
N LEU A 1180 -6.89 37.89 -9.51
CA LEU A 1180 -7.80 38.35 -10.56
C LEU A 1180 -7.34 39.69 -11.15
N LEU A 1181 -6.86 40.61 -10.31
CA LEU A 1181 -6.30 41.90 -10.74
C LEU A 1181 -5.01 41.73 -11.55
N LEU A 1182 -4.10 40.85 -11.12
CA LEU A 1182 -2.83 40.57 -11.78
C LEU A 1182 -2.96 39.63 -13.00
N LYS A 1183 -4.15 39.07 -13.25
CA LYS A 1183 -4.40 37.99 -14.24
C LYS A 1183 -3.45 36.80 -14.08
N HIS A 1184 -2.90 36.61 -12.89
CA HIS A 1184 -1.97 35.54 -12.62
C HIS A 1184 -2.75 34.30 -12.16
N ARG A 1185 -2.88 33.32 -13.05
CA ARG A 1185 -3.78 32.15 -12.84
C ARG A 1185 -3.44 31.36 -11.59
N ALA A 1186 -2.16 31.13 -11.31
CA ALA A 1186 -1.77 30.35 -10.14
C ALA A 1186 -2.20 31.02 -8.81
N THR A 1187 -2.17 32.36 -8.73
CA THR A 1187 -2.64 33.08 -7.53
C THR A 1187 -4.17 33.08 -7.42
N ILE A 1188 -4.89 33.05 -8.55
CA ILE A 1188 -6.34 32.88 -8.58
C ILE A 1188 -6.69 31.49 -8.04
N ASP A 1189 -6.04 30.45 -8.53
CA ASP A 1189 -6.30 29.08 -8.10
C ASP A 1189 -5.99 28.89 -6.61
N ILE A 1190 -4.87 29.45 -6.11
CA ILE A 1190 -4.54 29.45 -4.67
C ILE A 1190 -5.60 30.19 -3.85
N GLY A 1191 -6.04 31.37 -4.31
CA GLY A 1191 -7.07 32.15 -3.63
C GLY A 1191 -8.42 31.43 -3.56
N ILE A 1192 -8.89 30.85 -4.67
CA ILE A 1192 -10.16 30.09 -4.72
C ILE A 1192 -10.06 28.86 -3.83
N SER A 1193 -9.00 28.07 -3.97
CA SER A 1193 -8.83 26.83 -3.22
C SER A 1193 -8.70 27.10 -1.72
N GLY A 1194 -7.90 28.09 -1.32
CA GLY A 1194 -7.74 28.46 0.09
C GLY A 1194 -9.03 29.01 0.70
N ALA A 1195 -9.74 29.91 0.00
CA ALA A 1195 -11.02 30.42 0.48
C ALA A 1195 -12.07 29.32 0.63
N PHE A 1196 -12.12 28.37 -0.32
CA PHE A 1196 -13.03 27.22 -0.23
C PHE A 1196 -12.71 26.32 0.96
N ILE A 1197 -11.43 25.98 1.18
CA ILE A 1197 -11.01 25.08 2.26
C ILE A 1197 -11.37 25.68 3.63
N PHE A 1198 -11.01 26.94 3.90
CA PHE A 1198 -11.27 27.55 5.21
C PHE A 1198 -12.74 27.91 5.44
N LEU A 1199 -13.49 28.21 4.37
CA LEU A 1199 -14.94 28.39 4.47
C LEU A 1199 -15.64 27.05 4.76
N PHE A 1200 -15.17 25.97 4.15
CA PHE A 1200 -15.66 24.62 4.41
C PHE A 1200 -15.39 24.20 5.87
N THR A 1201 -14.16 24.38 6.36
CA THR A 1201 -13.84 24.03 7.76
C THR A 1201 -14.68 24.85 8.71
N LEU A 1202 -14.96 26.12 8.40
CA LEU A 1202 -15.76 26.97 9.28
C LEU A 1202 -17.22 26.52 9.37
N PHE A 1203 -17.77 25.95 8.29
CA PHE A 1203 -19.16 25.50 8.27
C PHE A 1203 -19.35 24.11 8.89
N LEU A 1204 -18.39 23.20 8.70
CA LEU A 1204 -18.52 21.79 9.11
C LEU A 1204 -17.76 21.42 10.38
N MET A 1205 -16.72 22.17 10.74
CA MET A 1205 -15.90 21.90 11.90
C MET A 1205 -16.20 22.94 12.99
N GLY A 1206 -17.21 22.65 13.81
CA GLY A 1206 -17.56 23.44 15.00
C GLY A 1206 -16.50 23.34 16.12
N GLU A 1207 -16.74 24.03 17.24
CA GLU A 1207 -15.83 24.04 18.41
C GLU A 1207 -15.55 22.63 18.94
N ARG A 1208 -16.56 21.75 18.97
CA ARG A 1208 -16.42 20.34 19.39
C ARG A 1208 -15.34 19.59 18.62
N SER A 1209 -15.20 19.84 17.31
CA SER A 1209 -14.15 19.21 16.51
C SER A 1209 -12.74 19.58 16.96
N ILE A 1210 -12.57 20.79 17.54
CA ILE A 1210 -11.31 21.28 18.08
C ILE A 1210 -11.06 20.61 19.43
N ASP A 1211 -12.06 20.57 20.29
CA ASP A 1211 -11.97 19.95 21.63
C ASP A 1211 -11.63 18.45 21.56
N GLU A 1212 -12.27 17.73 20.64
CA GLU A 1212 -12.02 16.29 20.42
C GLU A 1212 -10.67 16.02 19.74
N SER A 1213 -10.21 16.91 18.86
CA SER A 1213 -8.91 16.76 18.17
C SER A 1213 -7.71 17.12 19.06
N PHE A 1214 -7.87 18.09 19.97
CA PHE A 1214 -6.81 18.62 20.83
C PHE A 1214 -7.15 18.41 22.31
N THR A 1215 -6.95 17.18 22.79
CA THR A 1215 -7.22 16.81 24.18
C THR A 1215 -6.40 17.67 25.17
N GLY A 1216 -7.09 18.35 26.10
CA GLY A 1216 -6.47 19.24 27.09
C GLY A 1216 -6.46 20.73 26.73
N GLY A 1217 -7.11 21.14 25.63
CA GLY A 1217 -7.36 22.56 25.30
C GLY A 1217 -6.15 23.36 24.81
N VAL A 1218 -4.98 22.74 24.69
CA VAL A 1218 -3.75 23.40 24.22
C VAL A 1218 -3.48 23.03 22.76
N ILE A 1219 -3.73 23.98 21.84
CA ILE A 1219 -3.47 23.81 20.41
C ILE A 1219 -1.99 24.10 20.13
N ARG A 1220 -1.21 23.06 19.87
CA ARG A 1220 0.20 23.17 19.44
C ARG A 1220 0.38 22.59 18.05
N ALA A 1221 1.21 23.24 17.25
CA ALA A 1221 1.72 22.64 16.04
C ALA A 1221 2.80 21.64 16.47
N ASP A 1222 2.45 20.36 16.51
CA ASP A 1222 3.45 19.31 16.71
C ASP A 1222 4.49 19.43 15.58
N MET A 1223 5.69 19.90 15.93
CA MET A 1223 6.73 20.29 14.98
C MET A 1223 7.20 19.11 14.12
N ALA A 1224 6.99 17.88 14.60
CA ALA A 1224 7.25 16.68 13.83
C ALA A 1224 6.37 16.61 12.57
N TYR A 1225 5.12 17.10 12.62
CA TYR A 1225 4.24 17.12 11.45
C TYR A 1225 4.51 18.33 10.55
N VAL A 1226 4.88 19.48 11.12
CA VAL A 1226 5.34 20.65 10.34
C VAL A 1226 6.57 20.29 9.49
N LYS A 1227 7.49 19.48 10.03
CA LYS A 1227 8.63 18.93 9.30
C LYS A 1227 8.18 18.17 8.05
N VAL A 1228 7.24 17.24 8.17
CA VAL A 1228 6.72 16.43 7.04
C VAL A 1228 6.05 17.32 5.98
N LEU A 1229 5.28 18.32 6.41
CA LEU A 1229 4.67 19.30 5.51
C LEU A 1229 5.73 20.04 4.70
N LEU A 1230 6.77 20.55 5.36
CA LEU A 1230 7.83 21.33 4.71
C LEU A 1230 8.63 20.48 3.72
N ILE A 1231 8.93 19.22 4.07
CA ILE A 1231 9.57 18.27 3.13
C ILE A 1231 8.74 18.13 1.86
N GLY A 1232 7.43 17.88 1.99
CA GLY A 1232 6.54 17.75 0.84
C GLY A 1232 6.48 19.02 -0.01
N CYS A 1233 6.36 20.18 0.63
CA CYS A 1233 6.42 21.48 -0.05
C CYS A 1233 7.75 21.68 -0.78
N LEU A 1234 8.87 21.39 -0.13
CA LEU A 1234 10.21 21.57 -0.65
C LEU A 1234 10.45 20.67 -1.87
N MET A 1235 9.98 19.41 -1.84
CA MET A 1235 10.02 18.52 -3.01
C MET A 1235 9.24 19.10 -4.19
N LEU A 1236 8.01 19.59 -3.97
CA LEU A 1236 7.20 20.18 -5.03
C LEU A 1236 7.81 21.47 -5.59
N PHE A 1237 8.28 22.37 -4.72
CA PHE A 1237 8.92 23.61 -5.15
C PHE A 1237 10.24 23.34 -5.89
N SER A 1238 11.03 22.37 -5.43
CA SER A 1238 12.26 21.97 -6.11
C SER A 1238 11.96 21.47 -7.53
N LEU A 1239 10.98 20.59 -7.69
CA LEU A 1239 10.60 20.07 -9.01
C LEU A 1239 10.03 21.16 -9.93
N LYS A 1240 9.21 22.07 -9.38
CA LYS A 1240 8.52 23.11 -10.17
C LYS A 1240 9.44 24.28 -10.56
N LEU A 1241 10.30 24.74 -9.64
CA LEU A 1241 11.18 25.88 -9.89
C LEU A 1241 12.52 25.46 -10.49
N ASN A 1242 12.97 24.23 -10.21
CA ASN A 1242 14.27 23.75 -10.62
C ASN A 1242 14.25 22.25 -10.97
N PRO A 1243 13.63 21.87 -12.09
CA PRO A 1243 13.38 20.47 -12.44
C PRO A 1243 14.66 19.63 -12.63
N LYS A 1244 15.80 20.27 -12.93
CA LYS A 1244 17.12 19.62 -13.05
C LYS A 1244 17.88 19.51 -11.71
N GLY A 1245 17.35 20.07 -10.62
CA GLY A 1245 17.97 20.16 -9.30
C GLY A 1245 18.98 21.31 -9.15
N LEU A 1246 19.46 21.56 -7.93
CA LEU A 1246 20.32 22.69 -7.59
C LEU A 1246 21.62 22.67 -8.41
N ILE A 1247 22.24 21.50 -8.54
CA ILE A 1247 23.43 21.29 -9.35
C ILE A 1247 23.12 20.25 -10.43
N PRO A 1248 22.71 20.68 -11.64
CA PRO A 1248 22.36 19.77 -12.71
C PRO A 1248 23.57 18.96 -13.19
N GLU A 1249 23.31 17.85 -13.89
CA GLU A 1249 24.33 17.11 -14.63
C GLU A 1249 24.98 18.01 -15.69
N VAL A 1250 26.31 17.98 -15.77
CA VAL A 1250 27.07 18.65 -16.83
C VAL A 1250 27.26 17.67 -17.99
N PRO A 1251 26.72 17.94 -19.20
CA PRO A 1251 26.88 17.05 -20.33
C PRO A 1251 28.37 16.95 -20.72
N PHE A 1252 28.87 15.72 -20.81
CA PHE A 1252 30.26 15.47 -21.21
C PHE A 1252 30.39 15.65 -22.72
N ARG A 1253 31.09 16.71 -23.15
CA ARG A 1253 31.50 16.87 -24.54
C ARG A 1253 32.97 16.44 -24.65
N PRO A 1254 33.32 15.47 -25.52
CA PRO A 1254 34.73 15.17 -25.75
C PRO A 1254 35.42 16.44 -26.23
N ASN A 1255 36.58 16.77 -25.63
CA ASN A 1255 37.41 17.87 -26.10
C ASN A 1255 37.76 17.58 -27.56
N LYS A 1256 37.16 18.34 -28.48
CA LYS A 1256 37.57 18.31 -29.87
C LYS A 1256 38.97 18.94 -29.86
N ASN A 1257 40.00 18.11 -29.95
CA ASN A 1257 41.34 18.59 -30.26
C ASN A 1257 41.25 19.21 -31.66
N LEU A 1258 40.92 20.50 -31.71
CA LEU A 1258 41.09 21.31 -32.90
C LEU A 1258 42.60 21.43 -33.06
N THR A 1259 43.17 20.50 -33.82
CA THR A 1259 44.44 20.75 -34.51
C THR A 1259 44.23 22.01 -35.33
N ILE A 1260 44.84 23.10 -34.88
CA ILE A 1260 44.89 24.38 -35.57
C ILE A 1260 45.52 24.11 -36.93
N GLY A 1261 44.69 24.15 -37.97
CA GLY A 1261 45.06 23.86 -39.35
C GLY A 1261 43.86 24.10 -40.25
N GLU A 1262 43.69 25.36 -40.64
CA GLU A 1262 42.92 25.86 -41.78
C GLU A 1262 41.65 25.08 -42.20
N SER A 1263 40.49 25.56 -41.77
CA SER A 1263 39.38 25.75 -42.71
C SER A 1263 38.48 26.89 -42.26
N LYS A 1264 38.33 27.87 -43.16
CA LYS A 1264 37.39 28.98 -43.07
C LYS A 1264 35.97 28.45 -42.93
N ASP A 1265 35.21 29.12 -42.07
CA ASP A 1265 33.76 29.31 -42.12
C ASP A 1265 33.00 28.40 -43.07
N ILE A 1266 32.46 27.31 -42.53
CA ILE A 1266 31.20 26.76 -43.03
C ILE A 1266 30.16 27.11 -41.97
N GLN A 1267 29.48 28.23 -42.20
CA GLN A 1267 28.16 28.45 -41.64
C GLN A 1267 27.25 27.33 -42.16
N ILE A 1268 26.93 26.37 -41.30
CA ILE A 1268 25.71 25.59 -41.46
C ILE A 1268 24.67 26.32 -40.62
N GLU A 1269 23.96 27.25 -41.28
CA GLU A 1269 22.58 27.55 -40.91
C GLU A 1269 21.78 26.26 -41.12
N GLY A 1270 21.15 25.78 -40.05
CA GLY A 1270 20.38 24.55 -40.03
C GLY A 1270 19.53 24.50 -38.78
N GLU A 1271 18.39 25.17 -38.90
CA GLU A 1271 17.06 24.93 -38.32
C GLU A 1271 16.92 24.35 -36.89
N ASP A 1272 16.07 25.05 -36.15
CA ASP A 1272 15.31 24.60 -34.98
C ASP A 1272 14.96 23.09 -34.99
N THR A 1273 15.30 22.39 -33.90
CA THR A 1273 14.42 21.43 -33.19
C THR A 1273 14.92 21.21 -31.77
#